data_AF-A0A660LAU6-F1
#
_entry.id   AF-A0A660LAU6-F1
#
_cell.length_a   1.000
_cell.length_b   1.000
_cell.length_c   1.000
_cell.angle_alpha   90.00
_cell.angle_beta   90.00
_cell.angle_gamma   90.00
#
_symmetry.space_group_name_H-M   'P 1'
#
loop_
_entity.id
_entity.type
_entity.pdbx_description
1 polymer ?
#
loop_
_entity_poly.entity_id
_entity_poly.type
_entity_poly.pdbx_seq_one_letter_code
_entity_poly.pdbx_strand_id
1 'polypeptide(L)'
;MFVSLEGGTTHMRSRAPVALLACLAGLCVTPAAASAAEPQTLAPYSVDATPSQAAELKKQGFDLEEGGADGSPGSQELEFVATPKQVDALEADGFDVEKLAIDAPKAKSAALGDSPNPYFNVYRSYMEPGGIADEMRAIAAANPDVMKLEQIGTSTLGKPILAIKMTENARTTPDGSRPAMLFSAVNHAREWIAAEMGRRLPGWFAANKNDTKIRELIKTRELWFLPIQNPDGYDFTFTCGTGVNQVNCDYRTTSPNNRFWRKTLRDNDNNGVYGNSGDGVDPNRNYPSKRGIDEEGATNSPGGETYRGPYALSEPENLAVDRLQRRVKFNANINYHSAGQLLLTPVSYTTDYYPPDSTLFDAITGTDGDEAVFPYRSQHSSDLYESNGDTIDNAYMNYGIIGWTPEMDTCATLGEPSGCNQFASPDDEEIVQAVFNKNLAFALNIANSLPNLGRPKEFDNDPSHYKIKATQDIQLNRFDVSYGTPQVVEATVRKELGPSFVTATVVGQSGNFTGRMEAAGPGERYNEVKGYYFERRRATIPATIGTRAIQAGDIVNVIVKAGGLQQEFRYRVEAKHIDTTKKRVLVVAAEDYTGVSPNVTPGYDTQARYLTQHVSALEAAGYEVSVYNIDAPPVKGGSPSTYIQPAIKYPTYIGVLSHFDAVNWYSGDDFAPQDLDQTSPRRPTSATAQTGSLEMSSWSHKLMLEMRDYANEGGKLIVDGRNIHQAYTSTSASLSATGPYTWTPDKLFGFFYPPNNSGDDDLAGTAYQRSRTISNDTWQNYLGVVGRQAGIGATGTKFDTAPVTPKAGSFLEGMSPFTVDASAGNDPTQNADGTPLPLAKSPLRLRNWTSVSIQEPLRQETVQADYTTTPAQSANGGAIISTRDAVTFGFGLEQVDETTRNELVKRAMTHLLPATPDTTAPTIVGWKYPTQNWQGTPADPVDLELTTYDERGDMKEVRLFANGVYYATTTVYPFQFRYTPPASAVGTTVQLTAESVDAAGNVATTGTPLSIVVNAAPAGGTFTQAPEPVANPSITGTPTVGSTLTCVNGGFRNTPTSTSVAWLRDGVVISGAAINTYVVTNSDIGRDITCRYTASNSAGSVEATSSRVTASAAGTQGPAGPAGPTGPTGPAGPKGDTGSTGSTGPAGPTGPVGPIGATGPVGPAGPKGDKGDKGDTPNVRVTCDLSADGKTIVCTITAVPPTGSGAKAAKAKLTGSIRLQGSKKTTTKSGNGKVTMKLKSTKKLKKAPKVVIKVKGTTGKSVTTTVTAK
;
A
#
# COMPACT_ATOMS: atom_id res chain seq x y z
N MET A 1 -33.73 -40.27 40.02
CA MET A 1 -33.47 -40.32 41.48
C MET A 1 -32.42 -39.26 41.75
N PHE A 2 -32.83 -38.04 42.11
CA PHE A 2 -32.95 -37.53 43.51
C PHE A 2 -31.55 -37.33 44.12
N VAL A 3 -31.07 -36.15 44.51
CA VAL A 3 -31.70 -34.92 45.04
C VAL A 3 -30.79 -33.70 44.76
N SER A 4 -31.44 -32.56 44.53
CA SER A 4 -30.96 -31.18 44.41
C SER A 4 -30.33 -30.62 45.70
N LEU A 5 -29.56 -29.53 45.62
CA LEU A 5 -29.86 -28.28 46.33
C LEU A 5 -28.88 -27.15 45.90
N GLU A 6 -29.47 -26.15 45.23
CA GLU A 6 -29.38 -24.68 45.43
C GLU A 6 -28.31 -24.19 46.43
N GLY A 7 -27.56 -23.11 46.23
CA GLY A 7 -27.75 -21.89 45.44
C GLY A 7 -27.23 -20.70 46.28
N GLY A 8 -26.74 -19.64 45.65
CA GLY A 8 -26.68 -18.30 46.29
C GLY A 8 -25.32 -17.63 46.50
N THR A 9 -25.06 -16.64 45.64
CA THR A 9 -24.83 -15.22 45.98
C THR A 9 -23.64 -14.78 46.86
N THR A 10 -22.69 -14.11 46.17
CA THR A 10 -22.19 -12.74 46.37
C THR A 10 -21.56 -12.25 47.70
N HIS A 11 -20.46 -11.51 47.46
CA HIS A 11 -19.97 -10.28 48.12
C HIS A 11 -18.81 -10.33 49.12
N MET A 12 -17.71 -9.73 48.62
CA MET A 12 -16.96 -8.60 49.18
C MET A 12 -15.94 -8.83 50.31
N ARG A 13 -14.72 -8.35 49.99
CA ARG A 13 -13.85 -7.45 50.80
C ARG A 13 -13.34 -8.09 52.11
N SER A 14 -12.04 -8.18 52.40
CA SER A 14 -10.99 -7.19 52.20
C SER A 14 -9.72 -7.60 52.97
N ARG A 15 -8.59 -6.97 52.59
CA ARG A 15 -7.40 -6.63 53.42
C ARG A 15 -6.44 -7.76 53.84
N ALA A 16 -5.38 -7.93 53.02
CA ALA A 16 -3.95 -7.61 53.29
C ALA A 16 -3.29 -8.05 54.63
N PRO A 17 -1.94 -7.94 54.77
CA PRO A 17 -0.85 -8.63 54.06
C PRO A 17 0.20 -9.19 55.06
N VAL A 18 1.03 -10.19 54.74
CA VAL A 18 2.29 -10.43 55.47
C VAL A 18 3.37 -10.99 54.54
N ALA A 19 4.54 -10.35 54.62
CA ALA A 19 5.75 -10.58 53.84
C ALA A 19 6.70 -11.62 54.47
N LEU A 20 7.60 -12.11 53.60
CA LEU A 20 9.01 -12.50 53.85
C LEU A 20 9.33 -13.66 54.81
N LEU A 21 9.98 -14.73 54.30
CA LEU A 21 11.41 -14.99 54.55
C LEU A 21 11.97 -16.13 53.68
N ALA A 22 13.20 -15.93 53.22
CA ALA A 22 14.02 -16.83 52.40
C ALA A 22 14.81 -17.87 53.23
N CYS A 23 15.16 -19.00 52.61
CA CYS A 23 16.55 -19.46 52.35
C CYS A 23 16.73 -21.01 52.29
N LEU A 24 17.29 -21.45 51.15
CA LEU A 24 18.25 -22.54 50.90
C LEU A 24 17.96 -23.99 51.38
N ALA A 25 17.88 -24.93 50.43
CA ALA A 25 19.04 -25.74 49.98
C ALA A 25 18.58 -27.00 49.21
N GLY A 26 19.35 -27.39 48.17
CA GLY A 26 19.45 -28.80 47.77
C GLY A 26 19.21 -29.11 46.29
N LEU A 27 20.25 -28.90 45.47
CA LEU A 27 20.35 -29.42 44.11
C LEU A 27 20.15 -30.94 44.04
N CYS A 28 19.26 -31.39 43.18
CA CYS A 28 19.35 -32.68 42.48
C CYS A 28 19.01 -32.45 41.01
N VAL A 29 20.06 -32.32 40.18
CA VAL A 29 19.98 -32.31 38.72
C VAL A 29 19.61 -33.73 38.28
N THR A 30 18.36 -33.91 37.85
CA THR A 30 18.00 -35.01 36.95
C THR A 30 18.49 -34.66 35.54
N PRO A 31 18.94 -35.63 34.73
CA PRO A 31 19.24 -35.35 33.32
C PRO A 31 17.94 -34.89 32.66
N ALA A 32 18.00 -33.73 32.00
CA ALA A 32 16.92 -33.23 31.17
C ALA A 32 16.52 -34.35 30.21
N ALA A 33 15.28 -34.82 30.34
CA ALA A 33 14.60 -35.41 29.19
C ALA A 33 14.72 -34.37 28.08
N ALA A 34 15.28 -34.76 26.92
CA ALA A 34 15.21 -33.93 25.73
C ALA A 34 13.74 -33.57 25.54
N SER A 35 13.38 -32.31 25.81
CA SER A 35 12.04 -31.84 25.55
C SER A 35 11.82 -32.01 24.05
N ALA A 36 10.80 -32.78 23.67
CA ALA A 36 10.28 -32.70 22.32
C ALA A 36 10.07 -31.22 22.01
N ALA A 37 10.58 -30.75 20.86
CA ALA A 37 10.34 -29.38 20.42
C ALA A 37 8.83 -29.12 20.46
N GLU A 38 8.40 -28.10 21.21
CA GLU A 38 6.98 -27.78 21.30
C GLU A 38 6.40 -27.43 19.92
N PRO A 39 5.14 -27.79 19.64
CA PRO A 39 4.48 -27.47 18.38
C PRO A 39 4.47 -25.96 18.11
N GLN A 40 5.07 -25.52 17.00
CA GLN A 40 5.12 -24.10 16.58
C GLN A 40 3.84 -23.65 15.86
N THR A 41 2.65 -24.10 16.27
CA THR A 41 1.42 -23.78 15.52
C THR A 41 0.71 -22.55 15.97
N LEU A 42 0.27 -21.76 14.99
CA LEU A 42 -0.55 -20.59 15.17
C LEU A 42 -1.90 -20.96 15.83
N ALA A 43 -2.23 -20.27 16.91
CA ALA A 43 -3.53 -20.33 17.56
C ALA A 43 -4.01 -18.89 17.89
N PRO A 44 -5.32 -18.69 18.06
CA PRO A 44 -5.86 -17.39 18.42
C PRO A 44 -5.73 -17.18 19.93
N TYR A 45 -5.32 -15.97 20.30
CA TYR A 45 -5.17 -15.52 21.68
C TYR A 45 -5.79 -14.14 21.83
N SER A 46 -6.21 -13.80 23.03
CA SER A 46 -6.53 -12.45 23.45
C SER A 46 -5.56 -11.99 24.54
N VAL A 47 -5.42 -10.67 24.67
CA VAL A 47 -4.62 -10.05 25.72
C VAL A 47 -5.26 -8.73 26.11
N ASP A 48 -5.42 -8.51 27.42
CA ASP A 48 -5.78 -7.19 27.95
C ASP A 48 -4.54 -6.28 27.92
N ALA A 49 -4.36 -5.57 26.80
CA ALA A 49 -3.19 -4.75 26.54
C ALA A 49 -3.49 -3.25 26.75
N THR A 50 -2.66 -2.58 27.56
CA THR A 50 -2.55 -1.11 27.53
C THR A 50 -2.09 -0.62 26.15
N PRO A 51 -2.27 0.67 25.79
CA PRO A 51 -1.82 1.17 24.48
C PRO A 51 -0.31 0.99 24.25
N SER A 52 0.50 1.02 25.32
CA SER A 52 1.92 0.72 25.27
C SER A 52 2.23 -0.76 25.01
N GLN A 53 1.45 -1.67 25.60
CA GLN A 53 1.57 -3.11 25.37
C GLN A 53 1.12 -3.48 23.96
N ALA A 54 0.02 -2.89 23.48
CA ALA A 54 -0.45 -3.01 22.10
C ALA A 54 0.63 -2.57 21.09
N ALA A 55 1.31 -1.45 21.38
CA ALA A 55 2.40 -0.97 20.54
C ALA A 55 3.60 -1.94 20.51
N GLU A 56 3.94 -2.57 21.63
CA GLU A 56 5.05 -3.53 21.68
C GLU A 56 4.67 -4.83 20.94
N LEU A 57 3.44 -5.33 21.11
CA LEU A 57 2.92 -6.45 20.30
C LEU A 57 3.02 -6.15 18.80
N LYS A 58 2.57 -4.97 18.36
CA LYS A 58 2.68 -4.57 16.94
C LYS A 58 4.13 -4.51 16.46
N LYS A 59 5.05 -4.01 17.31
CA LYS A 59 6.49 -3.98 17.02
C LYS A 59 7.11 -5.37 16.90
N GLN A 60 6.57 -6.35 17.62
CA GLN A 60 6.94 -7.76 17.50
C GLN A 60 6.34 -8.43 16.26
N GLY A 61 5.52 -7.72 15.47
CA GLY A 61 4.97 -8.17 14.20
C GLY A 61 3.60 -8.85 14.31
N PHE A 62 2.91 -8.73 15.46
CA PHE A 62 1.54 -9.21 15.62
C PHE A 62 0.55 -8.27 14.94
N ASP A 63 -0.42 -8.87 14.26
CA ASP A 63 -1.51 -8.18 13.58
C ASP A 63 -2.65 -7.90 14.58
N LEU A 64 -2.61 -6.72 15.19
CA LEU A 64 -3.60 -6.26 16.18
C LEU A 64 -4.68 -5.35 15.58
N GLU A 65 -4.44 -4.84 14.37
CA GLU A 65 -5.32 -3.85 13.75
C GLU A 65 -6.56 -4.52 13.16
N GLU A 66 -6.40 -5.75 12.64
CA GLU A 66 -7.55 -6.61 12.38
C GLU A 66 -8.18 -7.13 13.69
N GLY A 67 -7.42 -7.24 14.78
CA GLY A 67 -7.90 -7.70 16.09
C GLY A 67 -8.69 -6.67 16.90
N GLY A 68 -9.02 -5.51 16.33
CA GLY A 68 -9.87 -4.49 16.94
C GLY A 68 -9.16 -3.45 17.80
N ALA A 69 -7.82 -3.34 17.73
CA ALA A 69 -7.09 -2.28 18.41
C ALA A 69 -7.49 -0.89 17.88
N ASP A 70 -8.24 -0.13 18.67
CA ASP A 70 -8.81 1.16 18.23
C ASP A 70 -8.05 2.38 18.79
N GLY A 71 -7.02 2.14 19.63
CA GLY A 71 -6.22 3.20 20.26
C GLY A 71 -6.91 3.94 21.41
N SER A 72 -8.11 3.54 21.83
CA SER A 72 -8.82 4.04 23.01
C SER A 72 -7.96 4.05 24.29
N PRO A 73 -8.11 5.06 25.16
CA PRO A 73 -7.35 5.16 26.40
C PRO A 73 -7.77 4.07 27.42
N GLY A 74 -6.81 3.26 27.85
CA GLY A 74 -7.02 2.16 28.80
C GLY A 74 -6.56 0.80 28.25
N SER A 75 -6.62 -0.24 29.06
CA SER A 75 -6.40 -1.60 28.54
C SER A 75 -7.57 -2.00 27.65
N GLN A 76 -7.26 -2.64 26.53
CA GLN A 76 -8.21 -3.21 25.59
C GLN A 76 -7.94 -4.70 25.45
N GLU A 77 -8.98 -5.50 25.32
CA GLU A 77 -8.85 -6.89 24.90
C GLU A 77 -8.50 -6.90 23.42
N LEU A 78 -7.30 -7.37 23.07
CA LEU A 78 -6.81 -7.45 21.70
C LEU A 78 -6.70 -8.90 21.26
N GLU A 79 -7.33 -9.26 20.15
CA GLU A 79 -7.16 -10.58 19.55
C GLU A 79 -5.93 -10.60 18.62
N PHE A 80 -5.16 -11.67 18.67
CA PHE A 80 -4.03 -11.90 17.77
C PHE A 80 -3.79 -13.39 17.54
N VAL A 81 -3.02 -13.70 16.50
CA VAL A 81 -2.64 -15.07 16.16
C VAL A 81 -1.14 -15.24 16.41
N ALA A 82 -0.78 -16.25 17.20
CA ALA A 82 0.61 -16.48 17.61
C ALA A 82 0.92 -17.97 17.76
N THR A 83 2.20 -18.33 17.69
CA THR A 83 2.71 -19.65 18.07
C THR A 83 2.92 -19.74 19.60
N PRO A 84 2.93 -20.94 20.22
CA PRO A 84 3.25 -21.08 21.64
C PRO A 84 4.56 -20.42 22.05
N LYS A 85 5.61 -20.54 21.23
CA LYS A 85 6.89 -19.88 21.46
C LYS A 85 6.80 -18.35 21.46
N GLN A 86 5.96 -17.79 20.60
CA GLN A 86 5.67 -16.35 20.60
C GLN A 86 4.89 -15.96 21.85
N VAL A 87 3.95 -16.78 22.29
CA VAL A 87 3.20 -16.56 23.55
C VAL A 87 4.12 -16.65 24.77
N ASP A 88 5.00 -17.66 24.87
CA ASP A 88 5.99 -17.77 25.94
C ASP A 88 6.88 -16.52 26.03
N ALA A 89 7.26 -15.97 24.87
CA ALA A 89 8.03 -14.74 24.80
C ALA A 89 7.21 -13.54 25.31
N LEU A 90 5.93 -13.46 24.97
CA LEU A 90 5.03 -12.42 25.46
C LEU A 90 4.76 -12.54 26.97
N GLU A 91 4.50 -13.74 27.48
CA GLU A 91 4.32 -13.98 28.91
C GLU A 91 5.60 -13.65 29.69
N ALA A 92 6.78 -13.97 29.14
CA ALA A 92 8.07 -13.57 29.71
C ALA A 92 8.28 -12.05 29.72
N ASP A 93 7.72 -11.34 28.73
CA ASP A 93 7.70 -9.88 28.64
C ASP A 93 6.60 -9.24 29.52
N GLY A 94 5.82 -10.05 30.25
CA GLY A 94 4.83 -9.60 31.23
C GLY A 94 3.42 -9.37 30.70
N PHE A 95 3.07 -9.96 29.54
CA PHE A 95 1.71 -9.96 29.01
C PHE A 95 0.86 -11.08 29.63
N ASP A 96 -0.40 -10.80 29.94
CA ASP A 96 -1.38 -11.80 30.39
C ASP A 96 -2.20 -12.24 29.19
N VAL A 97 -1.78 -13.35 28.56
CA VAL A 97 -2.31 -13.82 27.29
C VAL A 97 -3.29 -14.98 27.53
N GLU A 98 -4.53 -14.83 27.10
CA GLU A 98 -5.54 -15.88 27.16
C GLU A 98 -5.70 -16.53 25.79
N LYS A 99 -5.82 -17.86 25.75
CA LYS A 99 -6.09 -18.56 24.50
C LYS A 99 -7.59 -18.51 24.20
N LEU A 100 -7.97 -17.99 23.03
CA LEU A 100 -9.37 -17.88 22.65
C LEU A 100 -9.98 -19.26 22.37
N ALA A 101 -11.26 -19.38 22.73
CA ALA A 101 -12.02 -20.60 22.48
C ALA A 101 -12.21 -20.81 20.97
N ILE A 102 -12.07 -22.05 20.55
CA ILE A 102 -12.42 -22.51 19.21
C ILE A 102 -13.69 -23.36 19.36
N ASP A 103 -14.67 -23.14 18.48
CA ASP A 103 -15.95 -23.84 18.52
C ASP A 103 -15.79 -25.35 18.66
N ALA A 104 -16.65 -25.94 19.48
CA ALA A 104 -16.74 -27.38 19.57
C ALA A 104 -17.14 -27.97 18.20
N PRO A 105 -16.53 -29.09 17.78
CA PRO A 105 -16.84 -29.73 16.51
C PRO A 105 -18.33 -30.07 16.41
N LYS A 106 -19.02 -29.53 15.38
CA LYS A 106 -20.32 -30.04 14.95
C LYS A 106 -20.07 -31.23 14.02
N ALA A 107 -20.78 -32.35 14.24
CA ALA A 107 -20.64 -33.52 13.38
C ALA A 107 -21.09 -33.18 11.95
N LYS A 108 -20.30 -33.57 10.95
CA LYS A 108 -20.67 -33.39 9.54
C LYS A 108 -22.01 -34.05 9.25
N SER A 109 -22.92 -33.30 8.62
CA SER A 109 -24.27 -33.74 8.29
C SER A 109 -24.68 -33.17 6.93
N ALA A 110 -25.17 -34.04 6.04
CA ALA A 110 -25.70 -33.61 4.73
C ALA A 110 -26.90 -32.66 4.84
N ALA A 111 -27.57 -32.59 6.00
CA ALA A 111 -28.65 -31.64 6.24
C ALA A 111 -28.17 -30.22 6.54
N LEU A 112 -26.91 -30.07 6.97
CA LEU A 112 -26.30 -28.78 7.36
C LEU A 112 -25.38 -28.22 6.26
N GLY A 113 -25.11 -28.98 5.20
CA GLY A 113 -24.30 -28.58 4.06
C GLY A 113 -23.81 -29.79 3.25
N ASP A 114 -23.22 -29.55 2.08
CA ASP A 114 -22.86 -30.58 1.09
C ASP A 114 -21.36 -30.64 0.76
N SER A 115 -20.50 -30.02 1.57
CA SER A 115 -19.05 -29.98 1.33
C SER A 115 -18.46 -31.38 1.12
N PRO A 116 -17.58 -31.57 0.12
CA PRO A 116 -16.86 -32.83 -0.06
C PRO A 116 -15.86 -33.09 1.07
N ASN A 117 -15.45 -32.06 1.80
CA ASN A 117 -14.48 -32.15 2.88
C ASN A 117 -14.98 -33.07 4.00
N PRO A 118 -14.20 -34.01 4.54
CA PRO A 118 -14.69 -34.96 5.53
C PRO A 118 -15.11 -34.34 6.88
N TYR A 119 -14.72 -33.10 7.17
CA TYR A 119 -14.91 -32.48 8.49
C TYR A 119 -15.94 -31.34 8.51
N PHE A 120 -16.19 -30.70 7.36
CA PHE A 120 -17.01 -29.49 7.27
C PHE A 120 -18.29 -29.74 6.46
N ASN A 121 -19.34 -28.96 6.77
CA ASN A 121 -20.63 -28.97 6.10
C ASN A 121 -20.63 -28.02 4.90
N VAL A 122 -20.11 -26.81 5.06
CA VAL A 122 -20.15 -25.75 4.06
C VAL A 122 -18.78 -25.55 3.43
N TYR A 123 -17.77 -25.33 4.27
CA TYR A 123 -16.42 -24.98 3.82
C TYR A 123 -15.74 -26.15 3.13
N ARG A 124 -15.05 -25.84 2.03
CA ARG A 124 -14.30 -26.81 1.23
C ARG A 124 -13.02 -26.17 0.73
N SER A 125 -11.95 -26.94 0.71
CA SER A 125 -10.68 -26.53 0.13
C SER A 125 -10.77 -26.33 -1.38
N TYR A 126 -9.78 -25.67 -1.95
CA TYR A 126 -9.72 -25.33 -3.36
C TYR A 126 -9.46 -26.55 -4.25
N MET A 127 -8.43 -27.34 -3.94
CA MET A 127 -7.97 -28.45 -4.82
C MET A 127 -8.46 -29.85 -4.41
N GLU A 128 -9.20 -30.03 -3.32
CA GLU A 128 -9.73 -31.35 -3.00
C GLU A 128 -10.69 -31.86 -4.09
N PRO A 129 -10.86 -33.18 -4.27
CA PRO A 129 -11.83 -33.72 -5.21
C PRO A 129 -13.25 -33.19 -4.91
N GLY A 130 -13.85 -32.52 -5.90
CA GLY A 130 -15.15 -31.85 -5.73
C GLY A 130 -15.09 -30.50 -5.01
N GLY A 131 -13.90 -30.00 -4.69
CA GLY A 131 -13.65 -28.70 -4.10
C GLY A 131 -13.91 -27.54 -5.07
N ILE A 132 -13.52 -26.33 -4.66
CA ILE A 132 -13.87 -25.09 -5.38
C ILE A 132 -13.35 -25.10 -6.83
N ALA A 133 -12.13 -25.59 -7.08
CA ALA A 133 -11.57 -25.62 -8.43
C ALA A 133 -12.39 -26.52 -9.38
N ASP A 134 -12.89 -27.65 -8.88
CA ASP A 134 -13.75 -28.56 -9.65
C ASP A 134 -15.14 -27.96 -9.88
N GLU A 135 -15.72 -27.27 -8.89
CA GLU A 135 -16.97 -26.52 -9.06
C GLU A 135 -16.85 -25.47 -10.15
N MET A 136 -15.78 -24.67 -10.14
CA MET A 136 -15.56 -23.64 -11.17
C MET A 136 -15.42 -24.23 -12.57
N ARG A 137 -14.73 -25.38 -12.70
CA ARG A 137 -14.66 -26.13 -13.97
C ARG A 137 -16.04 -26.61 -14.40
N ALA A 138 -16.80 -27.20 -13.49
CA ALA A 138 -18.12 -27.76 -13.78
C ALA A 138 -19.12 -26.68 -14.21
N ILE A 139 -19.22 -25.58 -13.47
CA ILE A 139 -20.16 -24.48 -13.75
C ILE A 139 -19.84 -23.83 -15.10
N ALA A 140 -18.56 -23.57 -15.40
CA ALA A 140 -18.16 -23.00 -16.68
C ALA A 140 -18.38 -23.97 -17.86
N ALA A 141 -18.18 -25.27 -17.65
CA ALA A 141 -18.46 -26.30 -18.65
C ALA A 141 -19.96 -26.45 -18.94
N ALA A 142 -20.82 -26.29 -17.93
CA ALA A 142 -22.27 -26.32 -18.06
C ALA A 142 -22.86 -25.06 -18.72
N ASN A 143 -22.12 -23.95 -18.73
CA ASN A 143 -22.57 -22.65 -19.26
C ASN A 143 -21.65 -22.10 -20.37
N PRO A 144 -21.31 -22.87 -21.42
CA PRO A 144 -20.30 -22.47 -22.40
C PRO A 144 -20.71 -21.30 -23.29
N ASP A 145 -22.02 -20.98 -23.33
CA ASP A 145 -22.63 -19.86 -24.03
C ASP A 145 -22.26 -18.51 -23.39
N VAL A 146 -22.10 -18.49 -22.07
CA VAL A 146 -21.88 -17.26 -21.30
C VAL A 146 -20.64 -17.30 -20.42
N MET A 147 -19.97 -18.44 -20.25
CA MET A 147 -18.80 -18.58 -19.38
C MET A 147 -17.57 -19.15 -20.11
N LYS A 148 -16.42 -18.60 -19.73
CA LYS A 148 -15.08 -19.08 -20.11
C LYS A 148 -14.24 -19.18 -18.84
N LEU A 149 -13.82 -20.39 -18.50
CA LEU A 149 -12.83 -20.62 -17.46
C LEU A 149 -11.43 -20.29 -18.01
N GLU A 150 -10.64 -19.59 -17.21
CA GLU A 150 -9.27 -19.27 -17.51
C GLU A 150 -8.37 -19.57 -16.31
N GLN A 151 -7.21 -20.15 -16.58
CA GLN A 151 -6.12 -20.16 -15.62
C GLN A 151 -5.30 -18.88 -15.84
N ILE A 152 -5.37 -17.95 -14.90
CA ILE A 152 -4.72 -16.63 -14.99
C ILE A 152 -3.26 -16.67 -14.48
N GLY A 153 -2.92 -17.71 -13.74
CA GLY A 153 -1.60 -17.92 -13.17
C GLY A 153 -1.45 -19.28 -12.53
N THR A 154 -0.32 -19.47 -11.87
CA THR A 154 0.00 -20.65 -11.07
C THR A 154 0.56 -20.14 -9.75
N SER A 155 0.11 -20.71 -8.63
CA SER A 155 0.58 -20.34 -7.30
C SER A 155 2.01 -20.80 -7.03
N THR A 156 2.54 -20.39 -5.88
CA THR A 156 3.88 -20.72 -5.39
C THR A 156 4.16 -22.24 -5.37
N LEU A 157 3.18 -23.06 -5.00
CA LEU A 157 3.25 -24.52 -4.93
C LEU A 157 2.71 -25.21 -6.19
N GLY A 158 2.43 -24.46 -7.26
CA GLY A 158 2.06 -25.06 -8.56
C GLY A 158 0.56 -25.26 -8.79
N LYS A 159 -0.32 -24.70 -7.96
CA LYS A 159 -1.79 -24.82 -8.13
C LYS A 159 -2.28 -23.83 -9.17
N PRO A 160 -3.29 -24.20 -9.99
CA PRO A 160 -3.85 -23.28 -10.97
C PRO A 160 -4.61 -22.16 -10.26
N ILE A 161 -4.43 -20.91 -10.69
CA ILE A 161 -5.26 -19.79 -10.23
C ILE A 161 -6.35 -19.60 -11.28
N LEU A 162 -7.58 -20.02 -10.95
CA LEU A 162 -8.70 -20.03 -11.89
C LEU A 162 -9.58 -18.79 -11.74
N ALA A 163 -9.89 -18.15 -12.87
CA ALA A 163 -10.90 -17.11 -12.99
C ALA A 163 -11.98 -17.52 -14.00
N ILE A 164 -13.23 -17.10 -13.79
CA ILE A 164 -14.32 -17.27 -14.73
C ILE A 164 -14.64 -15.90 -15.34
N LYS A 165 -14.52 -15.80 -16.67
CA LYS A 165 -15.13 -14.72 -17.44
C LYS A 165 -16.58 -15.10 -17.76
N MET A 166 -17.52 -14.25 -17.36
CA MET A 166 -18.93 -14.38 -17.70
C MET A 166 -19.40 -13.19 -18.55
N THR A 167 -19.79 -13.48 -19.79
CA THR A 167 -20.34 -12.52 -20.75
C THR A 167 -20.97 -13.28 -21.91
N GLU A 168 -21.93 -12.70 -22.62
CA GLU A 168 -22.50 -13.34 -23.82
C GLU A 168 -21.37 -13.63 -24.84
N ASN A 169 -21.29 -14.89 -25.28
CA ASN A 169 -20.23 -15.41 -26.14
C ASN A 169 -18.82 -15.32 -25.52
N ALA A 170 -18.69 -15.60 -24.22
CA ALA A 170 -17.44 -15.40 -23.45
C ALA A 170 -16.16 -15.95 -24.09
N ARG A 171 -16.24 -17.06 -24.83
CA ARG A 171 -15.08 -17.70 -25.48
C ARG A 171 -14.55 -16.92 -26.69
N THR A 172 -15.37 -16.10 -27.32
CA THR A 172 -15.03 -15.36 -28.55
C THR A 172 -15.05 -13.84 -28.37
N THR A 173 -15.73 -13.34 -27.34
CA THR A 173 -15.70 -11.93 -26.94
C THR A 173 -14.30 -11.56 -26.43
N PRO A 174 -13.59 -10.60 -27.06
CA PRO A 174 -12.27 -10.16 -26.59
C PRO A 174 -12.33 -9.61 -25.16
N ASP A 175 -11.27 -9.79 -24.38
CA ASP A 175 -11.17 -9.26 -23.02
C ASP A 175 -11.19 -7.73 -23.01
N GLY A 176 -11.96 -7.15 -22.09
CA GLY A 176 -12.08 -5.69 -21.94
C GLY A 176 -12.80 -5.01 -23.10
N SER A 177 -13.51 -5.77 -23.93
CA SER A 177 -14.29 -5.22 -25.05
C SER A 177 -15.63 -4.62 -24.61
N ARG A 178 -16.08 -4.98 -23.41
CA ARG A 178 -17.26 -4.46 -22.71
C ARG A 178 -16.85 -3.91 -21.34
N PRO A 179 -17.65 -3.02 -20.71
CA PRO A 179 -17.39 -2.62 -19.34
C PRO A 179 -17.27 -3.86 -18.44
N ALA A 180 -16.20 -3.91 -17.65
CA ALA A 180 -15.77 -5.13 -16.97
C ALA A 180 -15.66 -4.91 -15.46
N MET A 181 -16.01 -5.94 -14.69
CA MET A 181 -15.87 -5.95 -13.23
C MET A 181 -15.18 -7.21 -12.76
N LEU A 182 -14.30 -7.08 -11.76
CA LEU A 182 -13.66 -8.21 -11.10
C LEU A 182 -14.24 -8.40 -9.69
N PHE A 183 -14.84 -9.56 -9.44
CA PHE A 183 -15.12 -10.06 -8.10
C PHE A 183 -13.96 -10.98 -7.70
N SER A 184 -13.29 -10.68 -6.60
CA SER A 184 -12.15 -11.43 -6.09
C SER A 184 -12.31 -11.68 -4.59
N ALA A 185 -11.76 -12.77 -4.10
CA ALA A 185 -11.75 -13.10 -2.68
C ALA A 185 -10.51 -13.90 -2.30
N VAL A 186 -10.26 -13.99 -0.98
CA VAL A 186 -9.22 -14.83 -0.37
C VAL A 186 -7.82 -14.41 -0.82
N ASN A 187 -7.49 -13.15 -0.56
CA ASN A 187 -6.09 -12.75 -0.44
C ASN A 187 -5.49 -13.44 0.79
N HIS A 188 -6.17 -13.31 1.93
CA HIS A 188 -5.80 -13.98 3.16
C HIS A 188 -6.49 -15.33 3.28
N ALA A 189 -5.71 -16.35 3.56
CA ALA A 189 -6.16 -17.74 3.53
C ALA A 189 -7.18 -18.10 4.62
N ARG A 190 -7.07 -17.49 5.81
CA ARG A 190 -7.93 -17.76 6.98
C ARG A 190 -9.38 -17.27 6.84
N GLU A 191 -9.69 -16.50 5.80
CA GLU A 191 -10.97 -15.77 5.65
C GLU A 191 -12.02 -16.59 4.91
N TRP A 192 -12.45 -17.69 5.52
CA TRP A 192 -13.30 -18.69 4.86
C TRP A 192 -14.67 -18.16 4.42
N ILE A 193 -15.26 -17.19 5.13
CA ILE A 193 -16.54 -16.61 4.73
C ILE A 193 -16.42 -15.76 3.44
N ALA A 194 -15.27 -15.12 3.22
CA ALA A 194 -15.00 -14.41 1.97
C ALA A 194 -14.88 -15.37 0.77
N ALA A 195 -14.32 -16.57 0.99
CA ALA A 195 -14.28 -17.63 -0.01
C ALA A 195 -15.68 -18.00 -0.51
N GLU A 196 -16.68 -17.99 0.38
CA GLU A 196 -18.06 -18.31 0.04
C GLU A 196 -18.72 -17.25 -0.84
N MET A 197 -18.36 -15.96 -0.70
CA MET A 197 -18.74 -14.93 -1.68
C MET A 197 -18.14 -15.23 -3.06
N GLY A 198 -16.83 -15.49 -3.10
CA GLY A 198 -16.11 -15.80 -4.34
C GLY A 198 -16.65 -17.05 -5.05
N ARG A 199 -17.03 -18.08 -4.29
CA ARG A 199 -17.54 -19.37 -4.79
C ARG A 199 -19.00 -19.28 -5.24
N ARG A 200 -19.89 -18.69 -4.45
CA ARG A 200 -21.35 -18.70 -4.70
C ARG A 200 -21.79 -17.73 -5.78
N LEU A 201 -21.13 -16.57 -5.91
CA LEU A 201 -21.53 -15.52 -6.85
C LEU A 201 -21.54 -15.96 -8.33
N PRO A 202 -20.51 -16.62 -8.89
CA PRO A 202 -20.58 -17.13 -10.28
C PRO A 202 -21.71 -18.17 -10.46
N GLY A 203 -21.96 -19.01 -9.46
CA GLY A 203 -23.06 -19.96 -9.47
C GLY A 203 -24.43 -19.29 -9.49
N TRP A 204 -24.62 -18.23 -8.68
CA TRP A 204 -25.84 -17.45 -8.65
C TRP A 204 -26.12 -16.78 -10.00
N PHE A 205 -25.13 -16.15 -10.62
CA PHE A 205 -25.29 -15.56 -11.95
C PHE A 205 -25.60 -16.63 -13.02
N ALA A 206 -24.96 -17.80 -12.95
CA ALA A 206 -25.25 -18.90 -13.86
C ALA A 206 -26.70 -19.40 -13.73
N ALA A 207 -27.20 -19.57 -12.50
CA ALA A 207 -28.56 -19.99 -12.22
C ALA A 207 -29.60 -18.95 -12.69
N ASN A 208 -29.26 -17.66 -12.60
CA ASN A 208 -30.14 -16.55 -12.96
C ASN A 208 -29.91 -15.99 -14.37
N LYS A 209 -29.08 -16.63 -15.21
CA LYS A 209 -28.70 -16.10 -16.54
C LYS A 209 -29.87 -15.85 -17.51
N ASN A 210 -31.03 -16.43 -17.23
CA ASN A 210 -32.25 -16.28 -18.01
C ASN A 210 -33.19 -15.19 -17.48
N ASP A 211 -32.95 -14.64 -16.28
CA ASP A 211 -33.66 -13.44 -15.83
C ASP A 211 -33.38 -12.27 -16.77
N THR A 212 -34.38 -11.41 -17.01
CA THR A 212 -34.27 -10.35 -18.02
C THR A 212 -33.20 -9.32 -17.67
N LYS A 213 -33.08 -8.93 -16.40
CA LYS A 213 -32.08 -7.94 -15.97
C LYS A 213 -30.69 -8.55 -15.94
N ILE A 214 -30.56 -9.76 -15.41
CA ILE A 214 -29.27 -10.46 -15.35
C ILE A 214 -28.73 -10.80 -16.73
N ARG A 215 -29.60 -11.24 -17.65
CA ARG A 215 -29.25 -11.46 -19.05
C ARG A 215 -28.71 -10.19 -19.71
N GLU A 216 -29.32 -9.04 -19.42
CA GLU A 216 -28.84 -7.76 -19.96
C GLU A 216 -27.46 -7.37 -19.40
N LEU A 217 -27.20 -7.64 -18.11
CA LEU A 217 -25.85 -7.48 -17.54
C LEU A 217 -24.83 -8.37 -18.28
N ILE A 218 -25.10 -9.67 -18.40
CA ILE A 218 -24.20 -10.63 -19.09
C ILE A 218 -23.98 -10.26 -20.56
N LYS A 219 -25.02 -9.76 -21.24
CA LYS A 219 -24.94 -9.37 -22.65
C LYS A 219 -24.07 -8.13 -22.86
N THR A 220 -24.11 -7.19 -21.92
CA THR A 220 -23.53 -5.86 -22.13
C THR A 220 -22.26 -5.61 -21.33
N ARG A 221 -21.89 -6.51 -20.42
CA ARG A 221 -20.74 -6.41 -19.50
C ARG A 221 -19.89 -7.66 -19.52
N GLU A 222 -18.68 -7.56 -18.99
CA GLU A 222 -17.81 -8.68 -18.65
C GLU A 222 -17.73 -8.81 -17.12
N LEU A 223 -18.36 -9.83 -16.54
CA LEU A 223 -18.26 -10.12 -15.12
C LEU A 223 -17.18 -11.19 -14.92
N TRP A 224 -16.14 -10.87 -14.15
CA TRP A 224 -15.03 -11.78 -13.88
C TRP A 224 -15.06 -12.21 -12.42
N PHE A 225 -14.90 -13.50 -12.17
CA PHE A 225 -14.89 -14.08 -10.84
C PHE A 225 -13.54 -14.76 -10.60
N LEU A 226 -12.83 -14.34 -9.57
CA LEU A 226 -11.62 -14.98 -9.03
C LEU A 226 -11.94 -15.46 -7.61
N PRO A 227 -12.45 -16.70 -7.46
CA PRO A 227 -12.96 -17.17 -6.17
C PRO A 227 -11.88 -17.26 -5.09
N ILE A 228 -10.68 -17.73 -5.45
CA ILE A 228 -9.56 -17.93 -4.53
C ILE A 228 -8.30 -17.33 -5.18
N GLN A 229 -7.81 -16.21 -4.65
CA GLN A 229 -6.56 -15.60 -5.11
C GLN A 229 -5.32 -16.32 -4.55
N ASN A 230 -5.36 -16.75 -3.29
CA ASN A 230 -4.28 -17.46 -2.59
C ASN A 230 -4.64 -18.96 -2.38
N PRO A 231 -4.60 -19.81 -3.42
CA PRO A 231 -5.01 -21.22 -3.31
C PRO A 231 -4.06 -22.08 -2.48
N ASP A 232 -2.80 -21.65 -2.32
CA ASP A 232 -1.82 -22.37 -1.52
C ASP A 232 -2.12 -22.21 -0.04
N GLY A 233 -2.19 -20.96 0.43
CA GLY A 233 -2.56 -20.65 1.79
C GLY A 233 -3.97 -21.15 2.12
N TYR A 234 -4.95 -20.97 1.21
CA TYR A 234 -6.33 -21.39 1.49
C TYR A 234 -6.43 -22.89 1.79
N ASP A 235 -5.90 -23.77 0.93
CA ASP A 235 -5.91 -25.22 1.23
C ASP A 235 -5.14 -25.54 2.51
N PHE A 236 -4.05 -24.83 2.78
CA PHE A 236 -3.24 -25.07 3.97
C PHE A 236 -4.04 -24.88 5.25
N THR A 237 -4.97 -23.95 5.29
CA THR A 237 -5.86 -23.75 6.45
C THR A 237 -6.79 -24.93 6.76
N PHE A 238 -6.93 -25.91 5.86
CA PHE A 238 -7.68 -27.17 6.08
C PHE A 238 -6.79 -28.32 6.58
N THR A 239 -5.51 -28.06 6.82
CA THR A 239 -4.51 -29.08 7.13
C THR A 239 -3.89 -28.93 8.52
N CYS A 240 -3.22 -30.00 8.94
CA CYS A 240 -2.35 -30.07 10.10
C CYS A 240 -0.93 -30.47 9.64
N GLY A 241 0.09 -29.90 10.27
CA GLY A 241 1.51 -30.10 9.92
C GLY A 241 2.05 -29.06 8.93
N THR A 242 3.35 -29.07 8.67
CA THR A 242 4.03 -28.10 7.79
C THR A 242 4.74 -28.80 6.63
N GLY A 243 5.14 -28.00 5.63
CA GLY A 243 5.84 -28.49 4.44
C GLY A 243 5.08 -29.62 3.74
N VAL A 244 5.80 -30.67 3.36
CA VAL A 244 5.23 -31.81 2.61
C VAL A 244 4.45 -32.81 3.47
N ASN A 245 4.46 -32.66 4.80
CA ASN A 245 3.84 -33.60 5.74
C ASN A 245 2.42 -33.19 6.16
N GLN A 246 1.78 -32.32 5.38
CA GLN A 246 0.44 -31.81 5.66
C GLN A 246 -0.62 -32.91 5.45
N VAL A 247 -1.56 -33.00 6.39
CA VAL A 247 -2.73 -33.88 6.28
C VAL A 247 -4.00 -33.09 6.57
N ASN A 248 -5.08 -33.38 5.85
CA ASN A 248 -6.39 -32.79 6.17
C ASN A 248 -6.77 -33.14 7.61
N CYS A 249 -7.32 -32.17 8.34
CA CYS A 249 -7.75 -32.38 9.70
C CYS A 249 -8.92 -31.47 10.07
N ASP A 250 -9.63 -31.83 11.14
CA ASP A 250 -10.57 -30.94 11.78
C ASP A 250 -9.83 -30.09 12.82
N TYR A 251 -9.63 -28.80 12.52
CA TYR A 251 -8.92 -27.87 13.40
C TYR A 251 -9.59 -27.70 14.77
N ARG A 252 -10.89 -28.01 14.90
CA ARG A 252 -11.65 -27.93 16.15
C ARG A 252 -11.28 -29.06 17.12
N THR A 253 -10.65 -30.13 16.62
CA THR A 253 -10.28 -31.31 17.42
C THR A 253 -8.81 -31.70 17.30
N THR A 254 -8.09 -31.15 16.33
CA THR A 254 -6.73 -31.55 15.99
C THR A 254 -5.76 -30.38 16.18
N SER A 255 -4.66 -30.63 16.87
CA SER A 255 -3.54 -29.69 17.06
C SER A 255 -2.23 -30.49 17.02
N PRO A 256 -1.14 -29.97 16.42
CA PRO A 256 -0.99 -28.70 15.69
C PRO A 256 -1.83 -28.59 14.40
N ASN A 257 -2.47 -27.44 14.15
CA ASN A 257 -3.22 -27.14 12.91
C ASN A 257 -2.85 -25.78 12.29
N ASN A 258 -3.34 -25.51 11.07
CA ASN A 258 -2.97 -24.35 10.26
C ASN A 258 -4.13 -23.38 9.98
N ARG A 259 -5.27 -23.51 10.67
CA ARG A 259 -6.54 -22.82 10.34
C ARG A 259 -6.41 -21.29 10.23
N PHE A 260 -5.53 -20.70 11.02
CA PHE A 260 -5.35 -19.26 11.13
C PHE A 260 -4.22 -18.70 10.27
N TRP A 261 -3.64 -19.52 9.38
CA TRP A 261 -2.66 -19.04 8.42
C TRP A 261 -3.26 -17.99 7.47
N ARG A 262 -2.57 -16.86 7.30
CA ARG A 262 -3.00 -15.73 6.47
C ARG A 262 -2.29 -15.67 5.12
N LYS A 263 -0.97 -15.81 5.12
CA LYS A 263 -0.04 -15.45 4.04
C LYS A 263 -0.06 -16.43 2.84
N THR A 264 0.74 -16.14 1.80
CA THR A 264 1.17 -17.17 0.82
C THR A 264 2.03 -18.24 1.51
N LEU A 265 2.51 -19.24 0.76
CA LEU A 265 3.41 -20.29 1.27
C LEU A 265 4.82 -20.22 0.69
N ARG A 266 5.31 -19.02 0.35
CA ARG A 266 6.71 -18.82 -0.02
C ARG A 266 7.62 -19.29 1.12
N ASP A 267 8.55 -20.18 0.79
CA ASP A 267 9.66 -20.59 1.66
C ASP A 267 10.70 -19.45 1.67
N ASN A 268 10.63 -18.59 2.69
CA ASN A 268 11.41 -17.35 2.73
C ASN A 268 12.87 -17.61 3.15
N ASP A 269 13.10 -18.62 3.99
CA ASP A 269 14.43 -18.99 4.49
C ASP A 269 15.08 -20.12 3.67
N ASN A 270 14.34 -20.65 2.70
CA ASN A 270 14.77 -21.68 1.75
C ASN A 270 15.22 -22.97 2.46
N ASN A 271 14.56 -23.30 3.57
CA ASN A 271 14.83 -24.48 4.38
C ASN A 271 14.11 -25.75 3.87
N GLY A 272 13.24 -25.62 2.86
CA GLY A 272 12.48 -26.70 2.25
C GLY A 272 11.17 -27.05 2.97
N VAL A 273 10.83 -26.32 4.05
CA VAL A 273 9.66 -26.52 4.92
C VAL A 273 8.85 -25.23 4.98
N TYR A 274 7.85 -25.13 4.10
CA TYR A 274 6.93 -24.00 4.06
C TYR A 274 5.82 -24.07 5.13
N GLY A 275 5.30 -22.91 5.52
CA GLY A 275 4.19 -22.79 6.47
C GLY A 275 4.64 -22.69 7.93
N ASN A 276 5.89 -22.30 8.18
CA ASN A 276 6.39 -21.93 9.51
C ASN A 276 6.35 -20.40 9.71
N SER A 277 6.64 -19.90 10.92
CA SER A 277 6.51 -18.46 11.21
C SER A 277 7.38 -17.54 10.36
N GLY A 278 8.50 -18.01 9.81
CA GLY A 278 9.36 -17.25 8.90
C GLY A 278 8.87 -17.19 7.46
N ASP A 279 7.85 -17.98 7.09
CA ASP A 279 7.42 -18.18 5.71
C ASP A 279 6.20 -17.34 5.31
N GLY A 280 5.96 -17.30 4.02
CA GLY A 280 4.83 -16.63 3.40
C GLY A 280 5.01 -15.13 3.30
N VAL A 281 4.26 -14.53 2.40
CA VAL A 281 4.13 -13.09 2.19
C VAL A 281 2.66 -12.72 2.29
N ASP A 282 2.37 -11.57 2.89
CA ASP A 282 1.00 -11.02 2.91
C ASP A 282 0.63 -10.57 1.49
N PRO A 283 -0.34 -11.23 0.82
CA PRO A 283 -0.75 -10.85 -0.53
C PRO A 283 -1.37 -9.46 -0.58
N ASN A 284 -1.94 -8.94 0.51
CA ASN A 284 -2.52 -7.61 0.55
C ASN A 284 -1.53 -6.53 1.01
N ARG A 285 -0.21 -6.83 1.02
CA ARG A 285 0.89 -5.86 1.17
C ARG A 285 1.93 -5.95 0.05
N ASN A 286 1.75 -6.87 -0.89
CA ASN A 286 2.75 -7.18 -1.91
C ASN A 286 2.56 -6.38 -3.22
N TYR A 287 1.60 -5.45 -3.32
CA TYR A 287 1.43 -4.63 -4.51
C TYR A 287 2.35 -3.40 -4.54
N PRO A 288 2.60 -2.79 -5.70
CA PRO A 288 3.49 -1.63 -5.84
C PRO A 288 2.94 -0.30 -5.30
N SER A 289 1.63 -0.19 -5.08
CA SER A 289 0.96 1.04 -4.60
C SER A 289 1.50 1.49 -3.23
N LYS A 290 2.29 2.56 -3.24
CA LYS A 290 2.87 3.19 -2.03
C LYS A 290 3.67 2.23 -1.13
N ARG A 291 4.08 1.06 -1.64
CA ARG A 291 4.84 0.07 -0.87
C ARG A 291 6.14 0.67 -0.35
N GLY A 292 6.42 0.47 0.94
CA GLY A 292 7.69 0.88 1.54
C GLY A 292 7.77 2.37 1.88
N ILE A 293 6.67 3.12 1.76
CA ILE A 293 6.53 4.49 2.31
C ILE A 293 6.97 4.55 3.77
N ASP A 294 6.57 3.55 4.54
CA ASP A 294 6.86 3.33 5.95
C ASP A 294 6.74 1.81 6.28
N GLU A 295 6.79 1.47 7.57
CA GLU A 295 6.50 0.13 8.11
C GLU A 295 5.10 0.08 8.75
N GLU A 296 4.17 0.90 8.27
CA GLU A 296 2.81 0.99 8.79
C GLU A 296 1.85 0.16 7.92
N GLY A 297 1.03 -0.64 8.59
CA GLY A 297 0.23 -1.69 7.98
C GLY A 297 1.04 -2.82 7.34
N ALA A 298 2.34 -2.66 7.05
CA ALA A 298 3.19 -3.62 6.33
C ALA A 298 4.57 -3.74 6.99
N THR A 299 5.16 -4.94 7.05
CA THR A 299 6.51 -5.15 7.61
C THR A 299 7.50 -5.71 6.59
N ASN A 300 8.78 -5.38 6.73
CA ASN A 300 9.90 -6.02 6.03
C ASN A 300 10.48 -7.25 6.78
N SER A 301 9.94 -7.60 7.95
CA SER A 301 10.33 -8.81 8.68
C SER A 301 9.62 -10.05 8.12
N PRO A 302 10.32 -11.07 7.59
CA PRO A 302 9.70 -12.30 7.06
C PRO A 302 8.81 -13.03 8.08
N GLY A 303 9.13 -12.86 9.37
CA GLY A 303 8.38 -13.44 10.48
C GLY A 303 7.03 -12.77 10.79
N GLY A 304 6.75 -11.60 10.24
CA GLY A 304 5.52 -10.86 10.52
C GLY A 304 4.34 -11.32 9.66
N GLU A 305 3.13 -11.18 10.19
CA GLU A 305 1.90 -11.54 9.48
C GLU A 305 1.60 -10.60 8.30
N THR A 306 2.06 -9.35 8.38
CA THR A 306 1.95 -8.34 7.31
C THR A 306 3.23 -8.21 6.48
N TYR A 307 4.05 -9.26 6.40
CA TYR A 307 5.29 -9.24 5.64
C TYR A 307 5.03 -8.94 4.16
N ARG A 308 5.53 -7.79 3.69
CA ARG A 308 5.26 -7.27 2.33
C ARG A 308 5.98 -7.99 1.20
N GLY A 309 6.79 -8.99 1.53
CA GLY A 309 7.62 -9.73 0.59
C GLY A 309 8.91 -9.00 0.21
N PRO A 310 9.86 -9.70 -0.43
CA PRO A 310 11.18 -9.17 -0.75
C PRO A 310 11.15 -8.02 -1.77
N TYR A 311 10.13 -7.95 -2.62
CA TYR A 311 9.87 -6.88 -3.60
C TYR A 311 8.38 -6.89 -3.99
N ALA A 312 7.88 -5.82 -4.62
CA ALA A 312 6.49 -5.76 -5.08
C ALA A 312 6.21 -6.87 -6.12
N LEU A 313 5.07 -7.55 -5.99
CA LEU A 313 4.65 -8.70 -6.78
C LEU A 313 5.67 -9.85 -6.78
N SER A 314 6.34 -10.04 -5.64
CA SER A 314 7.18 -11.23 -5.42
C SER A 314 6.39 -12.52 -5.46
N GLU A 315 5.09 -12.45 -5.19
CA GLU A 315 4.20 -13.60 -5.14
C GLU A 315 3.56 -13.84 -6.52
N PRO A 316 3.67 -15.06 -7.08
CA PRO A 316 3.07 -15.36 -8.37
C PRO A 316 1.54 -15.22 -8.37
N GLU A 317 0.89 -15.33 -7.20
CA GLU A 317 -0.53 -15.05 -6.96
C GLU A 317 -0.87 -13.59 -7.26
N ASN A 318 -0.14 -12.65 -6.65
CA ASN A 318 -0.29 -11.22 -6.86
C ASN A 318 0.00 -10.81 -8.32
N LEU A 319 1.08 -11.38 -8.89
CA LEU A 319 1.47 -11.12 -10.26
C LEU A 319 0.39 -11.56 -11.26
N ALA A 320 -0.29 -12.67 -11.00
CA ALA A 320 -1.39 -13.15 -11.85
C ALA A 320 -2.57 -12.17 -11.88
N VAL A 321 -2.98 -11.67 -10.71
CA VAL A 321 -4.08 -10.70 -10.58
C VAL A 321 -3.73 -9.37 -11.23
N ASP A 322 -2.54 -8.86 -10.98
CA ASP A 322 -2.04 -7.61 -11.54
C ASP A 322 -1.91 -7.67 -13.08
N ARG A 323 -1.53 -8.83 -13.65
CA ARG A 323 -1.58 -9.09 -15.10
C ARG A 323 -3.01 -9.11 -15.63
N LEU A 324 -3.94 -9.74 -14.91
CA LEU A 324 -5.34 -9.79 -15.30
C LEU A 324 -5.94 -8.37 -15.33
N GLN A 325 -5.70 -7.57 -14.29
CA GLN A 325 -6.14 -6.17 -14.19
C GLN A 325 -5.64 -5.33 -15.37
N ARG A 326 -4.37 -5.45 -15.75
CA ARG A 326 -3.82 -4.75 -16.94
C ARG A 326 -4.42 -5.22 -18.26
N ARG A 327 -4.64 -6.53 -18.40
CA ARG A 327 -5.13 -7.15 -19.64
C ARG A 327 -6.58 -6.74 -19.91
N VAL A 328 -7.43 -6.84 -18.90
CA VAL A 328 -8.88 -6.61 -19.02
C VAL A 328 -9.23 -5.13 -18.87
N LYS A 329 -8.48 -4.38 -18.05
CA LYS A 329 -8.76 -2.97 -17.70
C LYS A 329 -10.16 -2.81 -17.13
N PHE A 330 -10.39 -3.44 -16.00
CA PHE A 330 -11.68 -3.39 -15.31
C PHE A 330 -12.13 -1.95 -15.05
N ASN A 331 -13.44 -1.73 -14.99
CA ASN A 331 -14.02 -0.48 -14.53
C ASN A 331 -14.12 -0.46 -13.01
N ALA A 332 -14.40 -1.62 -12.41
CA ALA A 332 -14.52 -1.79 -10.96
C ALA A 332 -14.00 -3.15 -10.48
N ASN A 333 -13.67 -3.25 -9.20
CA ASN A 333 -13.48 -4.52 -8.51
C ASN A 333 -14.09 -4.52 -7.10
N ILE A 334 -14.50 -5.70 -6.65
CA ILE A 334 -14.75 -5.98 -5.23
C ILE A 334 -13.73 -7.05 -4.81
N ASN A 335 -13.02 -6.79 -3.72
CA ASN A 335 -12.08 -7.72 -3.10
C ASN A 335 -12.64 -8.09 -1.72
N TYR A 336 -13.27 -9.25 -1.61
CA TYR A 336 -13.91 -9.69 -0.36
C TYR A 336 -12.85 -10.18 0.63
N HIS A 337 -12.92 -9.64 1.84
CA HIS A 337 -12.16 -10.06 3.02
C HIS A 337 -13.10 -10.38 4.18
N SER A 338 -12.55 -10.88 5.27
CA SER A 338 -13.23 -10.94 6.56
C SER A 338 -12.17 -10.80 7.66
N ALA A 339 -12.43 -10.15 8.79
CA ALA A 339 -13.74 -9.78 9.29
C ALA A 339 -13.72 -8.40 9.94
N GLY A 340 -14.89 -7.76 10.00
CA GLY A 340 -15.02 -6.46 10.66
C GLY A 340 -16.36 -5.76 10.47
N GLN A 341 -17.23 -6.28 9.58
CA GLN A 341 -18.45 -5.59 9.14
C GLN A 341 -18.13 -4.17 8.65
N LEU A 342 -17.26 -4.05 7.62
CA LEU A 342 -16.84 -2.79 7.01
C LEU A 342 -16.98 -2.82 5.48
N LEU A 343 -17.17 -1.65 4.88
CA LEU A 343 -17.04 -1.40 3.44
C LEU A 343 -15.92 -0.38 3.24
N LEU A 344 -14.72 -0.86 2.94
CA LEU A 344 -13.52 -0.03 2.81
C LEU A 344 -13.36 0.49 1.37
N THR A 345 -12.90 1.73 1.27
CA THR A 345 -12.68 2.46 0.01
C THR A 345 -11.27 3.06 -0.03
N PRO A 346 -10.69 3.34 -1.21
CA PRO A 346 -9.40 4.01 -1.31
C PRO A 346 -9.40 5.42 -0.67
N VAL A 347 -8.27 5.92 -0.19
CA VAL A 347 -6.94 5.27 -0.15
C VAL A 347 -6.65 4.66 1.21
N SER A 348 -5.69 3.74 1.28
CA SER A 348 -5.30 3.04 2.51
C SER A 348 -4.09 3.65 3.20
N TYR A 349 -3.23 4.38 2.48
CA TYR A 349 -1.91 4.80 2.96
C TYR A 349 -1.87 6.13 3.73
N THR A 350 -3.01 6.79 3.95
CA THR A 350 -3.12 7.96 4.84
C THR A 350 -4.57 8.25 5.19
N THR A 351 -4.84 8.65 6.44
CA THR A 351 -6.18 9.05 6.90
C THR A 351 -6.63 10.43 6.44
N ASP A 352 -5.70 11.31 6.06
CA ASP A 352 -5.96 12.73 5.89
C ASP A 352 -6.07 13.17 4.43
N TYR A 353 -6.37 12.24 3.52
CA TYR A 353 -6.53 12.51 2.09
C TYR A 353 -7.73 11.82 1.46
N TYR A 354 -8.52 12.59 0.72
CA TYR A 354 -9.67 12.10 -0.03
C TYR A 354 -9.39 12.22 -1.53
N PRO A 355 -9.49 11.12 -2.30
CA PRO A 355 -9.28 11.17 -3.74
C PRO A 355 -10.41 11.93 -4.44
N PRO A 356 -10.21 12.49 -5.66
CA PRO A 356 -11.24 13.27 -6.34
C PRO A 356 -12.54 12.49 -6.62
N ASP A 357 -12.46 11.16 -6.71
CA ASP A 357 -13.63 10.29 -6.88
C ASP A 357 -14.38 9.99 -5.56
N SER A 358 -14.04 10.61 -4.41
CA SER A 358 -14.68 10.36 -3.09
C SER A 358 -16.20 10.31 -3.13
N THR A 359 -16.84 11.28 -3.79
CA THR A 359 -18.31 11.33 -3.93
C THR A 359 -18.91 10.09 -4.60
N LEU A 360 -18.16 9.38 -5.45
CA LEU A 360 -18.58 8.11 -6.05
C LEU A 360 -18.65 7.01 -4.99
N PHE A 361 -17.65 6.94 -4.13
CA PHE A 361 -17.58 5.94 -3.07
C PHE A 361 -18.76 6.14 -2.11
N ASP A 362 -18.93 7.35 -1.57
CA ASP A 362 -20.03 7.70 -0.65
C ASP A 362 -21.41 7.35 -1.23
N ALA A 363 -21.61 7.60 -2.54
CA ALA A 363 -22.87 7.34 -3.21
C ALA A 363 -23.23 5.85 -3.33
N ILE A 364 -22.22 4.97 -3.40
CA ILE A 364 -22.41 3.52 -3.60
C ILE A 364 -22.37 2.76 -2.28
N THR A 365 -21.47 3.11 -1.35
CA THR A 365 -21.29 2.40 -0.08
C THR A 365 -22.19 2.94 1.03
N GLY A 366 -22.71 4.15 0.85
CA GLY A 366 -23.44 4.85 1.90
C GLY A 366 -22.52 5.38 3.00
N THR A 367 -23.17 5.77 4.09
CA THR A 367 -22.57 6.42 5.26
C THR A 367 -23.07 5.70 6.51
N ASP A 368 -22.45 5.89 7.67
CA ASP A 368 -22.96 5.22 8.89
C ASP A 368 -24.41 5.64 9.18
N GLY A 369 -25.24 4.66 9.51
CA GLY A 369 -26.69 4.80 9.67
C GLY A 369 -27.48 4.65 8.35
N ASP A 370 -26.80 4.61 7.21
CA ASP A 370 -27.36 4.38 5.88
C ASP A 370 -26.41 3.50 5.05
N GLU A 371 -26.01 2.36 5.61
CA GLU A 371 -25.01 1.47 5.03
C GLU A 371 -25.54 0.67 3.83
N ALA A 372 -24.72 0.54 2.77
CA ALA A 372 -25.11 -0.23 1.60
C ALA A 372 -25.25 -1.74 1.84
N VAL A 373 -24.59 -2.26 2.87
CA VAL A 373 -24.66 -3.66 3.31
C VAL A 373 -24.80 -3.67 4.82
N PHE A 374 -25.99 -3.44 5.38
CA PHE A 374 -26.14 -3.38 6.84
C PHE A 374 -25.70 -4.69 7.55
N PRO A 375 -24.94 -4.62 8.67
CA PRO A 375 -24.43 -3.44 9.39
C PRO A 375 -22.98 -3.06 9.01
N TYR A 376 -22.55 -3.34 7.78
CA TYR A 376 -21.19 -3.04 7.33
C TYR A 376 -20.96 -1.54 7.18
N ARG A 377 -20.14 -0.97 8.06
CA ARG A 377 -19.90 0.47 8.10
C ARG A 377 -18.99 0.91 6.95
N SER A 378 -19.35 2.02 6.30
CA SER A 378 -18.57 2.61 5.22
C SER A 378 -17.39 3.41 5.79
N GLN A 379 -16.18 3.13 5.33
CA GLN A 379 -14.96 3.78 5.81
C GLN A 379 -13.93 3.96 4.68
N HIS A 380 -13.05 4.95 4.83
CA HIS A 380 -11.80 4.93 4.08
C HIS A 380 -10.94 3.80 4.63
N SER A 381 -10.19 3.12 3.77
CA SER A 381 -9.37 1.97 4.19
C SER A 381 -8.38 2.37 5.29
N SER A 382 -7.85 3.58 5.22
CA SER A 382 -7.00 4.19 6.24
C SER A 382 -7.68 4.44 7.59
N ASP A 383 -9.01 4.61 7.63
CA ASP A 383 -9.77 4.82 8.88
C ASP A 383 -9.78 3.56 9.75
N LEU A 384 -9.58 2.37 9.14
CA LEU A 384 -9.31 1.14 9.86
C LEU A 384 -7.88 1.17 10.40
N TYR A 385 -6.90 1.31 9.50
CA TYR A 385 -5.52 1.66 9.79
C TYR A 385 -4.79 2.03 8.50
N GLU A 386 -3.71 2.82 8.61
CA GLU A 386 -2.88 3.13 7.45
C GLU A 386 -2.12 1.89 6.99
N SER A 387 -2.20 1.58 5.69
CA SER A 387 -1.50 0.46 5.08
C SER A 387 -0.98 0.79 3.68
N ASN A 388 -0.05 0.00 3.18
CA ASN A 388 0.50 0.17 1.84
C ASN A 388 0.65 -1.17 1.12
N GLY A 389 0.67 -1.12 -0.21
CA GLY A 389 0.79 -2.29 -1.07
C GLY A 389 -0.46 -3.17 -1.12
N ASP A 390 -1.65 -2.62 -0.87
CA ASP A 390 -2.92 -3.36 -0.95
C ASP A 390 -3.51 -3.43 -2.36
N THR A 391 -4.52 -4.29 -2.49
CA THR A 391 -5.12 -4.69 -3.77
C THR A 391 -5.94 -3.58 -4.43
N ILE A 392 -6.76 -2.84 -3.66
CA ILE A 392 -7.70 -1.87 -4.24
C ILE A 392 -7.02 -0.53 -4.52
N ASP A 393 -6.04 -0.13 -3.70
CA ASP A 393 -5.21 1.04 -4.01
C ASP A 393 -4.33 0.79 -5.23
N ASN A 394 -3.77 -0.42 -5.39
CA ASN A 394 -3.05 -0.77 -6.62
C ASN A 394 -3.96 -0.66 -7.85
N ALA A 395 -5.16 -1.23 -7.77
CA ALA A 395 -6.12 -1.21 -8.86
C ALA A 395 -6.54 0.23 -9.22
N TYR A 396 -6.78 1.06 -8.21
CA TYR A 396 -7.20 2.45 -8.37
C TYR A 396 -6.07 3.36 -8.86
N MET A 397 -4.95 3.40 -8.14
CA MET A 397 -3.84 4.30 -8.42
C MET A 397 -3.13 3.98 -9.74
N ASN A 398 -2.91 2.70 -10.05
CA ASN A 398 -2.12 2.30 -11.22
C ASN A 398 -2.97 2.07 -12.48
N TYR A 399 -4.25 1.67 -12.34
CA TYR A 399 -5.09 1.27 -13.48
C TYR A 399 -6.42 2.01 -13.60
N GLY A 400 -6.85 2.76 -12.57
CA GLY A 400 -8.15 3.44 -12.58
C GLY A 400 -9.35 2.55 -12.42
N ILE A 401 -9.15 1.41 -11.77
CA ILE A 401 -10.20 0.47 -11.41
C ILE A 401 -10.78 0.94 -10.07
N ILE A 402 -12.08 1.21 -10.01
CA ILE A 402 -12.74 1.63 -8.77
C ILE A 402 -12.96 0.40 -7.89
N GLY A 403 -12.40 0.40 -6.68
CA GLY A 403 -12.37 -0.77 -5.82
C GLY A 403 -13.07 -0.60 -4.48
N TRP A 404 -13.58 -1.72 -3.96
CA TRP A 404 -14.12 -1.83 -2.61
C TRP A 404 -13.60 -3.10 -1.94
N THR A 405 -13.36 -2.99 -0.63
CA THR A 405 -13.03 -4.14 0.23
C THR A 405 -14.11 -4.30 1.31
N PRO A 406 -15.08 -5.20 1.12
CA PRO A 406 -15.95 -5.63 2.20
C PRO A 406 -15.15 -6.46 3.22
N GLU A 407 -15.10 -6.01 4.46
CA GLU A 407 -14.69 -6.81 5.62
C GLU A 407 -15.94 -7.47 6.19
N MET A 408 -16.10 -8.76 5.93
CA MET A 408 -17.35 -9.46 6.20
C MET A 408 -17.64 -9.69 7.69
N ASP A 409 -18.75 -10.38 7.98
CA ASP A 409 -19.19 -10.71 9.33
C ASP A 409 -18.12 -11.47 10.14
N THR A 410 -17.99 -11.10 11.43
CA THR A 410 -17.14 -11.78 12.40
C THR A 410 -17.87 -12.97 13.01
N CYS A 411 -17.13 -13.91 13.59
CA CYS A 411 -17.71 -15.03 14.34
C CYS A 411 -18.78 -14.59 15.36
N ALA A 412 -18.50 -13.57 16.18
CA ALA A 412 -19.43 -13.06 17.18
C ALA A 412 -20.74 -12.54 16.56
N THR A 413 -20.67 -11.92 15.38
CA THR A 413 -21.85 -11.38 14.69
C THR A 413 -22.72 -12.46 14.04
N LEU A 414 -22.20 -13.68 13.93
CA LEU A 414 -22.87 -14.83 13.35
C LEU A 414 -23.54 -15.75 14.40
N GLY A 415 -23.64 -15.29 15.65
CA GLY A 415 -24.42 -15.94 16.71
C GLY A 415 -23.67 -16.98 17.54
N GLU A 416 -22.34 -17.08 17.38
CA GLU A 416 -21.48 -17.91 18.23
C GLU A 416 -21.11 -17.19 19.55
N PRO A 417 -20.58 -17.90 20.58
CA PRO A 417 -20.33 -17.33 21.90
C PRO A 417 -19.42 -16.11 21.89
N SER A 418 -19.61 -15.23 22.87
CA SER A 418 -18.66 -14.15 23.19
C SER A 418 -17.26 -14.74 23.41
N GLY A 419 -16.24 -14.20 22.72
CA GLY A 419 -14.84 -14.67 22.80
C GLY A 419 -14.45 -15.73 21.75
N CYS A 420 -15.23 -15.91 20.68
CA CYS A 420 -14.79 -16.70 19.52
C CYS A 420 -13.95 -15.86 18.56
N ASN A 421 -12.89 -16.45 17.98
CA ASN A 421 -12.02 -15.72 17.07
C ASN A 421 -12.78 -15.21 15.84
N GLN A 422 -12.57 -13.94 15.48
CA GLN A 422 -13.31 -13.27 14.41
C GLN A 422 -13.30 -13.96 13.03
N PHE A 423 -12.26 -14.74 12.70
CA PHE A 423 -12.14 -15.46 11.43
C PHE A 423 -12.73 -16.88 11.46
N ALA A 424 -13.13 -17.38 12.63
CA ALA A 424 -13.71 -18.70 12.83
C ALA A 424 -15.23 -18.70 12.56
N SER A 425 -15.63 -18.36 11.34
CA SER A 425 -17.05 -18.30 10.97
C SER A 425 -17.75 -19.67 11.09
N PRO A 426 -19.04 -19.72 11.50
CA PRO A 426 -19.79 -20.96 11.67
C PRO A 426 -19.84 -21.80 10.40
N ASP A 427 -19.75 -23.12 10.57
CA ASP A 427 -19.89 -24.11 9.50
C ASP A 427 -21.37 -24.56 9.38
N ASP A 428 -22.22 -23.60 8.97
CA ASP A 428 -23.67 -23.74 8.88
C ASP A 428 -24.20 -23.07 7.60
N GLU A 429 -24.93 -23.84 6.78
CA GLU A 429 -25.40 -23.39 5.47
C GLU A 429 -26.40 -22.24 5.55
N GLU A 430 -27.27 -22.21 6.56
CA GLU A 430 -28.28 -21.13 6.68
C GLU A 430 -27.61 -19.80 7.00
N ILE A 431 -26.64 -19.83 7.93
CA ILE A 431 -25.87 -18.65 8.33
C ILE A 431 -25.01 -18.14 7.17
N VAL A 432 -24.26 -19.03 6.51
CA VAL A 432 -23.38 -18.64 5.39
C VAL A 432 -24.20 -18.10 4.20
N GLN A 433 -25.36 -18.71 3.89
CA GLN A 433 -26.24 -18.23 2.84
C GLN A 433 -26.85 -16.86 3.16
N ALA A 434 -27.16 -16.58 4.43
CA ALA A 434 -27.65 -15.27 4.86
C ALA A 434 -26.59 -14.18 4.62
N VAL A 435 -25.32 -14.44 4.95
CA VAL A 435 -24.20 -13.53 4.67
C VAL A 435 -24.05 -13.26 3.16
N PHE A 436 -24.18 -14.30 2.33
CA PHE A 436 -24.16 -14.14 0.87
C PHE A 436 -25.29 -13.24 0.36
N ASN A 437 -26.53 -13.50 0.79
CA ASN A 437 -27.71 -12.76 0.35
C ASN A 437 -27.61 -11.26 0.68
N LYS A 438 -27.12 -10.96 1.88
CA LYS A 438 -26.85 -9.60 2.37
C LYS A 438 -25.90 -8.81 1.46
N ASN A 439 -24.86 -9.44 0.94
CA ASN A 439 -23.84 -8.79 0.10
C ASN A 439 -24.22 -8.71 -1.39
N LEU A 440 -25.23 -9.46 -1.82
CA LEU A 440 -25.59 -9.61 -3.22
C LEU A 440 -26.10 -8.30 -3.86
N ALA A 441 -26.94 -7.55 -3.14
CA ALA A 441 -27.51 -6.30 -3.65
C ALA A 441 -26.42 -5.27 -3.99
N PHE A 442 -25.40 -5.15 -3.13
CA PHE A 442 -24.24 -4.29 -3.35
C PHE A 442 -23.45 -4.69 -4.61
N ALA A 443 -23.17 -5.99 -4.78
CA ALA A 443 -22.51 -6.50 -5.98
C ALA A 443 -23.28 -6.18 -7.27
N LEU A 444 -24.60 -6.33 -7.25
CA LEU A 444 -25.48 -6.04 -8.39
C LEU A 444 -25.56 -4.55 -8.71
N ASN A 445 -25.61 -3.69 -7.68
CA ASN A 445 -25.62 -2.24 -7.83
C ASN A 445 -24.35 -1.73 -8.54
N ILE A 446 -23.18 -2.25 -8.19
CA ILE A 446 -21.93 -1.90 -8.87
C ILE A 446 -21.90 -2.45 -10.29
N ALA A 447 -22.27 -3.72 -10.49
CA ALA A 447 -22.32 -4.34 -11.83
C ALA A 447 -23.25 -3.58 -12.80
N ASN A 448 -24.38 -3.09 -12.30
CA ASN A 448 -25.32 -2.28 -13.06
C ASN A 448 -24.78 -0.87 -13.39
N SER A 449 -23.92 -0.33 -12.52
CA SER A 449 -23.34 1.00 -12.64
C SER A 449 -22.12 1.08 -13.57
N LEU A 450 -21.48 -0.05 -13.92
CA LEU A 450 -20.29 -0.10 -14.78
C LEU A 450 -20.28 0.76 -16.07
N PRO A 451 -21.37 0.90 -16.86
CA PRO A 451 -21.32 1.74 -18.05
C PRO A 451 -21.04 3.22 -17.75
N ASN A 452 -21.31 3.69 -16.52
CA ASN A 452 -20.88 5.00 -16.03
C ASN A 452 -20.90 5.02 -14.49
N LEU A 453 -19.80 4.59 -13.85
CA LEU A 453 -19.73 4.60 -12.38
C LEU A 453 -19.92 6.01 -11.82
N GLY A 454 -19.45 7.06 -12.50
CA GLY A 454 -19.70 8.44 -12.09
C GLY A 454 -21.19 8.72 -11.82
N ARG A 455 -22.10 8.13 -12.57
CA ARG A 455 -23.55 8.20 -12.30
C ARG A 455 -24.08 6.82 -11.92
N PRO A 456 -23.84 6.37 -10.68
CA PRO A 456 -24.22 5.03 -10.26
C PRO A 456 -25.74 4.89 -10.26
N LYS A 457 -26.21 3.65 -10.40
CA LYS A 457 -27.62 3.31 -10.53
C LYS A 457 -27.96 2.01 -9.84
N GLU A 458 -29.10 2.02 -9.18
CA GLU A 458 -29.73 0.83 -8.62
C GLU A 458 -29.91 -0.27 -9.66
N PHE A 459 -29.65 -1.50 -9.26
CA PHE A 459 -30.03 -2.68 -10.02
C PHE A 459 -31.55 -2.92 -9.96
N ASP A 460 -32.17 -2.70 -8.81
CA ASP A 460 -33.62 -2.85 -8.59
C ASP A 460 -34.24 -1.77 -7.71
N ASN A 461 -35.58 -1.76 -7.65
CA ASN A 461 -36.33 -0.79 -6.86
C ASN A 461 -36.82 -1.41 -5.55
N ASP A 462 -36.18 -2.47 -5.05
CA ASP A 462 -36.63 -3.14 -3.82
C ASP A 462 -36.42 -2.19 -2.63
N PRO A 463 -37.45 -1.73 -1.91
CA PRO A 463 -37.31 -0.76 -0.83
C PRO A 463 -36.50 -1.30 0.36
N SER A 464 -36.28 -2.61 0.47
CA SER A 464 -35.41 -3.22 1.48
C SER A 464 -33.93 -3.15 1.13
N HIS A 465 -33.59 -2.88 -0.13
CA HIS A 465 -32.21 -2.67 -0.57
C HIS A 465 -31.81 -1.20 -0.42
N TYR A 466 -30.52 -1.00 -0.11
CA TYR A 466 -29.89 0.32 -0.05
C TYR A 466 -30.21 1.17 -1.28
N LYS A 467 -30.36 2.48 -1.06
CA LYS A 467 -30.61 3.45 -2.11
C LYS A 467 -29.39 4.28 -2.44
N ILE A 468 -28.73 3.94 -3.56
CA ILE A 468 -27.62 4.67 -4.19
C ILE A 468 -27.95 6.16 -4.27
N LYS A 469 -27.05 6.97 -3.74
CA LYS A 469 -27.18 8.43 -3.76
C LYS A 469 -26.68 9.02 -5.07
N ALA A 470 -27.07 10.27 -5.32
CA ALA A 470 -26.51 11.02 -6.43
C ALA A 470 -25.11 11.54 -6.06
N THR A 471 -24.15 11.36 -6.97
CA THR A 471 -22.81 11.94 -6.83
C THR A 471 -22.82 13.44 -7.14
N GLN A 472 -21.90 14.20 -6.53
CA GLN A 472 -21.84 15.65 -6.69
C GLN A 472 -21.01 16.09 -7.90
N ASP A 473 -21.68 16.73 -8.87
CA ASP A 473 -21.13 17.14 -10.16
C ASP A 473 -20.00 18.19 -10.10
N ILE A 474 -20.12 19.17 -9.20
CA ILE A 474 -19.17 20.27 -8.97
C ILE A 474 -19.00 20.47 -7.47
N GLN A 475 -17.77 20.27 -6.97
CA GLN A 475 -17.37 20.46 -5.58
C GLN A 475 -16.36 21.60 -5.53
N LEU A 476 -16.69 22.69 -4.84
CA LEU A 476 -15.85 23.87 -4.78
C LEU A 476 -14.80 23.74 -3.67
N ASN A 477 -13.54 24.06 -3.97
CA ASN A 477 -12.54 24.35 -2.93
C ASN A 477 -12.74 25.82 -2.49
N ARG A 478 -13.54 26.01 -1.43
CA ARG A 478 -14.02 27.32 -0.99
C ARG A 478 -13.02 27.99 -0.03
N PHE A 479 -12.95 29.31 -0.09
CA PHE A 479 -12.21 30.13 0.87
C PHE A 479 -12.91 31.48 1.04
N ASP A 480 -12.82 32.07 2.24
CA ASP A 480 -13.50 33.32 2.60
C ASP A 480 -12.70 34.57 2.28
N VAL A 481 -11.37 34.43 2.25
CA VAL A 481 -10.42 35.55 2.14
C VAL A 481 -9.32 35.22 1.14
N SER A 482 -8.90 36.25 0.41
CA SER A 482 -7.82 36.22 -0.56
C SER A 482 -6.71 37.17 -0.12
N TYR A 483 -5.47 36.70 -0.10
CA TYR A 483 -4.30 37.53 0.20
C TYR A 483 -3.53 37.99 -1.02
N GLY A 484 -4.05 37.80 -2.22
CA GLY A 484 -3.34 38.24 -3.41
C GLY A 484 -4.15 38.21 -4.69
N THR A 485 -3.59 38.92 -5.67
CA THR A 485 -4.09 38.99 -7.03
C THR A 485 -2.91 38.84 -7.97
N PRO A 486 -2.93 37.92 -8.95
CA PRO A 486 -4.06 37.09 -9.36
C PRO A 486 -4.44 36.01 -8.33
N GLN A 487 -5.69 35.52 -8.37
CA GLN A 487 -6.23 34.53 -7.42
C GLN A 487 -6.56 33.22 -8.13
N VAL A 488 -6.05 32.10 -7.64
CA VAL A 488 -6.43 30.77 -8.13
C VAL A 488 -7.78 30.35 -7.55
N VAL A 489 -8.61 29.68 -8.35
CA VAL A 489 -9.85 29.03 -7.92
C VAL A 489 -9.78 27.58 -8.34
N GLU A 490 -10.20 26.68 -7.46
CA GLU A 490 -10.23 25.25 -7.70
C GLU A 490 -11.62 24.64 -7.48
N ALA A 491 -11.94 23.62 -8.26
CA ALA A 491 -13.08 22.76 -8.03
C ALA A 491 -12.77 21.32 -8.49
N THR A 492 -13.29 20.33 -7.77
CA THR A 492 -13.40 18.96 -8.27
C THR A 492 -14.66 18.87 -9.14
N VAL A 493 -14.48 18.53 -10.42
CA VAL A 493 -15.54 18.54 -11.43
C VAL A 493 -15.63 17.18 -12.09
N ARG A 494 -16.86 16.67 -12.29
CA ARG A 494 -17.06 15.47 -13.07
C ARG A 494 -16.58 15.66 -14.51
N LYS A 495 -15.74 14.76 -14.99
CA LYS A 495 -15.14 14.85 -16.33
C LYS A 495 -16.17 14.82 -17.47
N GLU A 496 -17.25 14.07 -17.30
CA GLU A 496 -18.31 13.91 -18.31
C GLU A 496 -18.99 15.24 -18.68
N LEU A 497 -18.97 16.23 -17.77
CA LEU A 497 -19.57 17.55 -17.98
C LEU A 497 -18.80 18.38 -19.03
N GLY A 498 -17.66 17.88 -19.50
CA GLY A 498 -16.84 18.52 -20.51
C GLY A 498 -16.05 19.70 -19.94
N PRO A 499 -15.76 20.75 -20.75
CA PRO A 499 -15.04 21.93 -20.29
C PRO A 499 -15.77 22.63 -19.14
N SER A 500 -15.00 23.06 -18.14
CA SER A 500 -15.49 23.91 -17.05
C SER A 500 -14.91 25.32 -17.15
N PHE A 501 -15.68 26.29 -16.63
CA PHE A 501 -15.34 27.71 -16.66
C PHE A 501 -15.56 28.33 -15.30
N VAL A 502 -14.73 29.32 -14.97
CA VAL A 502 -14.95 30.21 -13.84
C VAL A 502 -15.42 31.56 -14.36
N THR A 503 -16.46 32.13 -13.75
CA THR A 503 -16.86 33.53 -13.94
C THR A 503 -16.63 34.26 -12.62
N ALA A 504 -15.91 35.38 -12.66
CA ALA A 504 -15.64 36.22 -11.49
C ALA A 504 -16.12 37.65 -11.69
N THR A 505 -16.73 38.24 -10.66
CA THR A 505 -17.23 39.63 -10.65
C THR A 505 -16.93 40.29 -9.32
N VAL A 506 -16.53 41.57 -9.32
CA VAL A 506 -16.45 42.37 -8.09
C VAL A 506 -17.87 42.83 -7.71
N VAL A 507 -18.30 42.54 -6.48
CA VAL A 507 -19.64 42.86 -6.00
C VAL A 507 -19.88 44.37 -6.06
N GLY A 508 -21.04 44.77 -6.59
CA GLY A 508 -21.41 46.18 -6.75
C GLY A 508 -20.71 46.90 -7.90
N GLN A 509 -19.98 46.20 -8.75
CA GLN A 509 -19.27 46.77 -9.91
C GLN A 509 -19.70 46.12 -11.22
N SER A 510 -19.48 46.81 -12.34
CA SER A 510 -19.75 46.29 -13.69
C SER A 510 -18.51 45.59 -14.28
N GLY A 511 -18.76 44.57 -15.11
CA GLY A 511 -17.72 43.76 -15.75
C GLY A 511 -17.57 42.37 -15.12
N ASN A 512 -17.05 41.42 -15.90
CA ASN A 512 -16.74 40.08 -15.43
C ASN A 512 -15.46 39.56 -16.09
N PHE A 513 -14.83 38.61 -15.42
CA PHE A 513 -13.84 37.73 -16.01
C PHE A 513 -14.51 36.37 -16.25
N THR A 514 -14.27 35.76 -17.41
CA THR A 514 -14.58 34.35 -17.64
C THR A 514 -13.34 33.63 -18.13
N GLY A 515 -12.88 32.64 -17.38
CA GLY A 515 -11.71 31.82 -17.69
C GLY A 515 -12.10 30.36 -17.82
N ARG A 516 -11.40 29.63 -18.70
CA ARG A 516 -11.49 28.16 -18.72
C ARG A 516 -10.71 27.59 -17.54
N MET A 517 -11.26 26.57 -16.90
CA MET A 517 -10.54 25.81 -15.88
C MET A 517 -9.83 24.63 -16.54
N GLU A 518 -8.58 24.42 -16.16
CA GLU A 518 -7.72 23.35 -16.65
C GLU A 518 -7.45 22.34 -15.51
N ALA A 519 -7.08 21.11 -15.83
CA ALA A 519 -6.77 20.08 -14.83
C ALA A 519 -5.63 20.54 -13.91
N ALA A 520 -5.78 20.32 -12.61
CA ALA A 520 -4.71 20.55 -11.64
C ALA A 520 -3.61 19.47 -11.79
N GLY A 521 -2.36 19.84 -11.50
CA GLY A 521 -1.26 18.88 -11.40
C GLY A 521 -1.38 18.04 -10.11
N PRO A 522 -0.68 16.90 -10.01
CA PRO A 522 -0.77 15.98 -8.86
C PRO A 522 -0.08 16.48 -7.56
N GLY A 523 0.35 17.74 -7.49
CA GLY A 523 1.27 18.22 -6.48
C GLY A 523 2.68 17.61 -6.63
N GLU A 524 3.66 18.23 -6.00
CA GLU A 524 5.08 17.87 -6.05
C GLU A 524 5.45 16.72 -5.11
N ARG A 525 4.84 16.60 -3.92
CA ARG A 525 5.34 15.73 -2.83
C ARG A 525 4.50 14.47 -2.58
N TYR A 526 3.19 14.61 -2.52
CA TYR A 526 2.28 13.51 -2.21
C TYR A 526 1.94 12.66 -3.45
N ASN A 527 2.06 13.27 -4.64
CA ASN A 527 1.49 12.80 -5.90
C ASN A 527 0.07 12.27 -5.68
N GLU A 528 -0.85 13.23 -5.62
CA GLU A 528 -2.25 12.98 -5.43
C GLU A 528 -2.80 11.94 -6.39
N VAL A 529 -3.72 11.13 -5.89
CA VAL A 529 -4.37 10.13 -6.72
C VAL A 529 -5.21 10.83 -7.78
N LYS A 530 -4.97 10.45 -9.03
CA LYS A 530 -5.74 10.92 -10.17
C LYS A 530 -7.19 10.45 -10.03
N GLY A 531 -8.15 11.37 -10.05
CA GLY A 531 -9.55 11.00 -10.21
C GLY A 531 -9.84 10.52 -11.64
N TYR A 532 -10.68 9.50 -11.79
CA TYR A 532 -11.03 8.87 -13.06
C TYR A 532 -12.38 9.34 -13.59
N TYR A 533 -13.36 9.57 -12.71
CA TYR A 533 -14.67 10.12 -13.06
C TYR A 533 -14.77 11.61 -12.72
N PHE A 534 -14.03 12.03 -11.70
CA PHE A 534 -13.92 13.40 -11.23
C PHE A 534 -12.47 13.90 -11.35
N GLU A 535 -12.28 15.21 -11.42
CA GLU A 535 -10.96 15.82 -11.64
C GLU A 535 -10.89 17.17 -10.95
N ARG A 536 -9.81 17.42 -10.19
CA ARG A 536 -9.48 18.74 -9.70
C ARG A 536 -9.13 19.65 -10.88
N ARG A 537 -9.75 20.82 -10.95
CA ARG A 537 -9.51 21.82 -11.99
C ARG A 537 -9.29 23.18 -11.40
N ARG A 538 -8.37 23.95 -11.99
CA ARG A 538 -7.98 25.29 -11.56
C ARG A 538 -8.17 26.32 -12.66
N ALA A 539 -8.47 27.54 -12.27
CA ALA A 539 -8.34 28.73 -13.10
C ALA A 539 -7.83 29.91 -12.28
N THR A 540 -7.09 30.80 -12.93
CA THR A 540 -6.54 32.00 -12.29
C THR A 540 -7.40 33.21 -12.65
N ILE A 541 -8.05 33.81 -11.66
CA ILE A 541 -8.71 35.10 -11.77
C ILE A 541 -7.63 36.18 -11.86
N PRO A 542 -7.63 37.02 -12.90
CA PRO A 542 -6.63 38.07 -13.08
C PRO A 542 -6.77 39.17 -12.03
N ALA A 543 -5.69 39.94 -11.83
CA ALA A 543 -5.70 41.09 -10.92
C ALA A 543 -6.61 42.25 -11.36
N THR A 544 -7.14 42.21 -12.58
CA THR A 544 -8.06 43.21 -13.14
C THR A 544 -9.28 42.51 -13.72
N ILE A 545 -10.47 42.90 -13.28
CA ILE A 545 -11.75 42.44 -13.84
C ILE A 545 -12.39 43.62 -14.58
N GLY A 546 -12.68 43.42 -15.87
CA GLY A 546 -13.07 44.51 -16.75
C GLY A 546 -11.93 45.53 -16.88
N THR A 547 -12.17 46.76 -16.45
CA THR A 547 -11.17 47.85 -16.46
C THR A 547 -10.63 48.20 -15.08
N ARG A 548 -11.11 47.54 -14.01
CA ARG A 548 -10.76 47.87 -12.62
C ARG A 548 -9.81 46.83 -12.05
N ALA A 549 -8.69 47.30 -11.50
CA ALA A 549 -7.82 46.48 -10.67
C ALA A 549 -8.53 46.16 -9.34
N ILE A 550 -8.53 44.90 -8.96
CA ILE A 550 -9.09 44.41 -7.69
C ILE A 550 -8.28 45.03 -6.54
N GLN A 551 -8.96 45.53 -5.50
CA GLN A 551 -8.36 46.18 -4.34
C GLN A 551 -8.62 45.43 -3.04
N ALA A 552 -7.80 45.68 -2.02
CA ALA A 552 -8.09 45.25 -0.67
C ALA A 552 -9.45 45.82 -0.22
N GLY A 553 -10.28 45.00 0.42
CA GLY A 553 -11.66 45.28 0.78
C GLY A 553 -12.70 44.94 -0.29
N ASP A 554 -12.32 44.68 -1.54
CA ASP A 554 -13.26 44.22 -2.57
C ASP A 554 -13.79 42.83 -2.23
N ILE A 555 -15.07 42.58 -2.52
CA ILE A 555 -15.68 41.24 -2.46
C ILE A 555 -15.81 40.71 -3.89
N VAL A 556 -15.29 39.51 -4.14
CA VAL A 556 -15.35 38.86 -5.45
C VAL A 556 -16.32 37.69 -5.41
N ASN A 557 -17.32 37.70 -6.29
CA ASN A 557 -18.22 36.58 -6.52
C ASN A 557 -17.66 35.66 -7.59
N VAL A 558 -17.60 34.37 -7.29
CA VAL A 558 -17.02 33.33 -8.13
C VAL A 558 -18.11 32.31 -8.47
N ILE A 559 -18.28 32.03 -9.76
CA ILE A 559 -19.22 31.01 -10.26
C ILE A 559 -18.43 30.01 -11.10
N VAL A 560 -18.41 28.75 -10.69
CA VAL A 560 -17.87 27.64 -11.49
C VAL A 560 -19.01 27.00 -12.26
N LYS A 561 -18.84 26.84 -13.57
CA LYS A 561 -19.84 26.27 -14.50
C LYS A 561 -19.28 25.07 -15.24
N ALA A 562 -20.05 23.99 -15.34
CA ALA A 562 -19.73 22.81 -16.15
C ALA A 562 -21.02 22.10 -16.58
N GLY A 563 -21.11 21.67 -17.83
CA GLY A 563 -22.27 20.88 -18.32
C GLY A 563 -23.66 21.52 -18.10
N GLY A 564 -23.76 22.85 -18.04
CA GLY A 564 -25.01 23.56 -17.73
C GLY A 564 -25.33 23.72 -16.25
N LEU A 565 -24.54 23.11 -15.36
CA LEU A 565 -24.60 23.27 -13.92
C LEU A 565 -23.70 24.41 -13.45
N GLN A 566 -23.98 24.96 -12.27
CA GLN A 566 -23.14 25.97 -11.65
C GLN A 566 -23.12 25.88 -10.13
N GLN A 567 -22.00 26.28 -9.54
CA GLN A 567 -21.82 26.47 -8.10
C GLN A 567 -21.14 27.82 -7.84
N GLU A 568 -21.46 28.45 -6.70
CA GLU A 568 -20.95 29.78 -6.38
C GLU A 568 -20.46 29.94 -4.93
N PHE A 569 -19.49 30.84 -4.75
CA PHE A 569 -19.01 31.33 -3.47
C PHE A 569 -18.45 32.75 -3.64
N ARG A 570 -18.15 33.45 -2.53
CA ARG A 570 -17.45 34.74 -2.56
C ARG A 570 -16.26 34.71 -1.62
N TYR A 571 -15.30 35.56 -1.92
CA TYR A 571 -14.19 35.87 -1.02
C TYR A 571 -13.98 37.38 -0.91
N ARG A 572 -13.45 37.83 0.22
CA ARG A 572 -12.96 39.20 0.42
C ARG A 572 -11.47 39.25 0.10
N VAL A 573 -11.00 40.27 -0.61
CA VAL A 573 -9.57 40.50 -0.78
C VAL A 573 -9.05 41.23 0.46
N GLU A 574 -8.27 40.55 1.28
CA GLU A 574 -7.76 41.10 2.54
C GLU A 574 -6.56 42.00 2.31
N ALA A 575 -5.55 41.48 1.62
CA ALA A 575 -4.29 42.15 1.36
C ALA A 575 -3.76 41.78 -0.05
N LYS A 576 -2.75 42.52 -0.52
CA LYS A 576 -2.05 42.28 -1.78
C LYS A 576 -0.56 42.51 -1.57
N HIS A 577 0.28 41.97 -2.47
CA HIS A 577 1.72 42.25 -2.50
C HIS A 577 1.95 43.73 -2.84
N ILE A 578 2.53 44.48 -1.90
CA ILE A 578 2.69 45.94 -2.01
C ILE A 578 4.03 46.29 -2.66
N ASP A 579 5.12 45.76 -2.13
CA ASP A 579 6.50 45.96 -2.58
C ASP A 579 6.99 44.73 -3.35
N THR A 580 6.73 44.74 -4.65
CA THR A 580 7.17 43.67 -5.57
C THR A 580 8.69 43.49 -5.68
N THR A 581 9.49 44.38 -5.07
CA THR A 581 10.96 44.20 -4.99
C THR A 581 11.37 43.27 -3.86
N LYS A 582 10.48 43.04 -2.89
CA LYS A 582 10.69 42.13 -1.76
C LYS A 582 9.95 40.82 -1.98
N LYS A 583 10.56 39.75 -1.47
CA LYS A 583 9.88 38.48 -1.24
C LYS A 583 8.86 38.63 -0.12
N ARG A 584 7.72 37.96 -0.26
CA ARG A 584 6.59 38.10 0.67
C ARG A 584 6.48 36.88 1.57
N VAL A 585 6.38 37.12 2.88
CA VAL A 585 6.29 36.06 3.90
C VAL A 585 5.01 36.24 4.71
N LEU A 586 4.32 35.14 4.96
CA LEU A 586 3.17 35.11 5.87
C LEU A 586 3.63 34.63 7.25
N VAL A 587 3.30 35.36 8.30
CA VAL A 587 3.33 34.84 9.67
C VAL A 587 1.93 34.33 10.00
N VAL A 588 1.82 33.03 10.24
CA VAL A 588 0.62 32.39 10.78
C VAL A 588 0.80 32.29 12.29
N ALA A 589 0.15 33.20 13.01
CA ALA A 589 0.06 33.13 14.46
C ALA A 589 -1.00 32.11 14.83
N ALA A 590 -0.56 30.88 15.14
CA ALA A 590 -1.40 29.78 15.58
C ALA A 590 -1.48 29.70 17.11
N GLU A 591 -1.43 30.87 17.78
CA GLU A 591 -1.61 30.99 19.24
C GLU A 591 -3.12 31.01 19.57
N ASP A 592 -3.62 30.02 20.29
CA ASP A 592 -5.04 29.82 20.66
C ASP A 592 -5.41 30.58 21.94
N TYR A 593 -5.17 31.90 21.96
CA TYR A 593 -5.40 32.76 23.13
C TYR A 593 -6.89 33.03 23.43
N THR A 594 -7.82 32.58 22.58
CA THR A 594 -9.27 32.58 22.86
C THR A 594 -9.80 31.20 23.23
N GLY A 595 -9.01 30.14 23.07
CA GLY A 595 -9.38 28.75 23.38
C GLY A 595 -8.90 28.26 24.74
N VAL A 596 -8.58 26.96 24.81
CA VAL A 596 -8.19 26.25 26.04
C VAL A 596 -6.79 25.62 25.99
N SER A 597 -6.02 25.86 24.94
CA SER A 597 -4.59 25.58 24.90
C SER A 597 -3.82 26.89 25.11
N PRO A 598 -2.70 26.89 25.87
CA PRO A 598 -2.18 25.81 26.70
C PRO A 598 -2.96 25.60 28.05
N ASN A 599 -4.08 26.30 28.31
CA ASN A 599 -4.70 26.44 29.64
C ASN A 599 -6.24 26.31 29.74
N VAL A 600 -6.71 25.77 30.88
CA VAL A 600 -8.12 25.43 31.23
C VAL A 600 -9.07 26.60 31.58
N THR A 601 -8.64 27.87 31.57
CA THR A 601 -9.48 29.01 32.01
C THR A 601 -9.34 30.16 31.00
N PRO A 602 -10.43 30.83 30.58
CA PRO A 602 -10.42 31.53 29.29
C PRO A 602 -9.35 32.63 29.21
N GLY A 603 -8.55 32.56 28.14
CA GLY A 603 -7.74 33.63 27.55
C GLY A 603 -6.63 34.21 28.42
N TYR A 604 -5.40 33.74 28.22
CA TYR A 604 -4.23 34.32 28.88
C TYR A 604 -3.89 35.73 28.36
N ASP A 605 -4.39 36.12 27.20
CA ASP A 605 -4.16 37.44 26.61
C ASP A 605 -5.30 37.77 25.61
N THR A 606 -5.47 39.04 25.26
CA THR A 606 -6.41 39.46 24.20
C THR A 606 -5.78 39.43 22.80
N GLN A 607 -4.53 38.96 22.68
CA GLN A 607 -3.73 38.95 21.46
C GLN A 607 -2.61 37.90 21.52
N ALA A 608 -2.08 37.52 20.36
CA ALA A 608 -0.91 36.65 20.21
C ALA A 608 0.34 37.28 20.87
N ARG A 609 1.07 36.50 21.67
CA ARG A 609 2.15 36.97 22.54
C ARG A 609 3.46 37.18 21.79
N TYR A 610 3.79 36.30 20.84
CA TYR A 610 5.10 36.31 20.18
C TYR A 610 5.06 36.91 18.78
N LEU A 611 3.87 37.20 18.24
CA LEU A 611 3.65 37.69 16.87
C LEU A 611 4.60 38.83 16.47
N THR A 612 4.71 39.88 17.30
CA THR A 612 5.57 41.04 17.00
C THR A 612 7.03 40.66 16.80
N GLN A 613 7.53 39.65 17.52
CA GLN A 613 8.92 39.20 17.45
C GLN A 613 9.20 38.50 16.11
N HIS A 614 8.28 37.65 15.66
CA HIS A 614 8.36 36.97 14.36
C HIS A 614 8.31 37.97 13.19
N VAL A 615 7.36 38.90 13.24
CA VAL A 615 7.22 39.95 12.22
C VAL A 615 8.50 40.79 12.14
N SER A 616 9.00 41.27 13.27
CA SER A 616 10.19 42.13 13.32
C SER A 616 11.45 41.41 12.79
N ALA A 617 11.62 40.13 13.12
CA ALA A 617 12.77 39.34 12.65
C ALA A 617 12.77 39.18 11.11
N LEU A 618 11.60 38.92 10.51
CA LEU A 618 11.45 38.79 9.06
C LEU A 618 11.60 40.13 8.33
N GLU A 619 11.04 41.21 8.87
CA GLU A 619 11.22 42.56 8.32
C GLU A 619 12.69 43.00 8.37
N ALA A 620 13.39 42.71 9.48
CA ALA A 620 14.83 42.96 9.61
C ALA A 620 15.67 42.12 8.62
N ALA A 621 15.19 40.93 8.26
CA ALA A 621 15.79 40.09 7.21
C ALA A 621 15.43 40.57 5.77
N GLY A 622 14.61 41.61 5.63
CA GLY A 622 14.33 42.29 4.35
C GLY A 622 13.06 41.83 3.63
N TYR A 623 12.18 41.07 4.27
CA TYR A 623 10.95 40.54 3.67
C TYR A 623 9.76 41.50 3.83
N GLU A 624 8.79 41.43 2.92
CA GLU A 624 7.45 42.01 3.13
C GLU A 624 6.61 41.01 3.93
N VAL A 625 6.16 41.40 5.12
CA VAL A 625 5.48 40.50 6.05
C VAL A 625 3.98 40.78 6.08
N SER A 626 3.16 39.74 5.99
CA SER A 626 1.73 39.79 6.31
C SER A 626 1.42 38.85 7.47
N VAL A 627 0.28 39.04 8.12
CA VAL A 627 -0.15 38.24 9.27
C VAL A 627 -1.48 37.57 8.98
N TYR A 628 -1.61 36.31 9.42
CA TYR A 628 -2.87 35.63 9.62
C TYR A 628 -2.93 35.17 11.08
N ASN A 629 -3.85 35.73 11.85
CA ASN A 629 -4.07 35.36 13.25
C ASN A 629 -5.30 34.46 13.34
N ILE A 630 -5.14 33.23 13.81
CA ILE A 630 -6.21 32.22 13.85
C ILE A 630 -7.41 32.63 14.72
N ASP A 631 -7.15 33.45 15.74
CA ASP A 631 -8.10 33.86 16.78
C ASP A 631 -8.63 35.27 16.58
N ALA A 632 -8.07 35.98 15.60
CA ALA A 632 -8.65 37.16 15.01
C ALA A 632 -8.62 37.03 13.48
N PRO A 633 -9.33 36.03 12.91
CA PRO A 633 -9.28 35.79 11.47
C PRO A 633 -9.90 36.97 10.71
N PRO A 634 -9.46 37.23 9.47
CA PRO A 634 -9.95 38.38 8.73
C PRO A 634 -11.44 38.27 8.40
N VAL A 635 -12.06 39.42 8.14
CA VAL A 635 -13.51 39.50 7.89
C VAL A 635 -13.86 38.75 6.59
N LYS A 636 -14.75 37.76 6.69
CA LYS A 636 -15.20 36.96 5.54
C LYS A 636 -15.88 37.80 4.45
N GLY A 637 -15.74 37.37 3.19
CA GLY A 637 -16.48 37.92 2.05
C GLY A 637 -17.98 37.56 2.02
N GLY A 638 -18.39 36.61 2.86
CA GLY A 638 -19.77 36.12 3.00
C GLY A 638 -20.20 35.16 1.88
N SER A 639 -21.03 34.15 2.18
CA SER A 639 -21.63 33.30 1.14
C SER A 639 -22.82 34.01 0.49
N PRO A 640 -23.08 33.85 -0.83
CA PRO A 640 -24.34 34.27 -1.43
C PRO A 640 -25.54 33.42 -0.96
N SER A 641 -25.29 32.23 -0.38
CA SER A 641 -26.28 31.38 0.28
C SER A 641 -26.60 31.88 1.70
N THR A 642 -27.85 31.72 2.14
CA THR A 642 -28.33 32.01 3.51
C THR A 642 -27.68 31.15 4.60
N TYR A 643 -26.80 30.21 4.23
CA TYR A 643 -26.04 29.40 5.17
C TYR A 643 -24.96 30.25 5.87
N ILE A 644 -25.17 30.55 7.15
CA ILE A 644 -24.21 31.27 7.99
C ILE A 644 -23.06 30.33 8.31
N GLN A 645 -22.02 30.30 7.48
CA GLN A 645 -20.76 29.65 7.83
C GLN A 645 -19.98 30.56 8.79
N PRO A 646 -19.39 30.06 9.89
CA PRO A 646 -18.46 30.85 10.70
C PRO A 646 -17.25 31.27 9.85
N ALA A 647 -16.54 32.30 10.28
CA ALA A 647 -15.30 32.68 9.60
C ALA A 647 -14.31 31.51 9.70
N ILE A 648 -13.71 31.12 8.57
CA ILE A 648 -12.64 30.12 8.56
C ILE A 648 -11.50 30.61 9.47
N LYS A 649 -11.16 29.83 10.51
CA LYS A 649 -10.11 30.14 11.50
C LYS A 649 -8.68 29.84 11.02
N TYR A 650 -8.50 29.27 9.84
CA TYR A 650 -7.21 28.87 9.29
C TYR A 650 -6.94 29.49 7.91
N PRO A 651 -5.67 29.76 7.56
CA PRO A 651 -5.30 30.24 6.24
C PRO A 651 -5.39 29.09 5.22
N THR A 652 -6.43 29.11 4.38
CA THR A 652 -6.54 28.14 3.26
C THR A 652 -5.34 28.25 2.31
N TYR A 653 -4.89 27.14 1.75
CA TYR A 653 -3.78 27.06 0.80
C TYR A 653 -4.04 27.94 -0.42
N ILE A 654 -5.21 27.82 -1.06
CA ILE A 654 -5.52 28.56 -2.29
C ILE A 654 -5.87 30.03 -1.99
N GLY A 655 -6.64 30.32 -0.95
CA GLY A 655 -7.04 31.69 -0.63
C GLY A 655 -5.90 32.53 -0.06
N VAL A 656 -5.04 31.92 0.76
CA VAL A 656 -4.06 32.63 1.59
C VAL A 656 -2.63 32.19 1.29
N LEU A 657 -2.26 30.95 1.61
CA LEU A 657 -0.86 30.52 1.68
C LEU A 657 -0.13 30.62 0.32
N SER A 658 -0.81 30.25 -0.77
CA SER A 658 -0.26 30.26 -2.14
C SER A 658 0.14 31.64 -2.68
N HIS A 659 -0.18 32.73 -1.97
CA HIS A 659 0.24 34.10 -2.31
C HIS A 659 1.58 34.51 -1.69
N PHE A 660 2.26 33.60 -1.00
CA PHE A 660 3.49 33.87 -0.26
C PHE A 660 4.65 32.98 -0.70
N ASP A 661 5.85 33.58 -0.77
CA ASP A 661 7.08 32.87 -1.10
C ASP A 661 7.50 31.91 0.02
N ALA A 662 7.19 32.25 1.28
CA ALA A 662 7.35 31.38 2.44
C ALA A 662 6.32 31.71 3.53
N VAL A 663 6.14 30.77 4.46
CA VAL A 663 5.24 30.89 5.61
C VAL A 663 6.01 30.55 6.88
N ASN A 664 5.93 31.42 7.88
CA ASN A 664 6.33 31.10 9.25
C ASN A 664 5.07 30.71 10.04
N TRP A 665 4.93 29.41 10.28
CA TRP A 665 3.89 28.82 11.12
C TRP A 665 4.45 28.63 12.52
N TYR A 666 3.92 29.39 13.49
CA TYR A 666 4.34 29.26 14.87
C TYR A 666 3.15 29.09 15.82
N SER A 667 3.31 28.21 16.82
CA SER A 667 2.27 27.94 17.84
C SER A 667 2.52 28.62 19.18
N GLY A 668 3.69 29.26 19.36
CA GLY A 668 4.08 29.83 20.65
C GLY A 668 4.11 28.77 21.75
N ASP A 669 3.34 29.00 22.81
CA ASP A 669 3.27 28.09 23.97
C ASP A 669 2.22 26.96 23.81
N ASP A 670 1.46 26.90 22.71
CA ASP A 670 0.39 25.92 22.50
C ASP A 670 0.86 24.48 22.28
N PHE A 671 0.16 23.55 22.93
CA PHE A 671 0.38 22.11 22.80
C PHE A 671 -0.36 21.56 21.57
N ALA A 672 -1.65 21.39 21.72
CA ALA A 672 -2.57 20.95 20.69
C ALA A 672 -3.88 21.70 20.98
N PRO A 673 -4.23 22.70 20.18
CA PRO A 673 -5.44 23.48 20.39
C PRO A 673 -6.69 22.60 20.43
N GLN A 674 -7.64 22.94 21.31
CA GLN A 674 -8.89 22.20 21.51
C GLN A 674 -10.06 23.18 21.59
N ASP A 675 -11.26 22.71 21.26
CA ASP A 675 -12.44 23.56 21.25
C ASP A 675 -12.85 23.98 22.68
N LEU A 676 -13.44 25.16 22.79
CA LEU A 676 -13.81 25.81 24.06
C LEU A 676 -14.79 24.99 24.92
N ASP A 677 -15.55 24.09 24.30
CA ASP A 677 -16.52 23.22 24.96
C ASP A 677 -15.92 21.88 25.42
N GLN A 678 -14.63 21.64 25.18
CA GLN A 678 -13.94 20.45 25.65
C GLN A 678 -13.97 20.41 27.19
N THR A 679 -14.61 19.37 27.74
CA THR A 679 -14.83 19.23 29.20
C THR A 679 -13.60 18.72 29.95
N SER A 680 -12.64 18.13 29.25
CA SER A 680 -11.38 17.65 29.81
C SER A 680 -10.22 17.99 28.88
N PRO A 681 -9.85 19.27 28.72
CA PRO A 681 -8.78 19.63 27.80
C PRO A 681 -7.42 19.13 28.30
N ARG A 682 -6.51 18.92 27.36
CA ARG A 682 -5.15 18.46 27.56
C ARG A 682 -4.33 19.52 28.27
N ARG A 683 -3.65 19.11 29.33
CA ARG A 683 -2.79 19.99 30.12
C ARG A 683 -1.56 19.26 30.65
N PRO A 684 -0.45 19.98 30.88
CA PRO A 684 0.68 19.45 31.62
C PRO A 684 0.31 19.26 33.11
N THR A 685 0.64 18.10 33.68
CA THR A 685 0.49 17.79 35.11
C THR A 685 1.82 17.78 35.86
N SER A 686 2.93 17.72 35.13
CA SER A 686 4.28 17.92 35.65
C SER A 686 5.21 18.41 34.54
N ALA A 687 6.48 18.70 34.86
CA ALA A 687 7.50 19.03 33.86
C ALA A 687 7.67 17.92 32.80
N THR A 688 7.19 16.70 33.07
CA THR A 688 7.33 15.54 32.19
C THR A 688 6.03 14.73 32.03
N ALA A 689 4.84 15.29 32.25
CA ALA A 689 3.58 14.54 32.12
C ALA A 689 2.44 15.44 31.62
N GLN A 690 1.55 14.89 30.79
CA GLN A 690 0.32 15.54 30.31
C GLN A 690 -0.88 14.62 30.55
N THR A 691 -2.05 15.19 30.79
CA THR A 691 -3.33 14.46 30.96
C THR A 691 -4.48 15.24 30.32
N GLY A 692 -5.55 14.57 29.92
CA GLY A 692 -6.75 15.17 29.35
C GLY A 692 -7.10 14.53 28.00
N SER A 693 -8.05 15.15 27.29
CA SER A 693 -8.55 14.73 25.99
C SER A 693 -7.45 14.77 24.93
N LEU A 694 -7.47 13.78 24.04
CA LEU A 694 -6.59 13.69 22.88
C LEU A 694 -7.23 14.30 21.62
N GLU A 695 -8.41 14.87 21.75
CA GLU A 695 -9.16 15.44 20.64
C GLU A 695 -8.68 16.85 20.33
N MET A 696 -8.14 17.07 19.12
CA MET A 696 -7.74 18.38 18.60
C MET A 696 -8.95 19.15 18.07
N SER A 697 -8.90 20.48 18.13
CA SER A 697 -9.87 21.33 17.45
C SER A 697 -9.83 21.08 15.94
N SER A 698 -11.01 21.07 15.31
CA SER A 698 -11.14 20.85 13.88
C SER A 698 -10.30 21.84 13.05
N TRP A 699 -10.21 23.10 13.49
CA TRP A 699 -9.42 24.13 12.80
C TRP A 699 -7.91 23.89 12.88
N SER A 700 -7.41 23.33 13.99
CA SER A 700 -5.97 23.07 14.16
C SER A 700 -5.51 21.95 13.24
N HIS A 701 -6.32 20.90 13.13
CA HIS A 701 -6.09 19.85 12.15
C HIS A 701 -6.14 20.40 10.71
N LYS A 702 -7.12 21.24 10.38
CA LYS A 702 -7.21 21.86 9.05
C LYS A 702 -6.01 22.76 8.72
N LEU A 703 -5.52 23.55 9.68
CA LEU A 703 -4.30 24.34 9.50
C LEU A 703 -3.12 23.45 9.10
N MET A 704 -2.95 22.29 9.73
CA MET A 704 -1.92 21.31 9.36
C MET A 704 -2.09 20.83 7.90
N LEU A 705 -3.32 20.47 7.49
CA LEU A 705 -3.59 20.01 6.12
C LEU A 705 -3.36 21.11 5.07
N GLU A 706 -3.69 22.36 5.36
CA GLU A 706 -3.44 23.48 4.45
C GLU A 706 -1.93 23.77 4.32
N MET A 707 -1.16 23.60 5.41
CA MET A 707 0.30 23.67 5.36
C MET A 707 0.90 22.52 4.56
N ARG A 708 0.34 21.30 4.70
CA ARG A 708 0.71 20.15 3.88
C ARG A 708 0.45 20.41 2.41
N ASP A 709 -0.73 20.91 2.04
CA ASP A 709 -1.10 21.20 0.65
C ASP A 709 -0.25 22.34 0.06
N TYR A 710 0.07 23.36 0.86
CA TYR A 710 1.02 24.42 0.47
C TYR A 710 2.43 23.86 0.22
N ALA A 711 2.93 23.02 1.14
CA ALA A 711 4.22 22.35 0.98
C ALA A 711 4.22 21.42 -0.24
N ASN A 712 3.13 20.69 -0.46
CA ASN A 712 2.92 19.82 -1.61
C ASN A 712 3.00 20.57 -2.94
N GLU A 713 2.80 21.89 -2.97
CA GLU A 713 2.86 22.72 -4.18
C GLU A 713 4.16 23.56 -4.24
N GLY A 714 5.19 23.14 -3.50
CA GLY A 714 6.52 23.76 -3.48
C GLY A 714 6.68 24.89 -2.46
N GLY A 715 5.70 25.09 -1.58
CA GLY A 715 5.73 26.08 -0.51
C GLY A 715 6.88 25.88 0.48
N LYS A 716 7.32 26.97 1.10
CA LYS A 716 8.45 27.01 2.04
C LYS A 716 7.98 27.35 3.46
N LEU A 717 8.41 26.58 4.44
CA LEU A 717 7.92 26.63 5.81
C LEU A 717 9.04 26.89 6.82
N ILE A 718 8.84 27.85 7.71
CA ILE A 718 9.47 27.84 9.03
C ILE A 718 8.41 27.36 10.01
N VAL A 719 8.69 26.25 10.69
CA VAL A 719 7.80 25.65 11.69
C VAL A 719 8.45 25.77 13.05
N ASP A 720 7.82 26.48 13.98
CA ASP A 720 8.38 26.69 15.30
C ASP A 720 7.32 26.87 16.40
N GLY A 721 7.78 26.87 17.64
CA GLY A 721 6.96 26.96 18.83
C GLY A 721 7.42 25.93 19.85
N ARG A 722 7.42 26.31 21.12
CA ARG A 722 7.86 25.49 22.23
C ARG A 722 7.29 24.08 22.22
N ASN A 723 6.00 23.96 21.91
CA ASN A 723 5.24 22.73 22.04
C ASN A 723 4.69 22.20 20.70
N ILE A 724 5.05 22.80 19.55
CA ILE A 724 4.43 22.48 18.25
C ILE A 724 4.56 21.00 17.84
N HIS A 725 5.58 20.30 18.33
CA HIS A 725 5.79 18.87 18.07
C HIS A 725 5.17 17.93 19.12
N GLN A 726 4.72 18.45 20.28
CA GLN A 726 4.12 17.62 21.33
C GLN A 726 2.75 17.06 20.96
N ALA A 727 2.07 17.72 20.03
CA ALA A 727 0.85 17.20 19.41
C ALA A 727 1.05 15.84 18.70
N TYR A 728 2.28 15.32 18.58
CA TYR A 728 2.56 14.10 17.83
C TYR A 728 3.46 13.10 18.59
N THR A 729 3.72 13.35 19.89
CA THR A 729 4.53 12.45 20.74
C THR A 729 3.68 11.38 21.42
N SER A 730 3.80 10.10 21.04
CA SER A 730 3.13 8.97 21.69
C SER A 730 4.06 8.21 22.65
N THR A 731 3.51 7.55 23.68
CA THR A 731 4.28 6.67 24.58
C THR A 731 4.69 5.34 23.94
N SER A 732 4.23 5.07 22.71
CA SER A 732 4.52 3.85 21.96
C SER A 732 5.94 3.88 21.38
N ALA A 733 6.70 2.79 21.57
CA ALA A 733 7.93 2.53 20.82
C ALA A 733 7.66 2.09 19.36
N SER A 734 6.37 1.98 19.00
CA SER A 734 5.90 1.64 17.66
C SER A 734 5.86 2.87 16.76
N LEU A 735 6.31 2.67 15.53
CA LEU A 735 6.17 3.56 14.40
C LEU A 735 4.71 3.52 13.94
N SER A 736 3.78 4.03 14.74
CA SER A 736 2.40 4.14 14.27
C SER A 736 2.30 5.31 13.30
N ALA A 737 1.52 5.08 12.24
CA ALA A 737 1.18 6.06 11.23
C ALA A 737 0.42 7.24 11.80
N THR A 738 -0.26 7.01 12.92
CA THR A 738 -1.24 7.94 13.46
C THR A 738 -0.80 8.50 14.82
N GLY A 739 -0.82 9.82 14.95
CA GLY A 739 -0.45 10.54 16.17
C GLY A 739 -1.33 10.12 17.37
N PRO A 740 -0.95 10.43 18.62
CA PRO A 740 -1.78 10.10 19.77
C PRO A 740 -3.03 10.99 19.86
N TYR A 741 -3.24 11.89 18.90
CA TYR A 741 -4.38 12.78 18.88
C TYR A 741 -5.40 12.31 17.86
N THR A 742 -6.66 12.56 18.21
CA THR A 742 -7.78 12.36 17.33
C THR A 742 -8.39 13.70 16.96
N TRP A 743 -9.23 13.73 15.94
CA TRP A 743 -10.00 14.89 15.58
C TRP A 743 -11.39 14.46 15.13
N THR A 744 -12.39 15.25 15.45
CA THR A 744 -13.76 14.99 15.01
C THR A 744 -14.12 15.95 13.88
N PRO A 745 -14.53 15.46 12.69
CA PRO A 745 -14.91 16.35 11.61
C PRO A 745 -16.13 17.20 11.96
N ASP A 746 -15.94 18.51 11.97
CA ASP A 746 -17.03 19.47 12.17
C ASP A 746 -17.85 19.69 10.89
N LYS A 747 -19.14 19.97 11.05
CA LYS A 747 -20.03 20.54 10.03
C LYS A 747 -19.65 21.96 9.62
N LEU A 748 -18.97 22.70 10.49
CA LEU A 748 -18.74 24.15 10.36
C LEU A 748 -17.42 24.52 9.68
N PHE A 749 -16.41 23.63 9.59
CA PHE A 749 -15.03 24.02 9.22
C PHE A 749 -14.41 23.24 8.05
N GLY A 750 -15.11 23.22 6.91
CA GLY A 750 -14.47 22.93 5.61
C GLY A 750 -14.68 21.54 5.04
N PHE A 751 -15.51 20.69 5.66
CA PHE A 751 -16.14 19.59 4.93
C PHE A 751 -17.38 20.14 4.22
N PHE A 752 -17.26 20.38 2.91
CA PHE A 752 -18.38 20.88 2.13
C PHE A 752 -19.35 19.74 1.86
N TYR A 753 -20.46 19.72 2.61
CA TYR A 753 -21.57 18.81 2.34
C TYR A 753 -22.32 19.22 1.06
N PRO A 754 -22.73 18.27 0.21
CA PRO A 754 -23.66 18.56 -0.87
C PRO A 754 -24.97 19.12 -0.29
N PRO A 755 -25.54 20.22 -0.83
CA PRO A 755 -26.79 20.82 -0.35
C PRO A 755 -28.04 19.92 -0.39
N ASN A 756 -27.91 18.70 -0.90
CA ASN A 756 -28.96 17.72 -1.15
C ASN A 756 -28.66 16.34 -0.55
N ASN A 757 -27.62 16.20 0.27
CA ASN A 757 -27.39 14.99 1.07
C ASN A 757 -28.18 15.07 2.39
N SER A 758 -29.51 15.12 2.28
CA SER A 758 -30.43 15.21 3.42
C SER A 758 -30.63 13.86 4.14
N GLY A 759 -29.62 13.00 4.14
CA GLY A 759 -29.57 11.86 5.03
C GLY A 759 -29.38 12.34 6.47
N ASP A 760 -29.59 11.47 7.43
CA ASP A 760 -29.42 11.73 8.88
C ASP A 760 -27.99 12.14 9.30
N ASP A 761 -27.10 12.47 8.35
CA ASP A 761 -25.67 12.80 8.48
C ASP A 761 -25.41 14.03 9.39
N ASP A 762 -26.46 14.78 9.70
CA ASP A 762 -26.46 15.89 10.65
C ASP A 762 -26.79 15.48 12.11
N LEU A 763 -27.03 14.21 12.39
CA LEU A 763 -27.28 13.72 13.76
C LEU A 763 -25.98 13.37 14.48
N ALA A 764 -25.98 13.58 15.80
CA ALA A 764 -24.91 13.13 16.68
C ALA A 764 -24.70 11.60 16.56
N GLY A 765 -23.48 11.17 16.25
CA GLY A 765 -23.11 9.74 16.19
C GLY A 765 -23.00 9.13 14.79
N THR A 766 -23.04 9.91 13.71
CA THR A 766 -22.81 9.45 12.32
C THR A 766 -21.31 9.33 12.00
N ALA A 767 -20.96 8.66 10.90
CA ALA A 767 -19.57 8.37 10.46
C ALA A 767 -18.68 9.61 10.41
N TYR A 768 -19.31 10.75 10.13
CA TYR A 768 -18.67 12.05 9.91
C TYR A 768 -18.44 12.82 11.22
N GLN A 769 -19.10 12.47 12.32
CA GLN A 769 -18.88 13.09 13.63
C GLN A 769 -18.10 12.19 14.59
N ARG A 770 -17.41 11.17 14.08
CA ARG A 770 -16.53 10.31 14.88
C ARG A 770 -15.14 10.92 14.97
N SER A 771 -14.52 10.76 16.13
CA SER A 771 -13.10 11.06 16.32
C SER A 771 -12.27 10.10 15.46
N ARG A 772 -11.35 10.64 14.66
CA ARG A 772 -10.44 9.91 13.79
C ARG A 772 -9.02 10.16 14.21
N THR A 773 -8.14 9.17 14.07
CA THR A 773 -6.73 9.35 14.37
C THR A 773 -6.05 10.16 13.26
N ILE A 774 -5.19 11.09 13.64
CA ILE A 774 -4.50 12.00 12.71
C ILE A 774 -3.27 11.30 12.15
N SER A 775 -3.05 11.38 10.83
CA SER A 775 -1.84 10.87 10.21
C SER A 775 -0.61 11.67 10.64
N ASN A 776 0.51 10.98 10.86
CA ASN A 776 1.81 11.57 11.08
C ASN A 776 2.54 11.87 9.76
N ASP A 777 1.89 11.58 8.62
CA ASP A 777 2.44 11.79 7.29
C ASP A 777 2.98 13.21 7.11
N THR A 778 2.23 14.23 7.57
CA THR A 778 2.57 15.65 7.40
C THR A 778 3.91 15.97 8.04
N TRP A 779 4.14 15.49 9.25
CA TRP A 779 5.39 15.70 9.98
C TRP A 779 6.54 14.88 9.40
N GLN A 780 6.29 13.60 9.15
CA GLN A 780 7.30 12.65 8.72
C GLN A 780 7.74 12.87 7.26
N ASN A 781 6.77 12.92 6.35
CA ASN A 781 7.00 12.92 4.91
C ASN A 781 7.10 14.33 4.30
N TYR A 782 6.65 15.40 4.98
CA TYR A 782 6.66 16.75 4.41
C TYR A 782 7.46 17.78 5.20
N LEU A 783 7.57 17.61 6.52
CA LEU A 783 8.37 18.50 7.38
C LEU A 783 9.71 17.89 7.79
N GLY A 784 9.95 16.60 7.48
CA GLY A 784 11.19 15.90 7.82
C GLY A 784 11.38 15.65 9.33
N VAL A 785 10.30 15.75 10.10
CA VAL A 785 10.29 15.50 11.54
C VAL A 785 10.00 14.02 11.77
N VAL A 786 11.06 13.23 12.00
CA VAL A 786 10.97 11.77 12.06
C VAL A 786 11.34 11.24 13.46
N GLY A 787 10.36 11.05 14.34
CA GLY A 787 10.57 10.34 15.60
C GLY A 787 9.45 10.44 16.64
N ARG A 788 8.90 9.29 17.06
CA ARG A 788 8.10 9.14 18.29
C ARG A 788 9.03 8.77 19.44
N GLN A 789 9.04 9.54 20.53
CA GLN A 789 9.63 9.06 21.78
C GLN A 789 8.53 8.53 22.69
N ALA A 790 8.70 7.28 23.15
CA ALA A 790 8.08 6.77 24.37
C ALA A 790 8.43 7.65 25.58
N GLY A 791 7.47 8.44 26.04
CA GLY A 791 7.57 9.19 27.30
C GLY A 791 8.33 10.51 27.20
N ILE A 792 7.81 11.49 27.94
CA ILE A 792 8.36 12.84 28.02
C ILE A 792 9.69 12.79 28.79
N GLY A 793 10.76 13.23 28.14
CA GLY A 793 12.04 13.55 28.78
C GLY A 793 12.83 12.32 29.21
N ALA A 794 13.88 11.99 28.46
CA ALA A 794 14.99 11.28 29.08
C ALA A 794 15.52 12.14 30.24
N THR A 795 15.28 11.65 31.44
CA THR A 795 15.77 12.16 32.72
C THR A 795 17.29 12.22 32.68
N GLY A 796 17.89 13.39 32.38
CA GLY A 796 19.33 13.54 32.60
C GLY A 796 20.03 14.75 31.96
N THR A 797 19.80 15.06 30.68
CA THR A 797 20.56 16.15 30.00
C THR A 797 19.69 17.39 29.86
N LYS A 798 19.97 18.46 30.59
CA LYS A 798 19.25 19.72 30.43
C LYS A 798 19.96 20.60 29.37
N PHE A 799 19.24 21.04 28.33
CA PHE A 799 19.78 21.98 27.34
C PHE A 799 19.91 23.41 27.87
N ASP A 800 19.26 23.72 29.01
CA ASP A 800 19.39 25.01 29.73
C ASP A 800 20.84 25.33 30.17
N THR A 801 21.73 24.35 30.14
CA THR A 801 23.13 24.45 30.57
C THR A 801 24.15 24.06 29.50
N ALA A 802 23.71 23.57 28.33
CA ALA A 802 24.60 23.11 27.26
C ALA A 802 24.26 23.83 25.93
N PRO A 803 25.20 24.59 25.33
CA PRO A 803 24.92 25.39 24.14
C PRO A 803 24.65 24.53 22.91
N VAL A 804 23.71 24.96 22.07
CA VAL A 804 23.54 24.48 20.69
C VAL A 804 24.78 24.90 19.93
N THR A 805 25.64 23.94 19.61
CA THR A 805 26.91 24.18 18.93
C THR A 805 26.74 23.85 17.45
N PRO A 806 26.82 24.82 16.52
CA PRO A 806 26.64 24.55 15.10
C PRO A 806 27.58 23.47 14.56
N LYS A 807 27.06 22.63 13.67
CA LYS A 807 27.83 21.57 13.01
C LYS A 807 28.55 22.16 11.80
N ALA A 808 29.81 21.77 11.61
CA ALA A 808 30.54 22.13 10.39
C ALA A 808 29.84 21.52 9.16
N GLY A 809 29.67 22.31 8.10
CA GLY A 809 28.95 21.91 6.89
C GLY A 809 27.41 21.95 7.01
N SER A 810 26.85 22.50 8.09
CA SER A 810 25.40 22.67 8.28
C SER A 810 24.93 24.08 7.89
N PHE A 811 23.62 24.35 7.80
CA PHE A 811 23.15 25.71 7.49
C PHE A 811 23.46 26.74 8.61
N LEU A 812 23.77 26.24 9.81
CA LEU A 812 24.22 27.04 10.95
C LEU A 812 25.73 27.27 10.99
N GLU A 813 26.48 26.76 10.01
CA GLU A 813 27.93 26.92 9.96
C GLU A 813 28.36 28.38 10.12
N GLY A 814 29.38 28.59 10.95
CA GLY A 814 29.94 29.91 11.24
C GLY A 814 29.16 30.73 12.27
N MET A 815 28.04 30.23 12.78
CA MET A 815 27.34 30.85 13.92
C MET A 815 28.06 30.51 15.24
N SER A 816 28.08 31.45 16.19
CA SER A 816 28.57 31.17 17.54
C SER A 816 27.62 30.20 18.27
N PRO A 817 28.12 29.34 19.17
CA PRO A 817 27.25 28.54 20.03
C PRO A 817 26.27 29.44 20.80
N PHE A 818 25.01 29.03 20.88
CA PHE A 818 23.96 29.78 21.57
C PHE A 818 23.23 28.89 22.57
N THR A 819 22.57 29.51 23.55
CA THR A 819 21.80 28.81 24.58
C THR A 819 20.32 29.06 24.39
N VAL A 820 19.51 28.05 24.69
CA VAL A 820 18.05 28.20 24.81
C VAL A 820 17.76 28.69 26.22
N ASP A 821 17.10 29.84 26.34
CA ASP A 821 16.71 30.43 27.62
C ASP A 821 15.39 29.82 28.10
N ALA A 822 15.52 28.82 28.99
CA ALA A 822 14.37 28.19 29.65
C ALA A 822 13.56 29.17 30.53
N SER A 823 14.05 30.40 30.78
CA SER A 823 13.41 31.46 31.56
C SER A 823 12.82 32.60 30.71
N ALA A 824 13.06 32.64 29.38
CA ALA A 824 12.65 33.74 28.49
C ALA A 824 11.12 33.90 28.28
N GLY A 825 10.30 33.02 28.83
CA GLY A 825 8.86 33.24 28.94
C GLY A 825 8.29 32.44 30.09
N ASN A 826 7.55 33.07 31.00
CA ASN A 826 6.83 32.34 32.04
C ASN A 826 5.75 31.48 31.39
N ASP A 827 5.65 30.23 31.86
CA ASP A 827 4.51 29.34 31.63
C ASP A 827 3.31 29.90 32.40
N PRO A 828 2.20 30.25 31.75
CA PRO A 828 1.00 30.66 32.44
C PRO A 828 0.18 29.48 32.94
N THR A 829 0.75 28.29 33.11
CA THR A 829 0.04 27.14 33.70
C THR A 829 -0.65 27.55 34.99
N GLN A 830 -1.98 27.42 35.01
CA GLN A 830 -2.79 27.53 36.21
C GLN A 830 -3.38 26.16 36.53
N ASN A 831 -3.45 25.83 37.82
CA ASN A 831 -4.30 24.73 38.28
C ASN A 831 -5.76 25.00 37.90
N ALA A 832 -6.62 23.98 37.96
CA ALA A 832 -8.06 24.13 37.68
C ALA A 832 -8.78 25.15 38.60
N ASP A 833 -8.13 25.56 39.70
CA ASP A 833 -8.59 26.58 40.64
C ASP A 833 -8.01 27.99 40.37
N GLY A 834 -7.28 28.17 39.26
CA GLY A 834 -6.66 29.44 38.87
C GLY A 834 -5.31 29.74 39.54
N THR A 835 -4.76 28.84 40.36
CA THR A 835 -3.47 29.08 41.02
C THR A 835 -2.27 28.86 40.06
N PRO A 836 -1.26 29.75 40.02
CA PRO A 836 -0.10 29.58 39.15
C PRO A 836 0.70 28.31 39.46
N LEU A 837 1.05 27.56 38.43
CA LEU A 837 1.89 26.36 38.47
C LEU A 837 3.12 26.55 37.57
N PRO A 838 4.03 27.50 37.86
CA PRO A 838 5.18 27.76 37.01
C PRO A 838 6.08 26.51 36.95
N LEU A 839 6.04 25.80 35.83
CA LEU A 839 6.92 24.67 35.54
C LEU A 839 8.10 25.15 34.71
N ALA A 840 9.28 24.57 34.96
CA ALA A 840 10.45 24.86 34.13
C ALA A 840 10.19 24.43 32.68
N LYS A 841 10.48 25.31 31.71
CA LYS A 841 10.37 25.00 30.29
C LYS A 841 11.30 23.83 29.95
N SER A 842 10.75 22.66 29.60
CA SER A 842 11.53 21.59 28.99
C SER A 842 11.51 21.78 27.47
N PRO A 843 12.67 21.95 26.81
CA PRO A 843 12.71 21.98 25.35
C PRO A 843 12.30 20.59 24.84
N LEU A 844 11.39 20.56 23.88
CA LEU A 844 11.10 19.34 23.16
C LEU A 844 12.31 18.90 22.35
N ARG A 845 12.39 17.59 22.18
CA ARG A 845 13.55 16.85 21.71
C ARG A 845 13.14 16.01 20.51
N LEU A 846 13.68 16.27 19.33
CA LEU A 846 13.27 15.59 18.09
C LEU A 846 14.20 14.40 17.80
N ARG A 847 13.81 13.12 17.91
CA ARG A 847 14.73 12.06 17.42
C ARG A 847 14.96 12.19 15.91
N ASN A 848 16.14 11.78 15.45
CA ASN A 848 16.43 11.52 14.04
C ASN A 848 16.61 10.00 13.86
N TRP A 849 16.00 9.43 12.83
CA TRP A 849 16.22 8.04 12.42
C TRP A 849 17.66 7.87 11.94
N THR A 850 18.57 7.44 12.81
CA THR A 850 19.97 7.24 12.42
C THR A 850 20.42 5.77 12.36
N SER A 851 19.52 4.78 12.32
CA SER A 851 19.99 3.37 12.23
C SER A 851 19.08 2.28 11.65
N VAL A 852 17.91 2.55 11.07
CA VAL A 852 17.15 1.46 10.42
C VAL A 852 17.58 1.37 8.96
N SER A 853 18.51 0.46 8.69
CA SER A 853 19.02 0.05 7.37
C SER A 853 17.97 -0.60 6.45
N ILE A 854 16.68 -0.44 6.75
CA ILE A 854 15.57 -1.28 6.23
C ILE A 854 14.40 -0.44 5.67
N GLN A 855 14.38 0.88 5.83
CA GLN A 855 13.35 1.73 5.21
C GLN A 855 13.83 2.40 3.92
N GLU A 856 12.96 2.39 2.90
CA GLU A 856 13.11 3.11 1.64
C GLU A 856 12.12 4.29 1.61
N PRO A 857 12.34 5.35 2.42
CA PRO A 857 11.33 6.41 2.63
C PRO A 857 10.86 7.02 1.31
N LEU A 858 9.62 7.54 1.25
CA LEU A 858 9.02 8.13 0.04
C LEU A 858 9.82 9.26 -0.62
N ARG A 859 10.82 9.76 0.08
CA ARG A 859 11.83 10.67 -0.44
C ARG A 859 13.01 10.51 0.49
N GLN A 860 14.20 10.25 -0.06
CA GLN A 860 15.44 10.34 0.71
C GLN A 860 15.81 11.83 0.89
N GLU A 861 14.92 12.63 1.49
CA GLU A 861 15.33 13.95 1.97
C GLU A 861 16.37 13.72 3.05
N THR A 862 17.55 14.32 2.89
CA THR A 862 18.56 14.24 3.94
C THR A 862 18.13 15.14 5.08
N VAL A 863 17.54 14.56 6.11
CA VAL A 863 17.26 15.24 7.38
C VAL A 863 18.58 15.50 8.08
N GLN A 864 19.09 16.73 7.97
CA GLN A 864 20.35 17.12 8.60
C GLN A 864 20.08 17.70 9.99
N ALA A 865 20.79 17.16 10.99
CA ALA A 865 20.93 17.85 12.26
C ALA A 865 22.00 18.94 12.09
N ASP A 866 21.61 20.20 12.32
CA ASP A 866 22.47 21.35 12.03
C ASP A 866 23.46 21.73 13.15
N TYR A 867 23.57 20.89 14.18
CA TYR A 867 24.38 21.14 15.37
C TYR A 867 25.13 19.87 15.83
N THR A 868 26.27 20.04 16.52
CA THR A 868 27.07 18.95 17.09
C THR A 868 26.51 18.53 18.45
N THR A 869 26.53 17.23 18.74
CA THR A 869 26.10 16.66 20.02
C THR A 869 27.20 15.83 20.68
N THR A 870 27.19 15.75 22.00
CA THR A 870 27.87 14.67 22.74
C THR A 870 27.06 13.36 22.64
N PRO A 871 27.66 12.16 22.81
CA PRO A 871 26.92 10.89 22.78
C PRO A 871 25.75 10.79 23.79
N ALA A 872 25.76 11.58 24.87
CA ALA A 872 24.66 11.67 25.84
C ALA A 872 23.50 12.58 25.37
N GLN A 873 23.74 13.44 24.39
CA GLN A 873 22.75 14.30 23.73
C GLN A 873 22.19 13.62 22.45
N SER A 874 22.94 12.72 21.80
CA SER A 874 22.51 12.01 20.59
C SER A 874 21.38 10.98 20.81
N ALA A 875 21.25 10.40 22.01
CA ALA A 875 20.14 9.49 22.34
C ALA A 875 18.76 10.20 22.45
N ASN A 876 18.78 11.54 22.50
CA ASN A 876 17.70 12.41 22.95
C ASN A 876 17.34 13.51 21.94
N GLY A 877 17.71 13.38 20.66
CA GLY A 877 17.11 14.16 19.58
C GLY A 877 17.64 15.58 19.27
N GLY A 878 17.47 15.94 17.99
CA GLY A 878 17.52 17.22 17.28
C GLY A 878 16.82 18.40 17.97
N ALA A 879 17.47 19.55 18.09
CA ALA A 879 16.85 20.84 18.42
C ALA A 879 16.38 21.61 17.16
N ILE A 880 17.06 21.37 16.03
CA ILE A 880 16.81 22.01 14.72
C ILE A 880 16.92 20.92 13.66
N ILE A 881 15.93 20.88 12.77
CA ILE A 881 15.90 20.04 11.58
C ILE A 881 15.68 20.95 10.37
N SER A 882 16.47 20.76 9.33
CA SER A 882 16.24 21.39 8.04
C SER A 882 16.01 20.32 6.96
N THR A 883 15.03 20.59 6.12
CA THR A 883 14.83 19.95 4.82
C THR A 883 14.98 20.99 3.72
N ARG A 884 14.76 20.61 2.45
CA ARG A 884 14.75 21.60 1.34
C ARG A 884 13.71 22.70 1.58
N ASP A 885 12.55 22.35 2.11
CA ASP A 885 11.39 23.23 2.14
C ASP A 885 10.89 23.59 3.52
N ALA A 886 11.39 22.93 4.56
CA ALA A 886 11.03 23.21 5.93
C ALA A 886 12.29 23.43 6.76
N VAL A 887 12.25 24.46 7.61
CA VAL A 887 13.16 24.57 8.74
C VAL A 887 12.33 24.53 10.01
N THR A 888 12.67 23.60 10.88
CA THR A 888 11.92 23.33 12.10
C THR A 888 12.77 23.63 13.31
N PHE A 889 12.26 24.48 14.20
CA PHE A 889 12.89 24.84 15.47
C PHE A 889 12.13 24.20 16.63
N GLY A 890 12.56 23.00 17.06
CA GLY A 890 11.85 22.21 18.06
C GLY A 890 11.87 22.78 19.50
N PHE A 891 12.65 23.83 19.73
CA PHE A 891 12.64 24.60 20.98
C PHE A 891 11.79 25.89 20.89
N GLY A 892 11.31 26.27 19.71
CA GLY A 892 10.62 27.54 19.49
C GLY A 892 11.54 28.77 19.46
N LEU A 893 11.38 29.64 18.45
CA LEU A 893 12.23 30.81 18.28
C LEU A 893 12.07 31.85 19.40
N GLU A 894 11.00 31.76 20.18
CA GLU A 894 10.71 32.56 21.35
C GLU A 894 11.61 32.23 22.57
N GLN A 895 12.35 31.13 22.54
CA GLN A 895 13.24 30.71 23.65
C GLN A 895 14.71 31.11 23.45
N VAL A 896 15.02 31.98 22.49
CA VAL A 896 16.37 32.53 22.31
C VAL A 896 16.32 34.06 22.33
N ASP A 897 17.46 34.68 22.66
CA ASP A 897 17.56 36.14 22.62
C ASP A 897 17.31 36.69 21.21
N GLU A 898 16.96 37.97 21.13
CA GLU A 898 16.61 38.64 19.88
C GLU A 898 17.73 38.57 18.82
N THR A 899 19.00 38.67 19.22
CA THR A 899 20.12 38.63 18.27
C THR A 899 20.22 37.24 17.65
N THR A 900 20.14 36.20 18.48
CA THR A 900 20.13 34.81 18.05
C THR A 900 18.92 34.51 17.16
N ARG A 901 17.70 34.93 17.56
CA ARG A 901 16.48 34.74 16.78
C ARG A 901 16.59 35.35 15.38
N ASN A 902 17.00 36.61 15.30
CA ASN A 902 17.10 37.33 14.03
C ASN A 902 18.08 36.63 13.08
N GLU A 903 19.21 36.14 13.59
CA GLU A 903 20.18 35.40 12.79
C GLU A 903 19.65 34.02 12.34
N LEU A 904 18.94 33.28 13.21
CA LEU A 904 18.32 32.00 12.86
C LEU A 904 17.26 32.17 11.77
N VAL A 905 16.36 33.16 11.91
CA VAL A 905 15.34 33.47 10.90
C VAL A 905 16.00 33.83 9.56
N LYS A 906 16.99 34.72 9.59
CA LYS A 906 17.72 35.12 8.38
C LYS A 906 18.36 33.93 7.67
N ARG A 907 19.00 33.02 8.41
CA ARG A 907 19.63 31.81 7.86
C ARG A 907 18.62 30.82 7.33
N ALA A 908 17.54 30.54 8.06
CA ALA A 908 16.46 29.69 7.60
C ALA A 908 15.85 30.22 6.30
N MET A 909 15.59 31.52 6.23
CA MET A 909 15.07 32.15 5.01
C MET A 909 16.07 32.13 3.85
N THR A 910 17.37 32.27 4.11
CA THR A 910 18.41 32.14 3.07
C THR A 910 18.50 30.72 2.53
N HIS A 911 18.32 29.72 3.41
CA HIS A 911 18.28 28.30 3.06
C HIS A 911 17.04 27.95 2.24
N LEU A 912 15.86 28.41 2.68
CA LEU A 912 14.57 28.11 2.03
C LEU A 912 14.35 28.89 0.73
N LEU A 913 14.85 30.12 0.65
CA LEU A 913 14.72 31.02 -0.50
C LEU A 913 16.10 31.49 -1.00
N PRO A 914 16.93 30.59 -1.55
CA PRO A 914 18.26 30.95 -2.02
C PRO A 914 18.18 31.94 -3.19
N ALA A 915 19.12 32.89 -3.23
CA ALA A 915 19.17 33.92 -4.27
C ALA A 915 19.39 33.36 -5.69
N THR A 916 20.07 32.21 -5.79
CA THR A 916 20.25 31.44 -7.03
C THR A 916 19.53 30.11 -6.90
N PRO A 917 18.65 29.76 -7.86
CA PRO A 917 18.09 28.42 -7.92
C PRO A 917 19.23 27.40 -8.02
N ASP A 918 19.16 26.34 -7.22
CA ASP A 918 20.15 25.30 -7.32
C ASP A 918 19.88 24.45 -8.59
N THR A 919 20.97 24.18 -9.32
CA THR A 919 21.00 23.56 -10.65
C THR A 919 21.69 22.20 -10.63
N THR A 920 21.90 21.63 -9.44
CA THR A 920 22.46 20.30 -9.25
C THR A 920 21.55 19.29 -9.94
N ALA A 921 22.13 18.47 -10.81
CA ALA A 921 21.38 17.42 -11.49
C ALA A 921 20.97 16.34 -10.47
N PRO A 922 19.79 15.73 -10.63
CA PRO A 922 19.36 14.66 -9.72
C PRO A 922 20.33 13.46 -9.76
N THR A 923 20.37 12.65 -8.72
CA THR A 923 21.20 11.43 -8.65
C THR A 923 20.35 10.17 -8.85
N ILE A 924 20.89 9.15 -9.53
CA ILE A 924 20.29 7.82 -9.69
C ILE A 924 21.23 6.78 -9.06
N VAL A 925 20.79 6.09 -8.00
CA VAL A 925 21.70 5.30 -7.14
C VAL A 925 21.61 3.79 -7.34
N GLY A 926 20.58 3.28 -8.02
CA GLY A 926 20.57 1.89 -8.44
C GLY A 926 19.19 1.33 -8.70
N TRP A 927 19.18 0.10 -9.21
CA TRP A 927 17.99 -0.73 -9.41
C TRP A 927 17.91 -1.78 -8.30
N LYS A 928 16.75 -1.92 -7.66
CA LYS A 928 16.46 -3.04 -6.76
C LYS A 928 15.76 -4.14 -7.55
N TYR A 929 16.39 -5.31 -7.58
CA TYR A 929 15.93 -6.51 -8.28
C TYR A 929 16.31 -7.75 -7.47
N PRO A 930 15.47 -8.80 -7.37
CA PRO A 930 15.89 -10.06 -6.78
C PRO A 930 17.12 -10.61 -7.51
N THR A 931 18.17 -10.98 -6.77
CA THR A 931 19.52 -11.28 -7.28
C THR A 931 19.65 -12.53 -8.18
N GLN A 932 18.56 -13.03 -8.77
CA GLN A 932 18.57 -14.05 -9.82
C GLN A 932 17.67 -13.65 -10.99
N ASN A 933 18.25 -13.66 -12.20
CA ASN A 933 17.63 -13.67 -13.54
C ASN A 933 17.57 -12.35 -14.32
N TRP A 934 18.65 -12.09 -15.08
CA TRP A 934 18.74 -11.09 -16.16
C TRP A 934 17.96 -11.53 -17.43
N GLN A 935 16.87 -12.30 -17.27
CA GLN A 935 16.12 -12.94 -18.36
C GLN A 935 14.62 -12.61 -18.24
N GLY A 936 14.04 -12.03 -19.29
CA GLY A 936 12.59 -11.76 -19.37
C GLY A 936 11.99 -12.40 -20.62
N THR A 937 10.70 -12.76 -20.59
CA THR A 937 9.97 -13.09 -21.82
C THR A 937 9.10 -11.91 -22.24
N PRO A 938 8.60 -11.87 -23.48
CA PRO A 938 7.61 -10.88 -23.89
C PRO A 938 6.30 -10.86 -23.09
N ALA A 939 6.07 -11.85 -22.24
CA ALA A 939 4.92 -11.91 -21.34
C ALA A 939 5.27 -11.49 -19.90
N ASP A 940 6.56 -11.41 -19.56
CA ASP A 940 7.01 -11.07 -18.22
C ASP A 940 7.31 -9.58 -18.11
N PRO A 941 6.65 -8.87 -17.17
CA PRO A 941 7.13 -7.58 -16.75
C PRO A 941 8.45 -7.76 -15.99
N VAL A 942 9.48 -7.02 -16.40
CA VAL A 942 10.66 -6.78 -15.60
C VAL A 942 10.38 -5.55 -14.75
N ASP A 943 10.24 -5.80 -13.46
CA ASP A 943 10.02 -4.76 -12.48
C ASP A 943 11.34 -4.18 -12.03
N LEU A 944 11.33 -2.87 -11.95
CA LEU A 944 12.50 -2.06 -11.73
C LEU A 944 12.14 -1.01 -10.71
N GLU A 945 12.57 -1.25 -9.49
CA GLU A 945 12.53 -0.23 -8.46
C GLU A 945 13.81 0.57 -8.56
N LEU A 946 13.66 1.87 -8.77
CA LEU A 946 14.78 2.78 -8.94
C LEU A 946 14.80 3.79 -7.80
N THR A 947 15.92 3.83 -7.08
CA THR A 947 16.17 4.91 -6.14
C THR A 947 16.80 6.06 -6.90
N THR A 948 16.02 7.12 -7.12
CA THR A 948 16.55 8.42 -7.59
C THR A 948 16.23 9.47 -6.57
N TYR A 949 17.17 10.37 -6.32
CA TYR A 949 16.94 11.52 -5.48
C TYR A 949 17.77 12.67 -6.01
N ASP A 950 17.19 13.86 -6.00
CA ASP A 950 17.98 15.05 -5.78
C ASP A 950 18.18 15.15 -4.25
N GLU A 951 19.34 15.57 -3.78
CA GLU A 951 19.63 15.83 -2.36
C GLU A 951 18.64 16.85 -1.76
N ARG A 952 18.05 17.67 -2.63
CA ARG A 952 16.93 18.58 -2.35
C ARG A 952 15.57 17.98 -2.63
N GLY A 953 15.50 16.99 -3.53
CA GLY A 953 14.32 16.21 -3.87
C GLY A 953 13.32 16.84 -4.86
N ASP A 954 13.74 17.83 -5.64
CA ASP A 954 12.99 18.50 -6.72
C ASP A 954 12.73 17.60 -7.94
N MET A 955 12.16 16.41 -7.76
CA MET A 955 11.98 15.47 -8.86
C MET A 955 10.72 15.76 -9.68
N LYS A 956 10.90 16.10 -10.96
CA LYS A 956 9.78 16.30 -11.90
C LYS A 956 9.30 14.98 -12.47
N GLU A 957 10.23 14.20 -12.99
CA GLU A 957 9.93 12.93 -13.62
C GLU A 957 11.16 12.03 -13.64
N VAL A 958 10.93 10.72 -13.65
CA VAL A 958 11.92 9.73 -14.03
C VAL A 958 11.44 9.06 -15.30
N ARG A 959 12.34 8.80 -16.25
CA ARG A 959 12.05 8.20 -17.55
C ARG A 959 12.83 6.92 -17.72
N LEU A 960 12.16 5.81 -18.00
CA LEU A 960 12.77 4.55 -18.41
C LEU A 960 12.93 4.53 -19.93
N PHE A 961 14.08 4.05 -20.40
CA PHE A 961 14.40 3.79 -21.79
C PHE A 961 14.78 2.34 -21.97
N ALA A 962 14.36 1.75 -23.08
CA ALA A 962 14.76 0.42 -23.53
C ALA A 962 15.54 0.54 -24.85
N ASN A 963 16.80 0.08 -24.87
CA ASN A 963 17.74 0.23 -25.98
C ASN A 963 17.87 1.69 -26.47
N GLY A 964 17.87 2.65 -25.54
CA GLY A 964 17.92 4.08 -25.84
C GLY A 964 16.61 4.65 -26.41
N VAL A 965 15.53 3.86 -26.47
CA VAL A 965 14.20 4.31 -26.87
C VAL A 965 13.38 4.56 -25.61
N TYR A 966 12.78 5.75 -25.52
CA TYR A 966 11.88 6.08 -24.42
C TYR A 966 10.77 5.04 -24.28
N TYR A 967 10.58 4.55 -23.05
CA TYR A 967 9.62 3.50 -22.73
C TYR A 967 8.52 4.00 -21.79
N ALA A 968 8.87 4.56 -20.63
CA ALA A 968 7.90 5.01 -19.64
C ALA A 968 8.41 6.24 -18.87
N THR A 969 7.50 6.99 -18.27
CA THR A 969 7.78 8.04 -17.30
C THR A 969 6.99 7.76 -16.03
N THR A 970 7.59 8.01 -14.85
CA THR A 970 6.88 8.15 -13.58
C THR A 970 7.15 9.53 -12.99
N THR A 971 6.19 10.07 -12.26
CA THR A 971 6.24 11.38 -11.58
C THR A 971 6.09 11.24 -10.07
N VAL A 972 6.14 9.99 -9.56
CA VAL A 972 5.76 9.62 -8.20
C VAL A 972 6.81 8.72 -7.60
N TYR A 973 7.14 8.95 -6.34
CA TYR A 973 7.95 8.03 -5.55
C TYR A 973 7.06 7.00 -4.82
N PRO A 974 7.50 5.73 -4.65
CA PRO A 974 8.73 5.13 -5.19
C PRO A 974 8.66 4.94 -6.70
N PHE A 975 9.79 5.12 -7.40
CA PHE A 975 9.84 5.00 -8.85
C PHE A 975 9.91 3.53 -9.24
N GLN A 976 8.75 2.93 -9.47
CA GLN A 976 8.65 1.57 -9.98
C GLN A 976 8.31 1.59 -11.46
N PHE A 977 9.25 1.12 -12.27
CA PHE A 977 9.03 0.89 -13.69
C PHE A 977 8.73 -0.57 -13.96
N ARG A 978 7.84 -0.78 -14.93
CA ARG A 978 7.49 -2.10 -15.43
C ARG A 978 7.81 -2.20 -16.91
N TYR A 979 8.89 -2.89 -17.26
CA TYR A 979 9.27 -3.13 -18.65
C TYR A 979 8.78 -4.49 -19.14
N THR A 980 7.86 -4.54 -20.11
CA THR A 980 7.50 -5.79 -20.78
C THR A 980 8.18 -5.82 -22.15
N PRO A 981 9.10 -6.76 -22.41
CA PRO A 981 9.72 -6.89 -23.72
C PRO A 981 8.67 -7.11 -24.82
N PRO A 982 8.80 -6.51 -26.01
CA PRO A 982 7.91 -6.85 -27.11
C PRO A 982 8.24 -8.24 -27.66
N ALA A 983 7.26 -8.94 -28.25
CA ALA A 983 7.48 -10.25 -28.89
C ALA A 983 8.56 -10.20 -30.00
N SER A 984 8.80 -9.03 -30.59
CA SER A 984 9.87 -8.81 -31.55
C SER A 984 11.28 -8.78 -30.94
N ALA A 985 11.42 -8.67 -29.61
CA ALA A 985 12.72 -8.64 -28.93
C ALA A 985 13.25 -10.04 -28.57
N VAL A 986 12.48 -11.11 -28.82
CA VAL A 986 12.90 -12.49 -28.60
C VAL A 986 14.27 -12.80 -29.24
N GLY A 987 15.17 -13.39 -28.46
CA GLY A 987 16.54 -13.72 -28.84
C GLY A 987 17.52 -12.54 -28.77
N THR A 988 17.12 -11.39 -28.23
CA THR A 988 17.97 -10.17 -28.14
C THR A 988 18.17 -9.73 -26.70
N THR A 989 19.19 -8.90 -26.46
CA THR A 989 19.38 -8.21 -25.17
C THR A 989 18.78 -6.81 -25.25
N VAL A 990 17.93 -6.45 -24.28
CA VAL A 990 17.39 -5.11 -24.08
C VAL A 990 18.17 -4.41 -22.98
N GLN A 991 18.68 -3.21 -23.26
CA GLN A 991 19.32 -2.33 -22.27
C GLN A 991 18.30 -1.39 -21.66
N LEU A 992 18.11 -1.44 -20.35
CA LEU A 992 17.28 -0.52 -19.61
C LEU A 992 18.12 0.56 -18.93
N THR A 993 17.78 1.81 -19.21
CA THR A 993 18.35 2.98 -18.54
C THR A 993 17.23 3.85 -18.03
N ALA A 994 17.39 4.42 -16.85
CA ALA A 994 16.57 5.52 -16.37
C ALA A 994 17.27 6.86 -16.53
N GLU A 995 16.47 7.90 -16.75
CA GLU A 995 16.85 9.29 -16.59
C GLU A 995 15.98 9.96 -15.54
N SER A 996 16.56 10.66 -14.59
CA SER A 996 15.85 11.52 -13.64
C SER A 996 15.89 12.95 -14.16
N VAL A 997 14.78 13.67 -14.04
CA VAL A 997 14.64 15.08 -14.40
C VAL A 997 14.13 15.83 -13.18
N ASP A 998 14.83 16.90 -12.81
CA ASP A 998 14.37 17.77 -11.74
C ASP A 998 13.32 18.80 -12.23
N ALA A 999 12.75 19.59 -11.31
CA ALA A 999 11.82 20.66 -11.63
C ALA A 999 12.42 21.74 -12.55
N ALA A 1000 13.73 21.96 -12.46
CA ALA A 1000 14.48 22.91 -13.29
C ALA A 1000 14.79 22.38 -14.71
N GLY A 1001 14.59 21.08 -14.95
CA GLY A 1001 14.84 20.41 -16.23
C GLY A 1001 16.26 19.86 -16.40
N ASN A 1002 17.07 19.82 -15.33
CA ASN A 1002 18.36 19.12 -15.33
C ASN A 1002 18.11 17.62 -15.39
N VAL A 1003 18.98 16.90 -16.10
CA VAL A 1003 18.80 15.46 -16.36
C VAL A 1003 20.02 14.69 -15.87
N ALA A 1004 19.80 13.58 -15.18
CA ALA A 1004 20.82 12.57 -14.93
C ALA A 1004 20.40 11.22 -15.48
N THR A 1005 21.38 10.36 -15.76
CA THR A 1005 21.18 9.04 -16.37
C THR A 1005 21.91 7.99 -15.56
N THR A 1006 21.42 6.75 -15.52
CA THR A 1006 22.10 5.65 -14.80
C THR A 1006 23.52 5.44 -15.33
N GLY A 1007 24.48 5.22 -14.43
CA GLY A 1007 25.88 4.94 -14.78
C GLY A 1007 26.10 3.53 -15.36
N THR A 1008 25.17 2.58 -15.13
CA THR A 1008 25.19 1.23 -15.71
C THR A 1008 23.78 0.83 -16.15
N PRO A 1009 23.52 0.62 -17.46
CA PRO A 1009 22.27 0.08 -17.96
C PRO A 1009 22.03 -1.36 -17.46
N LEU A 1010 20.78 -1.71 -17.15
CA LEU A 1010 20.40 -3.09 -16.88
C LEU A 1010 20.21 -3.85 -18.20
N SER A 1011 20.91 -4.96 -18.39
CA SER A 1011 20.76 -5.81 -19.58
C SER A 1011 19.72 -6.92 -19.34
N ILE A 1012 18.69 -7.01 -20.16
CA ILE A 1012 17.67 -8.07 -20.11
C ILE A 1012 17.79 -8.93 -21.35
N VAL A 1013 18.09 -10.21 -21.18
CA VAL A 1013 18.01 -11.19 -22.27
C VAL A 1013 16.54 -11.56 -22.48
N VAL A 1014 16.01 -11.29 -23.67
CA VAL A 1014 14.61 -11.56 -23.99
C VAL A 1014 14.47 -12.93 -24.62
N ASN A 1015 13.86 -13.86 -23.91
CA ASN A 1015 13.60 -15.21 -24.41
C ASN A 1015 12.25 -15.28 -25.14
N ALA A 1016 12.03 -16.32 -25.96
CA ALA A 1016 10.74 -16.52 -26.61
C ALA A 1016 9.63 -16.64 -25.55
N ALA A 1017 8.54 -15.88 -25.70
CA ALA A 1017 7.33 -16.16 -24.95
C ALA A 1017 6.85 -17.53 -25.43
N PRO A 1018 6.85 -18.56 -24.58
CA PRO A 1018 6.42 -19.86 -25.04
C PRO A 1018 4.93 -19.78 -25.36
N ALA A 1019 4.50 -20.41 -26.46
CA ALA A 1019 3.10 -20.45 -26.86
C ALA A 1019 2.31 -21.20 -25.78
N GLY A 1020 1.75 -20.46 -24.82
CA GLY A 1020 1.13 -21.02 -23.62
C GLY A 1020 2.09 -21.74 -22.66
N GLY A 1021 3.40 -21.44 -22.67
CA GLY A 1021 4.35 -22.19 -21.83
C GLY A 1021 4.63 -21.58 -20.47
N THR A 1022 4.46 -22.41 -19.47
CA THR A 1022 5.22 -22.37 -18.23
C THR A 1022 6.70 -22.66 -18.52
N PHE A 1023 7.61 -22.25 -17.64
CA PHE A 1023 8.84 -23.02 -17.47
C PHE A 1023 8.42 -24.43 -17.08
N THR A 1024 8.30 -25.35 -18.04
CA THR A 1024 7.98 -26.74 -17.72
C THR A 1024 9.29 -27.40 -17.27
N GLN A 1025 9.47 -27.55 -15.97
CA GLN A 1025 10.43 -28.51 -15.41
C GLN A 1025 9.75 -29.89 -15.37
N ALA A 1026 10.49 -30.99 -15.39
CA ALA A 1026 9.88 -32.32 -15.24
C ALA A 1026 9.10 -32.36 -13.90
N PRO A 1027 7.99 -33.13 -13.80
CA PRO A 1027 7.28 -33.25 -12.55
C PRO A 1027 8.25 -33.73 -11.47
N GLU A 1028 8.17 -33.17 -10.28
CA GLU A 1028 9.02 -33.55 -9.15
C GLU A 1028 8.11 -34.00 -8.00
N PRO A 1029 8.29 -35.19 -7.40
CA PRO A 1029 7.41 -35.66 -6.34
C PRO A 1029 7.48 -34.70 -5.14
N VAL A 1030 6.33 -34.17 -4.72
CA VAL A 1030 6.22 -33.36 -3.48
C VAL A 1030 6.32 -34.28 -2.27
N ALA A 1031 5.72 -35.47 -2.37
CA ALA A 1031 5.86 -36.56 -1.43
C ALA A 1031 5.74 -37.91 -2.16
N ASN A 1032 6.22 -38.98 -1.52
CA ASN A 1032 5.96 -40.33 -1.99
C ASN A 1032 4.46 -40.67 -1.80
N PRO A 1033 3.85 -41.47 -2.69
CA PRO A 1033 2.48 -41.96 -2.52
C PRO A 1033 2.29 -42.69 -1.18
N SER A 1034 1.07 -42.72 -0.65
CA SER A 1034 0.75 -43.45 0.57
C SER A 1034 -0.27 -44.55 0.33
N ILE A 1035 -0.21 -45.63 1.12
CA ILE A 1035 -1.17 -46.74 1.07
C ILE A 1035 -2.10 -46.63 2.27
N THR A 1036 -3.41 -46.61 2.03
CA THR A 1036 -4.45 -46.69 3.06
C THR A 1036 -5.25 -48.00 2.95
N GLY A 1037 -5.80 -48.47 4.06
CA GLY A 1037 -6.50 -49.76 4.17
C GLY A 1037 -5.71 -50.81 4.95
N THR A 1038 -6.38 -51.88 5.38
CA THR A 1038 -5.77 -52.96 6.16
C THR A 1038 -5.13 -53.99 5.21
N PRO A 1039 -3.82 -54.30 5.32
CA PRO A 1039 -3.15 -55.22 4.42
C PRO A 1039 -3.43 -56.69 4.81
N THR A 1040 -4.69 -57.10 4.70
CA THR A 1040 -5.14 -58.46 5.02
C THR A 1040 -5.79 -59.08 3.79
N VAL A 1041 -5.55 -60.36 3.51
CA VAL A 1041 -6.14 -61.06 2.35
C VAL A 1041 -7.66 -60.81 2.27
N GLY A 1042 -8.12 -60.36 1.10
CA GLY A 1042 -9.50 -60.00 0.81
C GLY A 1042 -9.86 -58.52 1.03
N SER A 1043 -8.99 -57.74 1.69
CA SER A 1043 -9.19 -56.30 1.90
C SER A 1043 -8.67 -55.47 0.72
N THR A 1044 -9.25 -54.27 0.53
CA THR A 1044 -8.83 -53.32 -0.52
C THR A 1044 -7.89 -52.28 0.06
N LEU A 1045 -6.72 -52.13 -0.55
CA LEU A 1045 -5.77 -51.05 -0.32
C LEU A 1045 -5.99 -49.94 -1.34
N THR A 1046 -5.79 -48.68 -0.94
CA THR A 1046 -5.88 -47.50 -1.81
C THR A 1046 -4.55 -46.76 -1.83
N CYS A 1047 -4.07 -46.41 -3.02
CA CYS A 1047 -2.85 -45.67 -3.26
C CYS A 1047 -3.15 -44.18 -3.48
N VAL A 1048 -2.85 -43.35 -2.48
CA VAL A 1048 -3.05 -41.90 -2.48
C VAL A 1048 -1.85 -41.22 -3.11
N ASN A 1049 -2.08 -40.34 -4.07
CA ASN A 1049 -1.03 -39.60 -4.78
C ASN A 1049 -0.37 -38.57 -3.84
N GLY A 1050 0.96 -38.59 -3.72
CA GLY A 1050 1.74 -37.65 -2.89
C GLY A 1050 1.96 -36.26 -3.52
N GLY A 1051 1.42 -36.02 -4.72
CA GLY A 1051 1.51 -34.74 -5.42
C GLY A 1051 2.86 -34.54 -6.14
N PHE A 1052 2.86 -33.63 -7.12
CA PHE A 1052 4.03 -33.32 -7.93
C PHE A 1052 4.15 -31.81 -8.14
N ARG A 1053 5.35 -31.24 -7.93
CA ARG A 1053 5.72 -29.91 -8.42
C ARG A 1053 5.78 -29.94 -9.94
N ASN A 1054 5.75 -28.76 -10.57
CA ASN A 1054 5.89 -28.59 -12.02
C ASN A 1054 4.78 -29.24 -12.88
N THR A 1055 3.59 -29.39 -12.31
CA THR A 1055 2.32 -29.83 -12.93
C THR A 1055 2.46 -30.93 -14.00
N PRO A 1056 2.23 -32.21 -13.64
CA PRO A 1056 2.18 -33.28 -14.63
C PRO A 1056 0.98 -33.14 -15.58
N THR A 1057 1.18 -33.40 -16.86
CA THR A 1057 0.10 -33.52 -17.87
C THR A 1057 -0.53 -34.91 -17.90
N SER A 1058 0.10 -35.92 -17.29
CA SER A 1058 -0.46 -37.27 -17.11
C SER A 1058 0.14 -37.96 -15.88
N THR A 1059 -0.66 -38.79 -15.21
CA THR A 1059 -0.23 -39.67 -14.11
C THR A 1059 -0.72 -41.10 -14.33
N SER A 1060 0.10 -42.09 -13.96
CA SER A 1060 -0.28 -43.51 -13.95
C SER A 1060 0.17 -44.17 -12.65
N VAL A 1061 -0.57 -45.18 -12.19
CA VAL A 1061 -0.27 -45.90 -10.95
C VAL A 1061 -0.01 -47.38 -11.22
N ALA A 1062 0.93 -47.97 -10.50
CA ALA A 1062 1.23 -49.40 -10.52
C ALA A 1062 1.41 -49.92 -9.08
N TRP A 1063 0.80 -51.06 -8.77
CA TRP A 1063 1.07 -51.79 -7.53
C TRP A 1063 2.23 -52.76 -7.70
N LEU A 1064 3.05 -52.91 -6.66
CA LEU A 1064 4.23 -53.75 -6.66
C LEU A 1064 4.18 -54.74 -5.50
N ARG A 1065 4.63 -55.97 -5.76
CA ARG A 1065 4.92 -57.00 -4.76
C ARG A 1065 6.42 -57.25 -4.75
N ASP A 1066 7.05 -57.04 -3.61
CA ASP A 1066 8.51 -57.13 -3.42
C ASP A 1066 9.29 -56.33 -4.48
N GLY A 1067 8.78 -55.14 -4.83
CA GLY A 1067 9.38 -54.27 -5.85
C GLY A 1067 9.08 -54.65 -7.31
N VAL A 1068 8.29 -55.69 -7.57
CA VAL A 1068 7.90 -56.14 -8.92
C VAL A 1068 6.45 -55.76 -9.21
N VAL A 1069 6.18 -55.14 -10.37
CA VAL A 1069 4.84 -54.72 -10.77
C VAL A 1069 3.88 -55.92 -10.83
N ILE A 1070 2.72 -55.77 -10.20
CA ILE A 1070 1.64 -56.75 -10.22
C ILE A 1070 0.82 -56.53 -11.49
N SER A 1071 0.89 -57.48 -12.41
CA SER A 1071 0.18 -57.40 -13.71
C SER A 1071 -1.33 -57.21 -13.50
N GLY A 1072 -1.89 -56.18 -14.14
CA GLY A 1072 -3.33 -55.86 -14.08
C GLY A 1072 -3.75 -54.93 -12.94
N ALA A 1073 -2.87 -54.61 -11.99
CA ALA A 1073 -3.14 -53.69 -10.88
C ALA A 1073 -2.67 -52.25 -11.23
N ALA A 1074 -3.37 -51.61 -12.17
CA ALA A 1074 -3.02 -50.31 -12.74
C ALA A 1074 -3.98 -49.16 -12.39
N ILE A 1075 -4.83 -49.37 -11.39
CA ILE A 1075 -5.72 -48.35 -10.82
C ILE A 1075 -5.32 -48.07 -9.37
N ASN A 1076 -5.84 -47.01 -8.79
CA ASN A 1076 -5.44 -46.53 -7.46
C ASN A 1076 -5.92 -47.44 -6.31
N THR A 1077 -6.51 -48.60 -6.57
CA THR A 1077 -6.90 -49.59 -5.56
C THR A 1077 -6.35 -50.98 -5.90
N TYR A 1078 -6.12 -51.79 -4.86
CA TYR A 1078 -5.63 -53.16 -4.98
C TYR A 1078 -6.22 -54.08 -3.91
N VAL A 1079 -6.75 -55.25 -4.32
CA VAL A 1079 -7.27 -56.26 -3.39
C VAL A 1079 -6.14 -57.22 -3.01
N VAL A 1080 -5.87 -57.34 -1.71
CA VAL A 1080 -4.83 -58.22 -1.19
C VAL A 1080 -5.22 -59.69 -1.40
N THR A 1081 -4.30 -60.48 -1.95
CA THR A 1081 -4.49 -61.90 -2.31
C THR A 1081 -3.62 -62.81 -1.44
N ASN A 1082 -3.88 -64.11 -1.49
CA ASN A 1082 -3.02 -65.11 -0.83
C ASN A 1082 -1.55 -65.05 -1.30
N SER A 1083 -1.29 -64.54 -2.51
CA SER A 1083 0.09 -64.40 -3.03
C SER A 1083 0.87 -63.24 -2.40
N ASP A 1084 0.20 -62.37 -1.64
CA ASP A 1084 0.79 -61.20 -0.98
C ASP A 1084 1.24 -61.49 0.46
N ILE A 1085 0.82 -62.61 1.07
CA ILE A 1085 1.08 -62.91 2.49
C ILE A 1085 2.59 -62.91 2.77
N GLY A 1086 3.00 -62.10 3.75
CA GLY A 1086 4.38 -61.93 4.17
C GLY A 1086 5.27 -61.18 3.15
N ARG A 1087 4.68 -60.62 2.08
CA ARG A 1087 5.38 -59.84 1.06
C ARG A 1087 5.17 -58.35 1.24
N ASP A 1088 6.10 -57.58 0.69
CA ASP A 1088 6.04 -56.13 0.72
C ASP A 1088 5.18 -55.63 -0.42
N ILE A 1089 4.08 -54.96 -0.08
CA ILE A 1089 3.20 -54.29 -1.05
C ILE A 1089 3.51 -52.79 -1.04
N THR A 1090 3.82 -52.25 -2.21
CA THR A 1090 4.06 -50.81 -2.43
C THR A 1090 3.25 -50.35 -3.63
N CYS A 1091 3.00 -49.05 -3.74
CA CYS A 1091 2.38 -48.46 -4.92
C CYS A 1091 3.24 -47.33 -5.47
N ARG A 1092 3.29 -47.20 -6.79
CA ARG A 1092 4.14 -46.25 -7.49
C ARG A 1092 3.31 -45.41 -8.44
N TYR A 1093 3.49 -44.09 -8.37
CA TYR A 1093 2.98 -43.17 -9.38
C TYR A 1093 4.09 -42.79 -10.35
N THR A 1094 3.77 -42.76 -11.64
CA THR A 1094 4.58 -42.17 -12.69
C THR A 1094 3.88 -40.91 -13.18
N ALA A 1095 4.53 -39.76 -13.09
CA ALA A 1095 3.99 -38.46 -13.48
C ALA A 1095 4.81 -37.90 -14.64
N SER A 1096 4.15 -37.39 -15.68
CA SER A 1096 4.82 -36.89 -16.89
C SER A 1096 4.26 -35.55 -17.32
N ASN A 1097 5.12 -34.67 -17.84
CA ASN A 1097 4.75 -33.50 -18.62
C ASN A 1097 5.65 -33.39 -19.87
N SER A 1098 5.52 -32.30 -20.64
CA SER A 1098 6.34 -32.06 -21.83
C SER A 1098 7.85 -31.93 -21.57
N ALA A 1099 8.27 -31.80 -20.31
CA ALA A 1099 9.67 -31.67 -19.90
C ALA A 1099 10.29 -32.97 -19.34
N GLY A 1100 9.49 -33.99 -19.02
CA GLY A 1100 9.99 -35.30 -18.58
C GLY A 1100 8.98 -36.10 -17.75
N SER A 1101 9.43 -37.27 -17.29
CA SER A 1101 8.66 -38.18 -16.42
C SER A 1101 9.44 -38.53 -15.17
N VAL A 1102 8.76 -38.64 -14.03
CA VAL A 1102 9.34 -39.08 -12.75
C VAL A 1102 8.48 -40.17 -12.12
N GLU A 1103 9.11 -41.02 -11.30
CA GLU A 1103 8.41 -42.04 -10.50
C GLU A 1103 8.55 -41.75 -9.01
N ALA A 1104 7.48 -41.98 -8.24
CA ALA A 1104 7.47 -41.90 -6.78
C ALA A 1104 6.80 -43.16 -6.21
N THR A 1105 7.41 -43.81 -5.22
CA THR A 1105 6.95 -45.10 -4.68
C THR A 1105 6.68 -45.00 -3.18
N SER A 1106 5.57 -45.57 -2.73
CA SER A 1106 5.14 -45.57 -1.33
C SER A 1106 6.06 -46.36 -0.40
N SER A 1107 5.94 -46.09 0.89
CA SER A 1107 6.40 -47.03 1.92
C SER A 1107 5.70 -48.39 1.77
N ARG A 1108 6.40 -49.46 2.17
CA ARG A 1108 5.87 -50.83 2.14
C ARG A 1108 4.81 -51.07 3.21
N VAL A 1109 3.78 -51.84 2.87
CA VAL A 1109 2.88 -52.50 3.82
C VAL A 1109 3.04 -54.02 3.67
N THR A 1110 3.07 -54.75 4.78
CA THR A 1110 3.24 -56.21 4.75
C THR A 1110 1.89 -56.89 4.84
N ALA A 1111 1.54 -57.74 3.87
CA ALA A 1111 0.25 -58.41 3.90
C ALA A 1111 0.22 -59.56 4.92
N SER A 1112 -0.90 -59.67 5.64
CA SER A 1112 -1.16 -60.70 6.65
C SER A 1112 -2.35 -61.59 6.25
N ALA A 1113 -2.37 -62.82 6.77
CA ALA A 1113 -3.50 -63.73 6.56
C ALA A 1113 -4.73 -63.23 7.32
N ALA A 1114 -5.93 -63.41 6.74
CA ALA A 1114 -7.18 -63.14 7.44
C ALA A 1114 -7.27 -64.01 8.70
N GLY A 1115 -7.37 -63.37 9.87
CA GLY A 1115 -7.39 -64.08 11.14
C GLY A 1115 -8.64 -64.97 11.27
N THR A 1116 -8.45 -66.29 11.32
CA THR A 1116 -9.45 -67.18 11.90
C THR A 1116 -9.33 -67.12 13.42
N GLN A 1117 -10.40 -66.70 14.09
CA GLN A 1117 -10.53 -66.72 15.55
C GLN A 1117 -10.20 -68.13 16.10
N GLY A 1118 -9.10 -68.26 16.83
CA GLY A 1118 -8.73 -69.51 17.51
C GLY A 1118 -9.49 -69.69 18.84
N PRO A 1119 -9.83 -70.92 19.25
CA PRO A 1119 -10.52 -71.19 20.51
C PRO A 1119 -9.61 -70.88 21.73
N ALA A 1120 -10.23 -70.46 22.83
CA ALA A 1120 -9.54 -70.07 24.06
C ALA A 1120 -8.71 -71.22 24.67
N GLY A 1121 -7.44 -70.93 25.00
CA GLY A 1121 -6.53 -71.85 25.69
C GLY A 1121 -6.63 -71.76 27.22
N PRO A 1122 -6.49 -72.88 27.96
CA PRO A 1122 -6.65 -72.92 29.42
C PRO A 1122 -5.42 -72.36 30.17
N ALA A 1123 -5.63 -71.99 31.44
CA ALA A 1123 -4.67 -71.25 32.26
C ALA A 1123 -3.61 -72.12 32.98
N GLY A 1124 -2.43 -71.52 33.21
CA GLY A 1124 -1.43 -71.83 34.26
C GLY A 1124 -0.05 -72.29 33.75
N PRO A 1125 1.04 -72.26 34.55
CA PRO A 1125 1.24 -71.80 35.94
C PRO A 1125 2.43 -70.81 36.14
N THR A 1126 2.66 -70.34 37.38
CA THR A 1126 3.69 -69.35 37.77
C THR A 1126 5.05 -69.95 38.19
N GLY A 1127 6.14 -69.25 37.81
CA GLY A 1127 7.44 -69.15 38.53
C GLY A 1127 8.63 -69.93 37.92
N PRO A 1128 9.91 -69.60 38.19
CA PRO A 1128 10.48 -68.65 39.17
C PRO A 1128 11.60 -67.70 38.63
N THR A 1129 12.04 -66.76 39.49
CA THR A 1129 13.12 -65.77 39.28
C THR A 1129 14.50 -66.39 39.08
N GLY A 1130 15.31 -65.86 38.13
CA GLY A 1130 16.72 -66.20 37.90
C GLY A 1130 17.68 -64.99 38.00
N PRO A 1131 18.98 -65.22 38.26
CA PRO A 1131 19.85 -64.38 39.11
C PRO A 1131 20.62 -63.24 38.40
N ALA A 1132 21.21 -62.35 39.21
CA ALA A 1132 22.04 -61.22 38.77
C ALA A 1132 23.34 -61.65 38.06
N GLY A 1133 23.66 -60.97 36.94
CA GLY A 1133 24.92 -61.09 36.20
C GLY A 1133 25.92 -59.95 36.50
N PRO A 1134 27.23 -60.17 36.28
CA PRO A 1134 28.33 -59.66 37.09
C PRO A 1134 28.89 -58.26 36.74
N LYS A 1135 29.64 -57.70 37.70
CA LYS A 1135 30.45 -56.47 37.63
C LYS A 1135 31.57 -56.61 36.58
N GLY A 1136 31.68 -55.66 35.66
CA GLY A 1136 32.78 -55.57 34.70
C GLY A 1136 34.07 -55.04 35.32
N ASP A 1137 35.18 -55.67 34.98
CA ASP A 1137 36.53 -55.37 35.49
C ASP A 1137 37.12 -54.07 34.91
N THR A 1138 37.98 -53.45 35.71
CA THR A 1138 38.79 -52.28 35.34
C THR A 1138 40.16 -52.70 34.81
N GLY A 1139 40.58 -52.14 33.67
CA GLY A 1139 41.97 -51.76 33.43
C GLY A 1139 42.59 -52.16 32.09
N SER A 1140 42.95 -51.18 31.26
CA SER A 1140 44.37 -50.83 31.02
C SER A 1140 44.48 -49.53 30.19
N THR A 1141 45.30 -48.61 30.68
CA THR A 1141 45.73 -47.41 29.96
C THR A 1141 46.97 -47.74 29.13
N GLY A 1142 47.02 -47.32 27.86
CA GLY A 1142 48.28 -47.07 27.15
C GLY A 1142 48.28 -47.30 25.63
N SER A 1143 48.30 -46.22 24.85
CA SER A 1143 49.43 -45.76 24.02
C SER A 1143 48.96 -44.81 22.92
N THR A 1144 49.64 -43.68 22.77
CA THR A 1144 49.43 -42.70 21.70
C THR A 1144 50.28 -43.06 20.48
N GLY A 1145 49.69 -42.96 19.28
CA GLY A 1145 50.38 -42.78 17.99
C GLY A 1145 49.60 -43.33 16.79
N PRO A 1146 49.93 -42.99 15.53
CA PRO A 1146 50.65 -41.83 14.98
C PRO A 1146 49.74 -40.93 14.10
N ALA A 1147 50.25 -39.78 13.65
CA ALA A 1147 49.56 -38.91 12.68
C ALA A 1147 49.45 -39.57 11.29
N GLY A 1148 48.27 -39.51 10.68
CA GLY A 1148 48.05 -39.97 9.30
C GLY A 1148 48.69 -39.05 8.25
N PRO A 1149 49.16 -39.59 7.10
CA PRO A 1149 49.99 -38.89 6.13
C PRO A 1149 49.26 -37.79 5.35
N THR A 1150 49.99 -36.74 4.99
CA THR A 1150 49.60 -35.71 4.03
C THR A 1150 49.34 -36.32 2.64
N GLY A 1151 48.18 -36.03 2.05
CA GLY A 1151 47.86 -36.44 0.68
C GLY A 1151 48.79 -35.77 -0.36
N PRO A 1152 49.06 -36.42 -1.51
CA PRO A 1152 50.00 -35.92 -2.51
C PRO A 1152 49.53 -34.62 -3.17
N VAL A 1153 50.50 -33.73 -3.45
CA VAL A 1153 50.34 -32.54 -4.30
C VAL A 1153 50.00 -32.98 -5.72
N GLY A 1154 48.89 -32.49 -6.27
CA GLY A 1154 48.53 -32.74 -7.67
C GLY A 1154 49.55 -32.11 -8.64
N PRO A 1155 49.80 -32.70 -9.82
CA PRO A 1155 50.76 -32.17 -10.79
C PRO A 1155 50.34 -30.80 -11.32
N ILE A 1156 51.33 -29.93 -11.50
CA ILE A 1156 51.20 -28.65 -12.20
C ILE A 1156 50.72 -28.91 -13.63
N GLY A 1157 49.56 -28.35 -14.00
CA GLY A 1157 49.06 -28.39 -15.37
C GLY A 1157 50.01 -27.65 -16.32
N ALA A 1158 50.28 -28.24 -17.48
CA ALA A 1158 51.14 -27.67 -18.51
C ALA A 1158 50.64 -26.29 -18.97
N THR A 1159 51.57 -25.35 -19.17
CA THR A 1159 51.31 -24.08 -19.85
C THR A 1159 50.78 -24.35 -21.27
N GLY A 1160 49.57 -23.89 -21.56
CA GLY A 1160 48.99 -24.00 -22.90
C GLY A 1160 49.83 -23.23 -23.94
N PRO A 1161 49.86 -23.69 -25.21
CA PRO A 1161 50.60 -23.02 -26.27
C PRO A 1161 50.06 -21.60 -26.52
N VAL A 1162 50.96 -20.68 -26.85
CA VAL A 1162 50.64 -19.33 -27.32
C VAL A 1162 49.71 -19.43 -28.53
N GLY A 1163 48.52 -18.84 -28.42
CA GLY A 1163 47.55 -18.80 -29.51
C GLY A 1163 48.12 -18.11 -30.76
N PRO A 1164 47.75 -18.52 -31.97
CA PRO A 1164 48.17 -17.84 -33.19
C PRO A 1164 47.72 -16.37 -33.20
N ALA A 1165 48.53 -15.50 -33.79
CA ALA A 1165 48.18 -14.10 -34.00
C ALA A 1165 46.84 -14.02 -34.75
N GLY A 1166 45.88 -13.28 -34.17
CA GLY A 1166 44.57 -13.06 -34.79
C GLY A 1166 44.72 -12.45 -36.19
N PRO A 1167 43.83 -12.80 -37.14
CA PRO A 1167 43.83 -12.17 -38.46
C PRO A 1167 43.70 -10.65 -38.33
N LYS A 1168 44.47 -9.94 -39.17
CA LYS A 1168 44.34 -8.49 -39.36
C LYS A 1168 42.87 -8.16 -39.61
N GLY A 1169 42.29 -7.32 -38.75
CA GLY A 1169 40.87 -6.99 -38.80
C GLY A 1169 40.42 -6.60 -40.21
N ASP A 1170 39.29 -7.16 -40.64
CA ASP A 1170 38.60 -6.69 -41.83
C ASP A 1170 38.28 -5.21 -41.65
N LYS A 1171 38.52 -4.45 -42.72
CA LYS A 1171 38.15 -3.05 -42.83
C LYS A 1171 36.65 -2.95 -42.58
N GLY A 1172 36.25 -2.31 -41.48
CA GLY A 1172 34.86 -2.19 -41.08
C GLY A 1172 33.96 -1.75 -42.25
N ASP A 1173 32.88 -2.49 -42.45
CA ASP A 1173 31.82 -2.08 -43.35
C ASP A 1173 31.31 -0.70 -42.92
N LYS A 1174 31.32 0.22 -43.87
CA LYS A 1174 30.76 1.56 -43.71
C LYS A 1174 29.27 1.43 -43.39
N GLY A 1175 28.88 1.81 -42.17
CA GLY A 1175 27.48 1.88 -41.75
C GLY A 1175 26.69 2.90 -42.57
N ASP A 1176 26.13 2.47 -43.70
CA ASP A 1176 25.39 3.33 -44.63
C ASP A 1176 23.85 3.34 -44.36
N THR A 1177 23.44 3.39 -43.09
CA THR A 1177 22.09 3.89 -42.75
C THR A 1177 22.17 5.41 -42.73
N PRO A 1178 21.44 6.15 -43.58
CA PRO A 1178 21.60 7.59 -43.65
C PRO A 1178 21.07 8.23 -42.36
N ASN A 1179 21.97 8.58 -41.44
CA ASN A 1179 21.68 9.54 -40.38
C ASN A 1179 21.37 10.88 -41.05
N VAL A 1180 20.09 11.25 -41.07
CA VAL A 1180 19.63 12.46 -41.75
C VAL A 1180 18.71 13.27 -40.86
N ARG A 1181 18.90 14.59 -40.87
CA ARG A 1181 17.95 15.56 -40.33
C ARG A 1181 17.06 16.02 -41.46
N VAL A 1182 15.75 15.97 -41.25
CA VAL A 1182 14.75 16.45 -42.21
C VAL A 1182 14.02 17.65 -41.63
N THR A 1183 14.05 18.77 -42.34
CA THR A 1183 13.22 19.95 -42.06
C THR A 1183 12.23 20.14 -43.19
N CYS A 1184 11.03 20.62 -42.89
CA CYS A 1184 10.03 20.96 -43.89
C CYS A 1184 9.46 22.33 -43.59
N ASP A 1185 9.35 23.17 -44.62
CA ASP A 1185 8.79 24.50 -44.53
C ASP A 1185 7.61 24.62 -45.50
N LEU A 1186 6.51 25.19 -45.01
CA LEU A 1186 5.39 25.59 -45.85
C LEU A 1186 5.67 26.97 -46.43
N SER A 1187 5.56 27.13 -47.75
CA SER A 1187 5.72 28.44 -48.39
C SER A 1187 4.72 29.45 -47.85
N ALA A 1188 5.07 30.74 -47.86
CA ALA A 1188 4.24 31.81 -47.31
C ALA A 1188 2.81 31.86 -47.91
N ASP A 1189 2.65 31.43 -49.16
CA ASP A 1189 1.35 31.31 -49.84
C ASP A 1189 0.53 30.08 -49.39
N GLY A 1190 1.09 29.19 -48.59
CA GLY A 1190 0.48 27.99 -48.06
C GLY A 1190 0.28 26.86 -49.08
N LYS A 1191 0.90 26.94 -50.26
CA LYS A 1191 0.62 26.04 -51.39
C LYS A 1191 1.77 25.07 -51.72
N THR A 1192 2.97 25.30 -51.21
CA THR A 1192 4.14 24.47 -51.49
C THR A 1192 4.82 24.06 -50.19
N ILE A 1193 5.11 22.78 -50.03
CA ILE A 1193 5.94 22.28 -48.94
C ILE A 1193 7.31 21.94 -49.51
N VAL A 1194 8.36 22.51 -48.93
CA VAL A 1194 9.75 22.21 -49.28
C VAL A 1194 10.40 21.51 -48.09
N CYS A 1195 10.83 20.27 -48.28
CA CYS A 1195 11.56 19.53 -47.28
C CYS A 1195 13.03 19.42 -47.65
N THR A 1196 13.91 19.81 -46.73
CA THR A 1196 15.37 19.71 -46.85
C THR A 1196 15.86 18.56 -45.98
N ILE A 1197 16.69 17.70 -46.56
CA ILE A 1197 17.28 16.51 -45.96
C ILE A 1197 18.78 16.75 -45.91
N THR A 1198 19.32 16.72 -44.69
CA THR A 1198 20.73 17.00 -44.39
C THR A 1198 21.35 15.77 -43.76
N ALA A 1199 22.51 15.33 -44.23
CA ALA A 1199 23.24 14.25 -43.58
C ALA A 1199 23.78 14.71 -42.22
N VAL A 1200 23.60 13.87 -41.19
CA VAL A 1200 24.11 14.08 -39.83
C VAL A 1200 25.31 13.15 -39.65
N PRO A 1201 26.52 13.67 -39.40
CA PRO A 1201 27.68 12.83 -39.14
C PRO A 1201 27.50 12.03 -37.84
N PRO A 1202 28.01 10.79 -37.74
CA PRO A 1202 28.00 10.02 -36.50
C PRO A 1202 28.87 10.72 -35.43
N THR A 1203 28.32 10.85 -34.22
CA THR A 1203 28.93 11.52 -33.07
C THR A 1203 30.25 10.85 -32.67
N GLY A 1204 31.33 11.63 -32.57
CA GLY A 1204 32.65 11.20 -32.09
C GLY A 1204 33.78 11.08 -33.13
N SER A 1205 33.54 11.31 -34.44
CA SER A 1205 34.54 10.95 -35.48
C SER A 1205 35.23 12.10 -36.24
N GLY A 1206 34.90 13.38 -36.00
CA GLY A 1206 35.56 14.52 -36.67
C GLY A 1206 35.41 14.57 -38.21
N ALA A 1207 34.65 13.66 -38.84
CA ALA A 1207 34.52 13.57 -40.29
C ALA A 1207 33.45 14.54 -40.85
N LYS A 1208 33.77 15.25 -41.95
CA LYS A 1208 32.82 16.11 -42.67
C LYS A 1208 31.70 15.29 -43.31
N ALA A 1209 30.45 15.75 -43.18
CA ALA A 1209 29.26 15.12 -43.76
C ALA A 1209 29.42 14.95 -45.29
N ALA A 1210 29.35 13.71 -45.78
CA ALA A 1210 29.42 13.44 -47.22
C ALA A 1210 28.18 14.03 -47.93
N LYS A 1211 28.37 14.63 -49.11
CA LYS A 1211 27.30 15.05 -50.03
C LYS A 1211 26.57 13.82 -50.59
N ALA A 1212 25.78 13.15 -49.75
CA ALA A 1212 25.00 11.99 -50.15
C ALA A 1212 23.90 12.42 -51.12
N LYS A 1213 23.78 11.70 -52.25
CA LYS A 1213 22.71 11.90 -53.23
C LYS A 1213 21.43 11.27 -52.68
N LEU A 1214 20.75 11.98 -51.78
CA LEU A 1214 19.55 11.49 -51.09
C LEU A 1214 18.34 11.65 -52.02
N THR A 1215 17.63 10.55 -52.28
CA THR A 1215 16.33 10.58 -52.97
C THR A 1215 15.23 10.41 -51.93
N GLY A 1216 14.30 11.37 -51.89
CA GLY A 1216 13.19 11.35 -50.95
C GLY A 1216 11.84 11.34 -51.66
N SER A 1217 10.87 10.66 -51.06
CA SER A 1217 9.47 10.75 -51.46
C SER A 1217 8.66 11.33 -50.31
N ILE A 1218 7.78 12.29 -50.60
CA ILE A 1218 6.97 12.97 -49.58
C ILE A 1218 5.48 12.79 -49.84
N ARG A 1219 4.72 12.65 -48.75
CA ARG A 1219 3.26 12.63 -48.76
C ARG A 1219 2.72 13.28 -47.48
N LEU A 1220 1.51 13.80 -47.54
CA LEU A 1220 0.78 14.19 -46.33
C LEU A 1220 0.45 12.95 -45.49
N GLN A 1221 0.55 13.05 -44.17
CA GLN A 1221 0.15 11.97 -43.27
C GLN A 1221 -1.33 11.60 -43.53
N GLY A 1222 -1.60 10.30 -43.71
CA GLY A 1222 -2.93 9.79 -44.11
C GLY A 1222 -3.21 9.79 -45.62
N SER A 1223 -2.40 10.43 -46.47
CA SER A 1223 -2.58 10.39 -47.93
C SER A 1223 -1.86 9.21 -48.58
N LYS A 1224 -2.49 8.56 -49.57
CA LYS A 1224 -1.84 7.54 -50.44
C LYS A 1224 -1.05 8.14 -51.60
N LYS A 1225 -1.19 9.45 -51.86
CA LYS A 1225 -0.58 10.12 -53.02
C LYS A 1225 0.81 10.65 -52.67
N THR A 1226 1.83 10.16 -53.36
CA THR A 1226 3.23 10.45 -53.07
C THR A 1226 3.84 11.25 -54.21
N THR A 1227 4.59 12.31 -53.89
CA THR A 1227 5.38 13.06 -54.89
C THR A 1227 6.85 12.70 -54.70
N THR A 1228 7.49 12.21 -55.76
CA THR A 1228 8.90 11.78 -55.75
C THR A 1228 9.75 12.77 -56.54
N LYS A 1229 10.84 13.27 -55.97
CA LYS A 1229 11.84 14.06 -56.70
C LYS A 1229 13.24 13.66 -56.25
N SER A 1230 14.12 13.39 -57.21
CA SER A 1230 15.53 13.04 -56.96
C SER A 1230 16.42 14.26 -57.15
N GLY A 1231 17.12 14.71 -56.11
CA GLY A 1231 18.16 15.74 -56.23
C GLY A 1231 18.54 16.43 -54.91
N ASN A 1232 19.85 16.48 -54.63
CA ASN A 1232 20.56 17.29 -53.61
C ASN A 1232 19.91 17.45 -52.22
N GLY A 1233 19.16 16.44 -51.75
CA GLY A 1233 18.54 16.51 -50.42
C GLY A 1233 17.39 17.53 -50.31
N LYS A 1234 16.72 17.93 -51.40
CA LYS A 1234 15.48 18.73 -51.32
C LYS A 1234 14.33 18.06 -52.06
N VAL A 1235 13.17 17.95 -51.40
CA VAL A 1235 11.94 17.42 -52.00
C VAL A 1235 10.82 18.45 -51.86
N THR A 1236 10.13 18.75 -52.96
CA THR A 1236 9.08 19.78 -53.01
C THR A 1236 7.74 19.17 -53.41
N MET A 1237 6.68 19.49 -52.68
CA MET A 1237 5.30 19.08 -52.97
C MET A 1237 4.42 20.31 -53.13
N LYS A 1238 3.78 20.45 -54.29
CA LYS A 1238 2.72 21.43 -54.51
C LYS A 1238 1.38 20.83 -54.07
N LEU A 1239 0.66 21.55 -53.22
CA LEU A 1239 -0.68 21.19 -52.77
C LEU A 1239 -1.69 21.58 -53.85
N LYS A 1240 -2.57 20.64 -54.24
CA LYS A 1240 -3.57 20.87 -55.31
C LYS A 1240 -4.77 21.73 -54.88
N SER A 1241 -4.90 22.04 -53.59
CA SER A 1241 -6.03 22.81 -53.05
C SER A 1241 -5.87 24.31 -53.28
N THR A 1242 -6.95 25.01 -53.65
CA THR A 1242 -7.00 26.48 -53.79
C THR A 1242 -7.12 27.20 -52.45
N LYS A 1243 -7.40 26.50 -51.33
CA LYS A 1243 -7.51 27.08 -49.98
C LYS A 1243 -6.18 27.01 -49.21
N LYS A 1244 -5.77 28.12 -48.59
CA LYS A 1244 -4.57 28.23 -47.72
C LYS A 1244 -4.73 27.36 -46.46
N LEU A 1245 -3.70 26.59 -46.10
CA LEU A 1245 -3.69 25.81 -44.86
C LEU A 1245 -3.58 26.73 -43.63
N LYS A 1246 -4.46 26.54 -42.62
CA LYS A 1246 -4.47 27.31 -41.36
C LYS A 1246 -3.54 26.74 -40.27
N LYS A 1247 -3.03 25.52 -40.45
CA LYS A 1247 -2.08 24.83 -39.56
C LYS A 1247 -1.04 24.06 -40.38
N ALA A 1248 0.17 23.98 -39.85
CA ALA A 1248 1.28 23.18 -40.34
C ALA A 1248 0.90 21.69 -40.50
N PRO A 1249 0.91 21.11 -41.71
CA PRO A 1249 0.55 19.70 -41.89
C PRO A 1249 1.70 18.77 -41.49
N LYS A 1250 1.38 17.57 -41.00
CA LYS A 1250 2.35 16.48 -40.81
C LYS A 1250 2.67 15.83 -42.15
N VAL A 1251 3.96 15.72 -42.46
CA VAL A 1251 4.50 15.22 -43.72
C VAL A 1251 5.30 13.96 -43.43
N VAL A 1252 4.99 12.88 -44.14
CA VAL A 1252 5.74 11.62 -44.09
C VAL A 1252 6.78 11.63 -45.19
N ILE A 1253 8.03 11.38 -44.82
CA ILE A 1253 9.20 11.45 -45.70
C ILE A 1253 9.93 10.13 -45.64
N LYS A 1254 10.07 9.51 -46.80
CA LYS A 1254 10.90 8.31 -46.97
C LYS A 1254 12.18 8.71 -47.69
N VAL A 1255 13.32 8.51 -47.05
CA VAL A 1255 14.66 8.82 -47.58
C VAL A 1255 15.35 7.52 -47.94
N LYS A 1256 15.81 7.38 -49.18
CA LYS A 1256 16.57 6.22 -49.66
C LYS A 1256 18.06 6.56 -49.74
N GLY A 1257 18.90 5.72 -49.14
CA GLY A 1257 20.36 5.79 -49.26
C GLY A 1257 20.87 5.18 -50.57
N THR A 1258 22.17 5.32 -50.84
CA THR A 1258 22.83 4.85 -52.08
C THR A 1258 22.80 3.34 -52.29
N THR A 1259 22.66 2.55 -51.21
CA THR A 1259 22.57 1.08 -51.22
C THR A 1259 21.13 0.55 -51.31
N GLY A 1260 20.14 1.44 -51.40
CA GLY A 1260 18.74 1.08 -51.57
C GLY A 1260 17.93 0.88 -50.27
N LYS A 1261 18.58 0.88 -49.09
CA LYS A 1261 17.90 0.91 -47.78
C LYS A 1261 17.19 2.27 -47.57
N SER A 1262 16.02 2.26 -46.93
CA SER A 1262 15.20 3.47 -46.74
C SER A 1262 14.77 3.70 -45.30
N VAL A 1263 14.84 4.94 -44.84
CA VAL A 1263 14.33 5.39 -43.53
C VAL A 1263 13.07 6.22 -43.76
N THR A 1264 12.04 6.04 -42.93
CA THR A 1264 10.81 6.85 -42.98
C THR A 1264 10.67 7.65 -41.69
N THR A 1265 10.41 8.94 -41.81
CA THR A 1265 10.16 9.83 -40.66
C THR A 1265 8.95 10.71 -40.92
N THR A 1266 8.33 11.23 -39.85
CA THR A 1266 7.20 12.16 -39.91
C THR A 1266 7.61 13.49 -39.31
N VAL A 1267 7.46 14.57 -40.06
CA VAL A 1267 7.85 15.93 -39.64
C VAL A 1267 6.67 16.87 -39.83
N THR A 1268 6.43 17.77 -38.87
CA THR A 1268 5.45 18.86 -39.03
C THR A 1268 6.09 19.97 -39.86
N ALA A 1269 5.49 20.34 -41.00
CA ALA A 1269 6.01 21.40 -41.86
C ALA A 1269 5.83 22.77 -41.19
N LYS A 1270 6.93 23.45 -40.87
CA LYS A 1270 6.93 24.74 -40.17
C LYS A 1270 6.32 25.86 -41.00
#